data_AF-A0A959TS16-F1
#
_entry.id   AF-A0A959TS16-F1
#
_cell.length_a   1.000
_cell.length_b   1.000
_cell.length_c   1.000
_cell.angle_alpha   90.00
_cell.angle_beta   90.00
_cell.angle_gamma   90.00
#
_symmetry.space_group_name_H-M   'P 1'
#
loop_
_entity.id
_entity.type
_entity.pdbx_description
1 polymer ?
#
loop_
_entity_poly.entity_id
_entity_poly.type
_entity_poly.pdbx_seq_one_letter_code
_entity_poly.pdbx_strand_id
1 'polypeptide(L)'
;MGRLFASLYGRTTGRPWTWAGLLVIWAAFVAVSVPRLHFDEDVFQAMPDNGAVRDLRDLLGSTGSSDRVFIGFTVPEAEQLDSAIGSAERAWMAIRSSADSARILRIQRAPDLGTVDAFARHALDELPVLADSAAASRLIGADQATIDGMVADARAVLTSPSGMVRKPYVLGDPAHLLSPFFQGLQGLRDVGGISTEMGVFTTRDGRCALLMLEPRTDLTQREREELVEHVAGAASRACATDVRSSLFGTVPIGLANRSRIQVDATLTLTISIVLIVGLLLWYYRRWHLPFLFLVPPAFGAMTALAVMGWIAPDVSAIALGVAATLMGIALDYSFHFFTHLRHSRDMRTTLRDISTPMLLGSATTVMAFLGLRFMDAKLLRDLGLLAALMLTASALFVLIVMPHLTGSSWDRPRGEGGRFRMPTRMSRFFRRWSPLIILVVTAGLWPFIGDVRFEDDAERLSYLRPDMQEFRTRLFGSQDDLWTVFVVSEDRDEQRARAHLERAVHRLRARSEEGLVSLSAPSDLLPSDSMAALKSRAWSARFDSTTVARMSEAFREAAVANGFRADAFAPFLENLGGTVVHADPQALADLQDLLPGLVEQLPDGRWREVAIGRGPRGAVERAVEATQGMPGIRLLHRGIISDQIRGLIGDDLQRILWITSMLVLVTLLVTYGRIETTLITFLPMLLSWIWILGICGLFGIPFNMVNILVCTFIFGLGDDYCIFTTEGILGKYRDGTDHLPAVRASVVLSAVSTIIGTGVLVFAEHPVLRSIATLSVVGMGAILFISLTFQPLLFRWMITGRAAKGRFPFTLRSLLISLFAFVYFLVGCMILLVLLPLVLLLPIAKEGKRRIYSRVIMYFTRSLVYIMMNTRKDIHGFKEVVRGRPSVVIANHNSFIDILAMLMVAPRMLMMTNRWVWNSPFFGAVVRYTGFIRSEDDVDVNVERLRDPVARGWSVVIFPEGTRSRTGRIGRFHKGPFYLAEKLDLPVVPVVLHGFGYAMGKHDALLKDAHLSMRTLPPIAPDDERFGRGYRERTKRVSAYFRETYREVRDAIETPAYFREQLIRNYIYKGPVLEWYMRIKTRIDRELHERIHALVPRSGSVVDLGCGYGQMTLLLHLSGPDRQVLGVDHDAEKVAVASNCFSRGPGLAYATVDLDTYEPPIADAYLFKDVLHYLEPEAQRRLLSACAERMSPDGRIIVRDGFTGDEQLHKRTLATEFWSINIGFNKAKTELHFMPRSFIDEVAREAGLVVEEVMTERSTSNQLLVLRRPSRS
;
A
#
# COMPACT_ATOMS: atom_id res chain seq x y z
N MET A 1 -5.74 -22.44 -14.14
CA MET A 1 -5.38 -22.91 -12.77
C MET A 1 -6.43 -23.83 -12.17
N GLY A 2 -7.65 -23.38 -11.82
CA GLY A 2 -8.65 -24.26 -11.17
C GLY A 2 -8.91 -25.62 -11.84
N ARG A 3 -9.03 -25.66 -13.18
CA ARG A 3 -9.17 -26.93 -13.94
C ARG A 3 -7.94 -27.83 -13.83
N LEU A 4 -6.74 -27.27 -13.76
CA LEU A 4 -5.48 -28.01 -13.66
C LEU A 4 -5.44 -28.80 -12.34
N PHE A 5 -5.69 -28.14 -11.21
CA PHE A 5 -5.68 -28.80 -9.89
C PHE A 5 -6.83 -29.78 -9.72
N ALA A 6 -8.03 -29.46 -10.21
CA ALA A 6 -9.15 -30.40 -10.20
C ALA A 6 -8.88 -31.66 -11.07
N SER A 7 -8.22 -31.48 -12.23
CA SER A 7 -7.81 -32.59 -13.10
C SER A 7 -6.67 -33.40 -12.48
N LEU A 8 -5.67 -32.74 -11.90
CA LEU A 8 -4.57 -33.35 -11.17
C LEU A 8 -5.11 -34.24 -10.06
N TYR A 9 -5.97 -33.69 -9.18
CA TYR A 9 -6.66 -34.43 -8.12
C TYR A 9 -7.39 -35.65 -8.67
N GLY A 10 -8.12 -35.50 -9.78
CA GLY A 10 -8.86 -36.59 -10.43
C GLY A 10 -7.97 -37.71 -10.99
N ARG A 11 -6.76 -37.39 -11.47
CA ARG A 11 -5.79 -38.38 -11.96
C ARG A 11 -5.05 -39.09 -10.83
N THR A 12 -4.85 -38.41 -9.70
CA THR A 12 -4.07 -38.91 -8.57
C THR A 12 -4.90 -39.57 -7.48
N THR A 13 -6.23 -39.40 -7.45
CA THR A 13 -7.10 -39.96 -6.38
C THR A 13 -7.05 -41.48 -6.28
N GLY A 14 -6.71 -42.19 -7.36
CA GLY A 14 -6.55 -43.65 -7.38
C GLY A 14 -5.14 -44.17 -7.08
N ARG A 15 -4.17 -43.31 -6.76
CA ARG A 15 -2.75 -43.67 -6.60
C ARG A 15 -2.17 -43.18 -5.26
N PRO A 16 -2.55 -43.77 -4.12
CA PRO A 16 -2.06 -43.31 -2.80
C PRO A 16 -0.54 -43.45 -2.64
N TRP A 17 0.07 -44.48 -3.26
CA TRP A 17 1.51 -44.75 -3.19
C TRP A 17 2.38 -43.65 -3.80
N THR A 18 1.89 -42.93 -4.81
CA THR A 18 2.67 -41.82 -5.40
C THR A 18 2.82 -40.66 -4.43
N TRP A 19 1.82 -40.40 -3.59
CA TRP A 19 1.88 -39.35 -2.55
C TRP A 19 2.77 -39.75 -1.38
N ALA A 20 2.65 -41.01 -0.94
CA ALA A 20 3.53 -41.54 0.09
C ALA A 20 5.00 -41.46 -0.33
N GLY A 21 5.31 -41.84 -1.57
CA GLY A 21 6.66 -41.71 -2.13
C GLY A 21 7.18 -40.27 -2.17
N LEU A 22 6.35 -39.31 -2.60
CA LEU A 22 6.72 -37.89 -2.61
C LEU A 22 6.96 -37.33 -1.19
N LEU A 23 6.16 -37.72 -0.21
CA LEU A 23 6.35 -37.31 1.18
C LEU A 23 7.61 -37.92 1.80
N VAL A 24 7.97 -39.16 1.45
CA VAL A 24 9.23 -39.79 1.89
C VAL A 24 10.43 -39.08 1.29
N ILE A 25 10.39 -38.75 -0.02
CA ILE A 25 11.45 -37.98 -0.69
C ILE A 25 11.60 -36.60 -0.02
N TRP A 26 10.48 -35.93 0.26
CA TRP A 26 10.49 -34.66 0.98
C TRP A 26 11.08 -34.78 2.39
N ALA A 27 10.69 -35.80 3.16
CA ALA A 27 11.22 -36.04 4.51
C ALA A 27 12.74 -36.29 4.48
N ALA A 28 13.23 -37.07 3.50
CA ALA A 28 14.66 -37.28 3.29
C ALA A 28 15.38 -35.97 2.93
N PHE A 29 14.78 -35.14 2.06
CA PHE A 29 15.33 -33.82 1.71
C PHE A 29 15.44 -32.91 2.94
N VAL A 30 14.40 -32.84 3.78
CA VAL A 30 14.43 -32.04 5.02
C VAL A 30 15.49 -32.57 5.98
N ALA A 31 15.57 -33.88 6.19
CA ALA A 31 16.52 -34.51 7.10
C ALA A 31 17.99 -34.23 6.72
N VAL A 32 18.30 -34.15 5.43
CA VAL A 32 19.65 -33.82 4.94
C VAL A 32 19.96 -32.32 4.99
N SER A 33 18.93 -31.48 4.83
CA SER A 33 19.14 -30.04 4.59
C SER A 33 19.09 -29.19 5.86
N VAL A 34 18.18 -29.49 6.80
CA VAL A 34 18.03 -28.71 8.05
C VAL A 34 19.30 -28.70 8.92
N PRO A 35 20.07 -29.80 9.06
CA PRO A 35 21.30 -29.79 9.86
C PRO A 35 22.40 -28.86 9.33
N ARG A 36 22.26 -28.32 8.11
CA ARG A 36 23.22 -27.39 7.50
C ARG A 36 23.01 -25.93 7.92
N LEU A 37 21.90 -25.64 8.60
CA LEU A 37 21.59 -24.29 9.07
C LEU A 37 22.41 -23.93 10.30
N HIS A 38 22.97 -22.73 10.27
CA HIS A 38 23.58 -22.06 11.41
C HIS A 38 22.70 -20.87 11.80
N PHE A 39 22.35 -20.78 13.08
CA PHE A 39 21.52 -19.69 13.58
C PHE A 39 22.41 -18.58 14.14
N ASP A 40 22.30 -17.40 13.55
CA ASP A 40 23.01 -16.20 13.97
C ASP A 40 22.13 -15.39 14.92
N GLU A 41 22.65 -15.06 16.10
CA GLU A 41 21.88 -14.50 17.21
C GLU A 41 22.18 -13.01 17.44
N ASP A 42 23.05 -12.41 16.63
CA ASP A 42 23.47 -11.01 16.75
C ASP A 42 22.43 -10.03 16.15
N VAL A 43 21.83 -9.21 17.01
CA VAL A 43 20.83 -8.19 16.64
C VAL A 43 21.46 -6.99 15.94
N PHE A 44 22.74 -6.72 16.20
CA PHE A 44 23.44 -5.51 15.74
C PHE A 44 24.10 -5.67 14.38
N GLN A 45 24.40 -6.91 13.95
CA GLN A 45 24.78 -7.21 12.56
C GLN A 45 23.66 -6.99 11.54
N ALA A 46 22.43 -6.71 11.99
CA ALA A 46 21.32 -6.33 11.13
C ALA A 46 21.41 -4.87 10.61
N MET A 47 22.36 -4.06 11.09
CA MET A 47 22.48 -2.65 10.71
C MET A 47 23.34 -2.43 9.45
N PRO A 48 22.99 -1.48 8.56
CA PRO A 48 23.80 -1.13 7.41
C PRO A 48 25.16 -0.53 7.83
N ASP A 49 26.23 -1.01 7.20
CA ASP A 49 27.60 -0.64 7.54
C ASP A 49 28.00 0.66 6.79
N ASN A 50 27.51 1.80 7.28
CA ASN A 50 27.77 3.13 6.72
C ASN A 50 29.06 3.75 7.26
N GLY A 51 29.74 4.58 6.44
CA GLY A 51 31.04 5.18 6.78
C GLY A 51 31.10 5.94 8.10
N ALA A 52 30.08 6.73 8.45
CA ALA A 52 30.09 7.49 9.73
C ALA A 52 29.76 6.63 10.96
N VAL A 53 28.97 5.55 10.81
CA VAL A 53 28.73 4.57 11.88
C VAL A 53 29.97 3.71 12.09
N ARG A 54 30.67 3.36 11.01
CA ARG A 54 31.99 2.73 11.08
C ARG A 54 33.00 3.65 11.75
N ASP A 55 33.09 4.91 11.37
CA ASP A 55 33.99 5.89 12.00
C ASP A 55 33.69 6.05 13.50
N LEU A 56 32.41 6.11 13.90
CA LEU A 56 32.02 6.13 15.31
C LEU A 56 32.34 4.81 16.02
N ARG A 57 32.14 3.66 15.37
CA ARG A 57 32.49 2.34 15.92
C ARG A 57 34.01 2.19 16.07
N ASP A 58 34.79 2.68 15.11
CA ASP A 58 36.25 2.67 15.11
C ASP A 58 36.79 3.61 16.18
N LEU A 59 36.17 4.79 16.36
CA LEU A 59 36.48 5.71 17.45
C LEU A 59 36.13 5.12 18.82
N LEU A 60 34.93 4.54 18.95
CA LEU A 60 34.51 3.89 20.20
C LEU A 60 35.33 2.62 20.46
N GLY A 61 35.81 1.94 19.43
CA GLY A 61 36.70 0.78 19.53
C GLY A 61 38.11 1.17 19.97
N SER A 62 38.66 2.28 19.45
CA SER A 62 40.01 2.74 19.78
C SER A 62 40.09 3.50 21.12
N THR A 63 39.03 4.21 21.51
CA THR A 63 38.82 4.70 22.90
C THR A 63 38.50 3.58 23.90
N GLY A 64 38.42 2.33 23.42
CA GLY A 64 38.16 1.12 24.19
C GLY A 64 36.72 0.99 24.70
N SER A 65 35.78 1.83 24.27
CA SER A 65 34.43 1.93 24.83
C SER A 65 33.35 1.04 24.17
N SER A 66 33.52 0.52 22.95
CA SER A 66 32.39 -0.09 22.21
C SER A 66 31.93 -1.46 22.74
N ASP A 67 32.84 -2.23 23.33
CA ASP A 67 32.59 -3.60 23.83
C ASP A 67 32.81 -3.74 25.35
N ARG A 68 32.86 -2.62 26.09
CA ARG A 68 33.04 -2.66 27.55
C ARG A 68 31.83 -3.25 28.25
N VAL A 69 32.13 -4.16 29.15
CA VAL A 69 31.19 -4.70 30.12
C VAL A 69 31.42 -3.97 31.43
N PHE A 70 30.44 -3.15 31.81
CA PHE A 70 30.41 -2.47 33.12
C PHE A 70 29.89 -3.47 34.15
N ILE A 71 30.65 -3.65 35.23
CA ILE A 71 30.29 -4.49 36.37
C ILE A 71 30.18 -3.57 37.58
N GLY A 72 28.96 -3.40 38.06
CA GLY A 72 28.65 -2.58 39.23
C GLY A 72 28.42 -3.40 40.48
N PHE A 73 28.91 -2.90 41.60
CA PHE A 73 28.70 -3.42 42.94
C PHE A 73 27.97 -2.35 43.73
N THR A 74 26.67 -2.52 43.94
CA THR A 74 25.79 -1.49 44.49
C THR A 74 25.45 -1.79 45.94
N VAL A 75 25.51 -0.78 46.80
CA VAL A 75 25.03 -0.80 48.18
C VAL A 75 23.79 0.08 48.37
N PRO A 76 22.92 -0.22 49.36
CA PRO A 76 21.74 0.60 49.64
C PRO A 76 22.06 2.03 50.09
N GLU A 77 23.09 2.18 50.93
CA GLU A 77 23.50 3.43 51.57
C GLU A 77 24.94 3.78 51.20
N ALA A 78 25.23 5.08 51.00
CA ALA A 78 26.56 5.55 50.57
C ALA A 78 27.65 5.29 51.61
N GLU A 79 27.27 5.20 52.89
CA GLU A 79 28.18 4.88 54.01
C GLU A 79 28.77 3.47 53.92
N GLN A 80 28.20 2.60 53.08
CA GLN A 80 28.64 1.21 52.87
C GLN A 80 29.51 1.05 51.62
N LEU A 81 29.95 2.14 50.99
CA LEU A 81 30.73 2.11 49.75
C LEU A 81 32.01 1.26 49.87
N ASP A 82 32.63 1.21 51.04
CA ASP A 82 33.80 0.35 51.31
C ASP A 82 33.50 -1.14 51.09
N SER A 83 32.27 -1.60 51.39
CA SER A 83 31.82 -2.97 51.14
C SER A 83 31.68 -3.26 49.64
N ALA A 84 31.18 -2.28 48.88
CA ALA A 84 31.12 -2.35 47.42
C ALA A 84 32.52 -2.37 46.79
N ILE A 85 33.44 -1.52 47.26
CA ILE A 85 34.83 -1.46 46.79
C ILE A 85 35.54 -2.79 47.10
N GLY A 86 35.41 -3.32 48.32
CA GLY A 86 35.98 -4.62 48.69
C GLY A 86 35.40 -5.78 47.89
N SER A 87 34.11 -5.73 47.52
CA SER A 87 33.48 -6.72 46.63
C SER A 87 34.01 -6.62 45.19
N ALA A 88 34.20 -5.40 44.69
CA ALA A 88 34.83 -5.17 43.39
C ALA A 88 36.27 -5.70 43.36
N GLU A 89 37.06 -5.50 44.41
CA GLU A 89 38.43 -6.03 44.49
C GLU A 89 38.47 -7.56 44.47
N ARG A 90 37.61 -8.22 45.26
CA ARG A 90 37.50 -9.68 45.26
C ARG A 90 37.08 -10.20 43.89
N ALA A 91 36.11 -9.55 43.24
CA ALA A 91 35.66 -9.91 41.90
C ALA A 91 36.80 -9.76 40.88
N TRP A 92 37.55 -8.66 40.94
CA TRP A 92 38.71 -8.43 40.08
C TRP A 92 39.78 -9.52 40.26
N MET A 93 40.13 -9.87 41.50
CA MET A 93 41.08 -10.94 41.76
C MET A 93 40.58 -12.27 41.20
N ALA A 94 39.30 -12.61 41.44
CA ALA A 94 38.70 -13.85 40.96
C ALA A 94 38.69 -13.95 39.43
N ILE A 95 38.32 -12.86 38.73
CA ILE A 95 38.33 -12.79 37.26
C ILE A 95 39.76 -12.91 36.73
N ARG A 96 40.72 -12.21 37.33
CA ARG A 96 42.14 -12.25 36.92
C ARG A 96 42.78 -13.63 37.13
N SER A 97 42.40 -14.35 38.19
CA SER A 97 42.89 -15.71 38.47
C SER A 97 42.18 -16.81 37.69
N SER A 98 41.13 -16.48 36.92
CA SER A 98 40.34 -17.44 36.17
C SER A 98 41.00 -17.83 34.84
N ALA A 99 40.61 -18.98 34.30
CA ALA A 99 41.01 -19.43 32.95
C ALA A 99 40.54 -18.46 31.85
N ASP A 100 39.52 -17.64 32.13
CA ASP A 100 38.98 -16.63 31.22
C ASP A 100 39.87 -15.37 31.13
N SER A 101 40.91 -15.23 31.96
CA SER A 101 41.86 -14.10 31.86
C SER A 101 42.54 -14.00 30.49
N ALA A 102 42.76 -15.13 29.80
CA ALA A 102 43.32 -15.16 28.44
C ALA A 102 42.37 -14.61 27.36
N ARG A 103 41.06 -14.51 27.67
CA ARG A 103 39.99 -13.99 26.79
C ARG A 103 39.70 -12.51 27.05
N ILE A 104 40.30 -11.93 28.09
CA ILE A 104 40.10 -10.53 28.48
C ILE A 104 41.28 -9.70 27.97
N LEU A 105 40.99 -8.65 27.20
CA LEU A 105 42.01 -7.73 26.71
C LEU A 105 42.54 -6.85 27.84
N ARG A 106 41.63 -6.28 28.63
CA ARG A 106 41.96 -5.36 29.72
C ARG A 106 40.83 -5.30 30.75
N ILE A 107 41.19 -5.10 32.01
CA ILE A 107 40.24 -4.69 33.06
C ILE A 107 40.71 -3.36 33.59
N GLN A 108 39.97 -2.30 33.27
CA GLN A 108 40.37 -0.94 33.60
C GLN A 108 40.05 -0.62 35.07
N ARG A 109 41.07 -0.16 35.80
CA ARG A 109 40.96 0.46 37.12
C ARG A 109 41.18 1.96 36.99
N ALA A 110 40.91 2.70 38.06
CA ALA A 110 41.22 4.12 38.06
C ALA A 110 42.75 4.33 37.95
N PRO A 111 43.22 5.42 37.31
CA PRO A 111 44.65 5.71 37.17
C PRO A 111 45.34 5.76 38.54
N ASP A 112 46.60 5.33 38.58
CA ASP A 112 47.43 5.46 39.77
C ASP A 112 47.65 6.95 40.10
N LEU A 113 47.61 7.29 41.40
CA LEU A 113 47.87 8.65 41.89
C LEU A 113 49.24 9.15 41.43
N GLY A 114 50.21 8.25 41.27
CA GLY A 114 51.56 8.57 40.79
C GLY A 114 51.60 9.19 39.39
N THR A 115 50.79 8.71 38.44
CA THR A 115 50.75 9.24 37.07
C THR A 115 50.08 10.62 37.02
N VAL A 116 49.04 10.82 37.83
CA VAL A 116 48.37 12.12 37.97
C VAL A 116 49.31 13.16 38.60
N ASP A 117 50.11 12.75 39.59
CA ASP A 117 51.10 13.60 40.24
C ASP A 117 52.29 13.94 39.33
N ALA A 118 52.68 13.05 38.41
CA ALA A 118 53.71 13.33 37.41
C ALA A 118 53.21 14.37 36.39
N PHE A 119 51.98 14.18 35.89
CA PHE A 119 51.39 15.08 34.90
C PHE A 119 51.02 16.46 35.47
N ALA A 120 50.60 16.53 36.73
CA ALA A 120 50.34 17.79 37.41
C ALA A 120 51.63 18.58 37.70
N ARG A 121 52.78 17.90 37.87
CA ARG A 121 54.10 18.56 37.95
C ARG A 121 54.53 19.14 36.61
N HIS A 122 54.33 18.42 35.51
CA HIS A 122 54.55 18.95 34.16
C HIS A 122 53.76 20.25 33.92
N ALA A 123 52.52 20.32 34.40
CA ALA A 123 51.70 21.52 34.28
C ALA A 123 52.24 22.75 35.03
N LEU A 124 52.92 22.53 36.17
CA LEU A 124 53.58 23.59 36.92
C LEU A 124 54.82 24.11 36.20
N ASP A 125 55.57 23.23 35.53
CA ASP A 125 56.77 23.60 34.76
C ASP A 125 56.40 24.35 33.46
N GLU A 126 55.25 24.02 32.85
CA GLU A 126 54.70 24.68 31.64
C GLU A 126 53.67 25.79 31.93
N LEU A 127 53.77 26.42 33.12
CA LEU A 127 52.87 27.50 33.55
C LEU A 127 52.65 28.59 32.47
N PRO A 128 53.67 29.10 31.75
CA PRO A 128 53.48 30.15 30.74
C PRO A 128 52.53 29.79 29.59
N VAL A 129 52.36 28.50 29.33
CA VAL A 129 51.56 27.96 28.22
C VAL A 129 50.18 27.50 28.70
N LEU A 130 50.08 26.94 29.90
CA LEU A 130 48.84 26.34 30.42
C LEU A 130 48.02 27.28 31.32
N ALA A 131 48.59 28.39 31.77
CA ALA A 131 47.91 29.34 32.64
C ALA A 131 46.68 30.02 32.01
N ASP A 132 45.69 30.29 32.86
CA ASP A 132 44.56 31.15 32.54
C ASP A 132 45.02 32.59 32.28
N SER A 133 44.78 33.09 31.07
CA SER A 133 45.09 34.48 30.71
C SER A 133 44.29 35.50 31.54
N ALA A 134 43.08 35.17 32.00
CA ALA A 134 42.27 36.05 32.83
C ALA A 134 42.78 36.09 34.28
N ALA A 135 43.11 34.94 34.88
CA ALA A 135 43.77 34.88 36.19
C ALA A 135 45.15 35.55 36.17
N ALA A 136 45.95 35.34 35.12
CA ALA A 136 47.23 36.01 34.94
C ALA A 136 47.08 37.54 34.88
N SER A 137 46.08 38.05 34.16
CA SER A 137 45.79 39.49 34.10
C SER A 137 45.35 40.06 35.46
N ARG A 138 44.57 39.30 36.23
CA ARG A 138 44.19 39.66 37.60
C ARG A 138 45.39 39.69 38.54
N LEU A 139 46.29 38.71 38.43
CA LEU A 139 47.52 38.65 39.21
C LEU A 139 48.43 39.86 38.94
N ILE A 140 48.55 40.28 37.69
CA ILE A 140 49.36 41.47 37.30
C ILE A 140 48.81 42.77 37.90
N GLY A 141 47.49 42.87 38.06
CA GLY A 141 46.81 44.00 38.69
C GLY A 141 46.61 43.86 40.20
N ALA A 142 47.09 42.79 40.84
CA ALA A 142 46.86 42.52 42.25
C ALA A 142 47.64 43.51 43.13
N ASP A 143 46.98 44.01 44.17
CA ASP A 143 47.61 44.78 45.25
C ASP A 143 48.17 43.86 46.34
N GLN A 144 48.90 44.44 47.30
CA GLN A 144 49.53 43.67 48.38
C GLN A 144 48.49 42.90 49.22
N ALA A 145 47.32 43.49 49.47
CA ALA A 145 46.24 42.83 50.22
C ALA A 145 45.70 41.58 49.51
N THR A 146 45.60 41.61 48.19
CA THR A 146 45.20 40.44 47.38
C THR A 146 46.24 39.33 47.46
N ILE A 147 47.53 39.68 47.39
CA ILE A 147 48.64 38.72 47.48
C ILE A 147 48.72 38.12 48.90
N ASP A 148 48.53 38.92 49.95
CA ASP A 148 48.43 38.44 51.33
C ASP A 148 47.28 37.45 51.50
N GLY A 149 46.13 37.70 50.86
CA GLY A 149 44.98 36.79 50.83
C GLY A 149 45.31 35.46 50.16
N MET A 150 45.97 35.46 49.00
CA MET A 150 46.41 34.24 48.31
C MET A 150 47.34 33.38 49.18
N VAL A 151 48.28 34.02 49.87
CA VAL A 151 49.22 33.31 50.76
C VAL A 151 48.52 32.78 52.02
N ALA A 152 47.56 33.52 52.57
CA ALA A 152 46.74 33.07 53.70
C ALA A 152 45.88 31.84 53.33
N ASP A 153 45.28 31.83 52.14
CA ASP A 153 44.51 30.71 51.61
C ASP A 153 45.41 29.47 51.40
N ALA A 154 46.60 29.68 50.84
CA ALA A 154 47.61 28.63 50.71
C ALA A 154 47.95 27.98 52.07
N ARG A 155 48.09 28.80 53.12
CA ARG A 155 48.31 28.31 54.49
C ARG A 155 47.14 27.47 54.99
N ALA A 156 45.90 27.94 54.82
CA ALA A 156 44.71 27.21 55.26
C ALA A 156 44.64 25.81 54.63
N VAL A 157 44.91 25.70 53.32
CA VAL A 157 44.92 24.42 52.60
C VAL A 157 46.06 23.51 53.09
N LEU A 158 47.26 24.05 53.29
CA LEU A 158 48.42 23.28 53.75
C LEU A 158 48.28 22.76 55.19
N THR A 159 47.51 23.45 56.03
CA THR A 159 47.21 23.01 57.40
C THR A 159 46.05 22.02 57.49
N SER A 160 45.36 21.73 56.38
CA SER A 160 44.31 20.72 56.31
C SER A 160 44.88 19.29 56.23
N PRO A 161 44.10 18.23 56.53
CA PRO A 161 44.50 16.84 56.32
C PRO A 161 44.93 16.52 54.88
N SER A 162 44.45 17.30 53.89
CA SER A 162 44.82 17.16 52.47
C SER A 162 46.13 17.89 52.08
N GLY A 163 46.68 18.70 52.98
CA GLY A 163 47.82 19.59 52.72
C GLY A 163 49.11 18.86 52.36
N MET A 164 49.31 17.64 52.87
CA MET A 164 50.52 16.85 52.59
C MET A 164 50.66 16.44 51.13
N VAL A 165 49.54 16.06 50.48
CA VAL A 165 49.49 15.70 49.06
C VAL A 165 49.44 16.95 48.19
N ARG A 166 48.77 18.01 48.65
CA ARG A 166 48.55 19.23 47.85
C ARG A 166 49.69 20.24 47.91
N LYS A 167 50.70 20.00 48.74
CA LYS A 167 51.82 20.92 48.98
C LYS A 167 52.52 21.46 47.73
N PRO A 168 52.99 20.61 46.79
CA PRO A 168 53.66 21.11 45.58
C PRO A 168 52.76 21.98 44.71
N TYR A 169 51.45 21.70 44.66
CA TYR A 169 50.49 22.46 43.86
C TYR A 169 50.11 23.80 44.50
N VAL A 170 49.94 23.83 45.82
CA VAL A 170 49.59 25.05 46.55
C VAL A 170 50.75 26.06 46.58
N LEU A 171 51.99 25.58 46.68
CA LEU A 171 53.18 26.43 46.64
C LEU A 171 53.60 26.79 45.21
N GLY A 172 53.33 25.91 44.24
CA GLY A 172 53.63 26.12 42.82
C GLY A 172 52.60 26.94 42.06
N ASP A 173 51.37 27.06 42.54
CA ASP A 173 50.31 27.89 41.95
C ASP A 173 49.38 28.50 43.03
N PRO A 174 49.88 29.43 43.86
CA PRO A 174 49.07 30.10 44.88
C PRO A 174 47.99 31.03 44.29
N ALA A 175 48.11 31.41 43.01
CA ALA A 175 47.16 32.30 42.33
C ALA A 175 46.10 31.54 41.50
N HIS A 176 46.10 30.20 41.54
CA HIS A 176 45.18 29.33 40.81
C HIS A 176 45.18 29.54 39.29
N LEU A 177 46.34 29.84 38.70
CA LEU A 177 46.54 30.04 37.27
C LEU A 177 46.28 28.77 36.46
N LEU A 178 46.49 27.58 37.04
CA LEU A 178 46.24 26.28 36.40
C LEU A 178 44.82 25.77 36.62
N SER A 179 43.88 26.60 37.13
CA SER A 179 42.49 26.18 37.34
C SER A 179 41.85 25.59 36.06
N PRO A 180 41.99 26.19 34.86
CA PRO A 180 41.44 25.60 33.63
C PRO A 180 42.10 24.29 33.23
N PHE A 181 43.39 24.10 33.50
CA PHE A 181 44.09 22.84 33.25
C PHE A 181 43.48 21.71 34.09
N PHE A 182 43.33 21.93 35.40
CA PHE A 182 42.72 20.94 36.28
C PHE A 182 41.24 20.70 35.98
N GLN A 183 40.49 21.72 35.55
CA GLN A 183 39.12 21.57 35.05
C GLN A 183 39.06 20.76 33.76
N GLY A 184 39.99 20.99 32.81
CA GLY A 184 40.09 20.22 31.57
C GLY A 184 40.47 18.76 31.83
N LEU A 185 41.39 18.51 32.75
CA LEU A 185 41.80 17.17 33.18
C LEU A 185 40.65 16.42 33.84
N GLN A 186 39.89 17.10 34.72
CA GLN A 186 38.67 16.54 35.30
C GLN A 186 37.59 16.29 34.24
N GLY A 187 37.41 17.21 33.29
CA GLY A 187 36.42 17.10 32.22
C GLY A 187 36.72 16.00 31.21
N LEU A 188 37.98 15.71 30.91
CA LEU A 188 38.41 14.58 30.08
C LEU A 188 38.27 13.24 30.82
N ARG A 189 38.32 13.26 32.16
CA ARG A 189 38.10 12.09 33.02
C ARG A 189 36.62 11.85 33.35
N ASP A 190 35.78 12.89 33.31
CA ASP A 190 34.33 12.79 33.55
C ASP A 190 33.61 12.22 32.31
N VAL A 191 33.79 10.93 32.06
CA VAL A 191 33.04 10.16 31.07
C VAL A 191 31.87 9.43 31.75
N GLY A 192 31.01 10.17 32.44
CA GLY A 192 29.63 9.72 32.71
C GLY A 192 29.10 10.04 34.09
N GLY A 193 29.77 10.89 34.88
CA GLY A 193 29.48 10.99 36.31
C GLY A 193 30.06 9.83 37.12
N ILE A 194 31.23 9.34 36.69
CA ILE A 194 32.04 8.35 37.39
C ILE A 194 33.17 9.11 38.11
N SER A 195 33.23 8.98 39.43
CA SER A 195 34.33 9.44 40.28
C SER A 195 35.36 8.33 40.50
N THR A 196 36.47 8.67 41.15
CA THR A 196 37.48 7.72 41.58
C THR A 196 37.62 7.80 43.09
N GLU A 197 37.40 6.69 43.78
CA GLU A 197 37.66 6.55 45.21
C GLU A 197 38.45 5.27 45.47
N MET A 198 39.53 5.38 46.27
CA MET A 198 40.42 4.26 46.63
C MET A 198 40.89 3.40 45.44
N GLY A 199 41.17 4.02 44.29
CA GLY A 199 41.67 3.32 43.09
C GLY A 199 40.61 2.53 42.29
N VAL A 200 39.33 2.64 42.67
CA VAL A 200 38.19 2.04 41.96
C VAL A 200 37.28 3.16 41.42
N PHE A 201 36.65 2.91 40.28
CA PHE A 201 35.65 3.83 39.73
C PHE A 201 34.38 3.76 40.58
N THR A 202 33.81 4.89 40.95
CA THR A 202 32.58 4.98 41.74
C THR A 202 31.55 5.87 41.07
N THR A 203 30.26 5.65 41.33
CA THR A 203 29.19 6.55 40.84
C THR A 203 29.10 7.82 41.68
N ARG A 204 28.63 8.93 41.09
CA ARG A 204 28.42 10.22 41.78
C ARG A 204 27.56 10.16 43.05
N ASP A 205 26.66 9.18 43.16
CA ASP A 205 25.82 9.00 44.35
C ASP A 205 26.56 8.32 45.53
N GLY A 206 27.82 7.91 45.33
CA GLY A 206 28.66 7.26 46.34
C GLY A 206 28.17 5.86 46.74
N ARG A 207 27.34 5.20 45.91
CA ARG A 207 26.71 3.92 46.27
C ARG A 207 27.12 2.73 45.40
N CYS A 208 27.89 2.95 44.35
CA CYS A 208 28.29 1.88 43.45
C CYS A 208 29.78 1.93 43.13
N ALA A 209 30.47 0.80 43.30
CA ALA A 209 31.82 0.57 42.79
C ALA A 209 31.76 -0.12 41.42
N LEU A 210 32.64 0.27 40.50
CA LEU A 210 32.60 -0.09 39.08
C LEU A 210 33.90 -0.73 38.62
N LEU A 211 33.78 -1.82 37.88
CA LEU A 211 34.85 -2.39 37.06
C LEU A 211 34.45 -2.34 35.59
N MET A 212 35.39 -2.02 34.71
CA MET A 212 35.18 -2.04 33.27
C MET A 212 36.04 -3.15 32.66
N LEU A 213 35.38 -4.09 31.99
CA LEU A 213 36.04 -5.23 31.33
C LEU A 213 35.96 -5.07 29.82
N GLU A 214 37.11 -5.20 29.15
CA GLU A 214 37.23 -5.23 27.69
C GLU A 214 37.53 -6.67 27.24
N PRO A 215 36.62 -7.34 26.50
CA PRO A 215 36.90 -8.62 25.89
C PRO A 215 37.93 -8.49 24.76
N ARG A 216 38.63 -9.58 24.45
CA ARG A 216 39.49 -9.64 23.26
C ARG A 216 38.71 -9.47 21.97
N THR A 217 39.29 -8.73 21.02
CA THR A 217 38.66 -8.37 19.74
C THR A 217 38.53 -9.53 18.76
N ASP A 218 39.31 -10.60 18.93
CA ASP A 218 39.28 -11.80 18.08
C ASP A 218 38.27 -12.86 18.53
N LEU A 219 37.53 -12.62 19.61
CA LEU A 219 36.51 -13.55 20.11
C LEU A 219 35.25 -13.53 19.22
N THR A 220 34.73 -14.72 18.94
CA THR A 220 33.39 -14.87 18.36
C THR A 220 32.32 -14.34 19.32
N GLN A 221 31.14 -13.99 18.79
CA GLN A 221 30.03 -13.49 19.62
C GLN A 221 29.64 -14.48 20.74
N ARG A 222 29.60 -15.78 20.41
CA ARG A 222 29.31 -16.84 21.38
C ARG A 222 30.35 -16.92 22.49
N GLU A 223 31.63 -16.80 22.13
CA GLU A 223 32.71 -16.77 23.11
C GLU A 223 32.66 -15.54 24.02
N ARG A 224 32.24 -14.39 23.48
CA ARG A 224 32.00 -13.17 24.28
C ARG A 224 30.83 -13.34 25.26
N GLU A 225 29.74 -13.97 24.83
CA GLU A 225 28.59 -14.26 25.70
C GLU A 225 28.96 -15.21 26.84
N GLU A 226 29.67 -16.31 26.55
CA GLU A 226 30.16 -17.25 27.56
C GLU A 226 31.08 -16.57 28.59
N LEU A 227 32.00 -15.72 28.12
CA LEU A 227 32.87 -14.92 28.99
C LEU A 227 32.05 -14.03 29.93
N VAL A 228 31.03 -13.34 29.43
CA VAL A 228 30.19 -12.45 30.23
C VAL A 228 29.37 -13.23 31.27
N GLU A 229 28.86 -14.40 30.93
CA GLU A 229 28.15 -15.27 31.89
C GLU A 229 29.08 -15.74 33.02
N HIS A 230 30.30 -16.17 32.68
CA HIS A 230 31.31 -16.55 33.67
C HIS A 230 31.70 -15.39 34.57
N VAL A 231 31.91 -14.19 33.99
CA VAL A 231 32.21 -12.96 34.73
C VAL A 231 31.06 -12.55 35.64
N ALA A 232 29.81 -12.65 35.19
CA ALA A 232 28.63 -12.40 36.02
C ALA A 232 28.54 -13.37 37.21
N GLY A 233 28.83 -14.65 36.97
CA GLY A 233 28.93 -15.67 38.01
C GLY A 233 30.06 -15.40 39.01
N ALA A 234 31.22 -14.95 38.54
CA ALA A 234 32.35 -14.59 39.41
C ALA A 234 32.05 -13.33 40.25
N ALA A 235 31.48 -12.29 39.64
CA ALA A 235 31.11 -11.05 40.30
C ALA A 235 30.05 -11.28 41.40
N SER A 236 29.01 -12.07 41.10
CA SER A 236 27.97 -12.41 42.08
C SER A 236 28.48 -13.23 43.27
N ARG A 237 29.44 -14.15 43.07
CA ARG A 237 30.07 -14.90 44.16
C ARG A 237 31.01 -14.06 45.03
N ALA A 238 31.55 -12.97 44.49
CA ALA A 238 32.48 -12.09 45.20
C ALA A 238 31.80 -10.99 46.03
N CYS A 239 30.49 -10.78 45.85
CA CYS A 239 29.67 -9.83 46.60
C CYS A 239 29.60 -10.19 48.09
N ALA A 240 29.72 -9.18 48.96
CA ALA A 240 29.28 -9.28 50.35
C ALA A 240 27.74 -9.33 50.45
N THR A 241 27.20 -9.72 51.61
CA THR A 241 25.74 -9.95 51.81
C THR A 241 24.87 -8.71 51.58
N ASP A 242 25.46 -7.53 51.73
CA ASP A 242 24.90 -6.19 51.59
C ASP A 242 25.12 -5.59 50.18
N VAL A 243 25.81 -6.29 49.28
CA VAL A 243 26.24 -5.77 47.97
C VAL A 243 25.57 -6.51 46.83
N ARG A 244 24.92 -5.78 45.92
CA ARG A 244 24.30 -6.33 44.70
C ARG A 244 25.21 -6.12 43.48
N SER A 245 25.53 -7.19 42.77
CA SER A 245 26.21 -7.06 41.47
C SER A 245 25.21 -6.79 40.33
N SER A 246 25.62 -5.99 39.35
CA SER A 246 24.84 -5.70 38.14
C SER A 246 25.79 -5.54 36.96
N LEU A 247 25.34 -5.96 35.77
CA LEU A 247 26.14 -5.86 34.54
C LEU A 247 25.40 -5.00 33.53
N PHE A 248 26.14 -4.16 32.81
CA PHE A 248 25.62 -3.35 31.71
C PHE A 248 26.64 -3.28 30.58
N GLY A 249 26.17 -3.27 29.33
CA GLY A 249 27.02 -3.25 28.15
C GLY A 249 26.33 -3.91 26.96
N THR A 250 26.92 -3.80 25.78
CA THR A 250 26.38 -4.34 24.52
C THR A 250 26.13 -5.85 24.59
N VAL A 251 27.12 -6.62 25.07
CA VAL A 251 27.04 -8.09 25.19
C VAL A 251 25.99 -8.53 26.25
N PRO A 252 25.98 -7.99 27.50
CA PRO A 252 24.92 -8.28 28.47
C PRO A 252 23.50 -7.96 27.97
N ILE A 253 23.31 -6.85 27.26
CA ILE A 253 22.01 -6.46 26.68
C ILE A 253 21.59 -7.47 25.60
N GLY A 254 22.52 -7.88 24.74
CA GLY A 254 22.28 -8.93 23.74
C GLY A 254 21.79 -10.24 24.36
N LEU A 255 22.45 -10.70 25.42
CA LEU A 255 22.07 -11.92 26.15
C LEU A 255 20.68 -11.80 26.82
N ALA A 256 20.38 -10.64 27.41
CA ALA A 256 19.07 -10.35 27.99
C ALA A 256 17.95 -10.35 26.92
N ASN A 257 18.20 -9.74 25.76
CA ASN A 257 17.28 -9.77 24.62
C ASN A 257 17.05 -11.21 24.14
N ARG A 258 18.12 -11.98 23.91
CA ARG A 258 18.07 -13.37 23.42
C ARG A 258 17.21 -14.24 24.32
N SER A 259 17.55 -14.31 25.61
CA SER A 259 16.83 -15.13 26.59
C SER A 259 15.35 -14.73 26.70
N ARG A 260 15.06 -13.43 26.69
CA ARG A 260 13.68 -12.93 26.74
C ARG A 260 12.89 -13.27 25.48
N ILE A 261 13.46 -13.07 24.30
CA ILE A 261 12.82 -13.38 23.01
C ILE A 261 12.47 -14.88 22.93
N GLN A 262 13.36 -15.78 23.36
CA GLN A 262 13.10 -17.22 23.32
C GLN A 262 11.93 -17.64 24.22
N VAL A 263 11.87 -17.09 25.44
CA VAL A 263 10.76 -17.33 26.38
C VAL A 263 9.47 -16.74 25.85
N ASP A 264 9.48 -15.47 25.42
CA ASP A 264 8.30 -14.79 24.87
C ASP A 264 7.78 -15.49 23.61
N ALA A 265 8.66 -15.87 22.69
CA ALA A 265 8.27 -16.56 21.47
C ALA A 265 7.60 -17.91 21.77
N THR A 266 8.16 -18.69 22.71
CA THR A 266 7.61 -20.00 23.07
C THR A 266 6.27 -19.88 23.80
N LEU A 267 6.16 -18.93 24.74
CA LEU A 267 4.94 -18.64 25.48
C LEU A 267 3.82 -18.18 24.53
N THR A 268 4.12 -17.18 23.70
CA THR A 268 3.13 -16.58 22.79
C THR A 268 2.72 -17.54 21.69
N LEU A 269 3.63 -18.37 21.16
CA LEU A 269 3.30 -19.45 20.22
C LEU A 269 2.36 -20.47 20.85
N THR A 270 2.63 -20.90 22.08
CA THR A 270 1.80 -21.88 22.79
C THR A 270 0.39 -21.34 23.01
N ILE A 271 0.26 -20.11 23.52
CA ILE A 271 -1.04 -19.46 23.73
C ILE A 271 -1.77 -19.30 22.39
N SER A 272 -1.08 -18.87 21.33
CA SER A 272 -1.67 -18.71 20.00
C SER A 272 -2.22 -20.02 19.44
N ILE A 273 -1.45 -21.12 19.53
CA ILE A 273 -1.91 -22.45 19.09
C ILE A 273 -3.14 -22.87 19.89
N VAL A 274 -3.15 -22.71 21.22
CA VAL A 274 -4.30 -23.06 22.06
C VAL A 274 -5.55 -22.26 21.67
N LEU A 275 -5.42 -20.94 21.47
CA LEU A 275 -6.54 -20.08 21.07
C LEU A 275 -7.04 -20.38 19.66
N ILE A 276 -6.13 -20.64 18.70
CA ILE A 276 -6.48 -21.02 17.32
C ILE A 276 -7.16 -22.39 17.32
N VAL A 277 -6.64 -23.38 18.04
CA VAL A 277 -7.29 -24.70 18.18
C VAL A 277 -8.66 -24.54 18.82
N GLY A 278 -8.80 -23.72 19.85
CA GLY A 278 -10.09 -23.38 20.47
C GLY A 278 -11.09 -22.76 19.47
N LEU A 279 -10.64 -21.80 18.65
CA LEU A 279 -11.43 -21.20 17.58
C LEU A 279 -11.89 -22.24 16.55
N LEU A 280 -10.98 -23.12 16.12
CA LEU A 280 -11.26 -24.17 15.14
C LEU A 280 -12.24 -25.22 15.69
N LEU A 281 -12.07 -25.65 16.93
CA LEU A 281 -12.99 -26.56 17.62
C LEU A 281 -14.39 -25.92 17.77
N TRP A 282 -14.45 -24.64 18.12
CA TRP A 282 -15.71 -23.91 18.25
C TRP A 282 -16.46 -23.80 16.91
N TYR A 283 -15.76 -23.47 15.81
CA TYR A 283 -16.37 -23.26 14.50
C TYR A 283 -16.67 -24.56 13.73
N TYR A 284 -15.74 -25.51 13.69
CA TYR A 284 -15.86 -26.75 12.92
C TYR A 284 -16.38 -27.94 13.74
N ARG A 285 -16.31 -27.90 15.07
CA ARG A 285 -16.86 -28.91 15.99
C ARG A 285 -16.37 -30.34 15.76
N ARG A 286 -15.14 -30.50 15.26
CA ARG A 286 -14.48 -31.81 15.10
C ARG A 286 -13.06 -31.76 15.65
N TRP A 287 -12.70 -32.73 16.48
CA TRP A 287 -11.43 -32.74 17.21
C TRP A 287 -10.20 -32.97 16.32
N HIS A 288 -10.34 -33.67 15.19
CA HIS A 288 -9.23 -33.97 14.27
C HIS A 288 -8.97 -32.85 13.23
N LEU A 289 -9.92 -31.94 13.02
CA LEU A 289 -9.75 -30.87 12.03
C LEU A 289 -8.65 -29.86 12.40
N PRO A 290 -8.50 -29.40 13.66
CA PRO A 290 -7.39 -28.52 14.04
C PRO A 290 -6.01 -29.06 13.66
N PHE A 291 -5.78 -30.37 13.80
CA PHE A 291 -4.53 -31.01 13.37
C PHE A 291 -4.31 -30.83 11.86
N LEU A 292 -5.33 -31.11 11.05
CA LEU A 292 -5.26 -30.94 9.60
C LEU A 292 -5.06 -29.49 9.15
N PHE A 293 -5.49 -28.51 9.95
CA PHE A 293 -5.25 -27.09 9.69
C PHE A 293 -3.78 -26.69 9.90
N LEU A 294 -3.11 -27.27 10.90
CA LEU A 294 -1.73 -26.96 11.27
C LEU A 294 -0.68 -27.67 10.39
N VAL A 295 -1.07 -28.74 9.68
CA VAL A 295 -0.15 -29.50 8.82
C VAL A 295 0.43 -28.66 7.67
N PRO A 296 -0.34 -27.91 6.85
CA PRO A 296 0.23 -27.14 5.74
C PRO A 296 1.21 -26.04 6.18
N PRO A 297 0.93 -25.25 7.23
CA PRO A 297 1.91 -24.31 7.78
C PRO A 297 3.19 -24.97 8.31
N ALA A 298 3.08 -26.09 9.04
CA ALA A 298 4.24 -26.83 9.54
C ALA A 298 5.09 -27.40 8.40
N PHE A 299 4.45 -27.98 7.37
CA PHE A 299 5.11 -28.43 6.14
C PHE A 299 5.82 -27.26 5.44
N GLY A 300 5.18 -26.10 5.36
CA GLY A 300 5.75 -24.90 4.77
C GLY A 300 6.99 -24.42 5.51
N ALA A 301 6.94 -24.33 6.83
CA ALA A 301 8.06 -23.92 7.67
C ALA A 301 9.25 -24.88 7.53
N MET A 302 9.03 -26.20 7.59
CA MET A 302 10.09 -27.20 7.40
C MET A 302 10.71 -27.14 6.00
N THR A 303 9.88 -26.92 4.98
CA THR A 303 10.37 -26.77 3.59
C THR A 303 11.19 -25.49 3.44
N ALA A 304 10.75 -24.38 4.03
CA ALA A 304 11.47 -23.11 3.98
C ALA A 304 12.85 -23.23 4.65
N LEU A 305 12.91 -23.82 5.85
CA LEU A 305 14.18 -24.10 6.54
C LEU A 305 15.09 -25.02 5.73
N ALA A 306 14.55 -26.11 5.17
CA ALA A 306 15.33 -27.03 4.34
C ALA A 306 15.93 -26.35 3.11
N VAL A 307 15.16 -25.48 2.43
CA VAL A 307 15.66 -24.73 1.27
C VAL A 307 16.69 -23.66 1.68
N MET A 308 16.47 -22.96 2.80
CA MET A 308 17.43 -21.99 3.34
C MET A 308 18.77 -22.65 3.67
N GLY A 309 18.79 -23.91 4.14
CA GLY A 309 20.03 -24.66 4.38
C GLY A 309 20.96 -24.80 3.16
N TRP A 310 20.47 -24.50 1.95
CA TRP A 310 21.28 -24.47 0.72
C TRP A 310 21.51 -23.06 0.17
N ILE A 311 20.57 -22.14 0.36
CA ILE A 311 20.61 -20.80 -0.26
C ILE A 311 21.24 -19.76 0.70
N ALA A 312 20.96 -19.88 1.99
CA ALA A 312 21.36 -18.96 3.05
C ALA A 312 21.59 -19.78 4.34
N PRO A 313 22.75 -20.46 4.48
CA PRO A 313 23.01 -21.34 5.62
C PRO A 313 23.04 -20.59 6.95
N ASP A 314 23.40 -19.30 6.96
CA ASP A 314 23.42 -18.46 8.16
C ASP A 314 22.12 -17.67 8.29
N VAL A 315 21.18 -18.14 9.11
CA VAL A 315 19.85 -17.54 9.29
C VAL A 315 19.75 -16.87 10.66
N SER A 316 19.18 -15.66 10.73
CA SER A 316 18.96 -15.02 12.03
C SER A 316 18.00 -15.82 12.93
N ALA A 317 18.37 -16.07 14.19
CA ALA A 317 17.52 -16.73 15.18
C ALA A 317 16.23 -15.95 15.48
N ILE A 318 16.27 -14.61 15.39
CA ILE A 318 15.08 -13.76 15.55
C ILE A 318 14.05 -14.04 14.46
N ALA A 319 14.49 -14.37 13.24
CA ALA A 319 13.58 -14.72 12.15
C ALA A 319 12.72 -15.94 12.47
N LEU A 320 13.21 -16.89 13.29
CA LEU A 320 12.46 -18.07 13.73
C LEU A 320 11.34 -17.71 14.72
N GLY A 321 11.62 -16.79 15.65
CA GLY A 321 10.62 -16.26 16.59
C GLY A 321 9.52 -15.47 15.89
N VAL A 322 9.89 -14.70 14.86
CA VAL A 322 8.92 -14.01 14.00
C VAL A 322 8.16 -14.99 13.09
N ALA A 323 8.76 -16.10 12.67
CA ALA A 323 8.08 -17.12 11.87
C ALA A 323 6.88 -17.76 12.59
N ALA A 324 6.85 -17.75 13.93
CA ALA A 324 5.68 -18.12 14.71
C ALA A 324 4.45 -17.25 14.38
N THR A 325 4.65 -15.97 14.07
CA THR A 325 3.57 -15.07 13.62
C THR A 325 3.09 -15.39 12.19
N LEU A 326 4.01 -15.82 11.31
CA LEU A 326 3.70 -16.23 9.94
C LEU A 326 2.81 -17.48 9.88
N MET A 327 2.78 -18.29 10.96
CA MET A 327 1.87 -19.41 11.12
C MET A 327 0.40 -18.98 10.96
N GLY A 328 0.03 -17.81 11.48
CA GLY A 328 -1.32 -17.26 11.35
C GLY A 328 -1.72 -17.03 9.88
N ILE A 329 -0.80 -16.48 9.08
CA ILE A 329 -0.96 -16.25 7.63
C ILE A 329 -1.11 -17.57 6.89
N ALA A 330 -0.22 -18.53 7.16
CA ALA A 330 -0.24 -19.80 6.45
C ALA A 330 -1.52 -20.62 6.72
N LEU A 331 -2.17 -20.40 7.87
CA LEU A 331 -3.46 -21.01 8.20
C LEU A 331 -4.61 -20.48 7.33
N ASP A 332 -4.48 -19.30 6.73
CA ASP A 332 -5.52 -18.68 5.92
C ASP A 332 -5.88 -19.55 4.71
N TYR A 333 -4.87 -20.16 4.08
CA TYR A 333 -5.08 -21.09 2.97
C TYR A 333 -5.94 -22.30 3.40
N SER A 334 -5.72 -22.83 4.61
CA SER A 334 -6.55 -23.88 5.19
C SER A 334 -7.99 -23.40 5.45
N PHE A 335 -8.18 -22.18 5.96
CA PHE A 335 -9.52 -21.60 6.16
C PHE A 335 -10.30 -21.48 4.87
N HIS A 336 -9.67 -20.98 3.80
CA HIS A 336 -10.30 -20.89 2.48
C HIS A 336 -10.69 -22.27 1.93
N PHE A 337 -9.78 -23.24 2.01
CA PHE A 337 -10.03 -24.61 1.56
C PHE A 337 -11.20 -25.28 2.30
N PHE A 338 -11.13 -25.36 3.63
CA PHE A 338 -12.12 -26.08 4.42
C PHE A 338 -13.48 -25.39 4.48
N THR A 339 -13.50 -24.05 4.49
CA THR A 339 -14.77 -23.30 4.48
C THR A 339 -15.48 -23.46 3.15
N HIS A 340 -14.76 -23.44 2.03
CA HIS A 340 -15.35 -23.74 0.72
C HIS A 340 -15.79 -25.20 0.61
N LEU A 341 -14.98 -26.16 1.07
CA LEU A 341 -15.36 -27.58 1.07
C LEU A 341 -16.65 -27.84 1.86
N ARG A 342 -16.81 -27.18 3.02
CA ARG A 342 -18.03 -27.24 3.84
C ARG A 342 -19.27 -26.76 3.08
N HIS A 343 -19.13 -25.75 2.22
CA HIS A 343 -20.24 -25.16 1.47
C HIS A 343 -20.53 -25.91 0.16
N SER A 344 -19.49 -26.16 -0.66
CA SER A 344 -19.62 -26.81 -1.97
C SER A 344 -19.90 -28.31 -1.85
N ARG A 345 -19.43 -28.97 -0.77
CA ARG A 345 -19.57 -30.42 -0.51
C ARG A 345 -18.98 -31.35 -1.58
N ASP A 346 -18.24 -30.80 -2.54
CA ASP A 346 -17.53 -31.52 -3.59
C ASP A 346 -16.10 -30.98 -3.69
N MET A 347 -15.12 -31.90 -3.69
CA MET A 347 -13.70 -31.57 -3.72
C MET A 347 -13.28 -30.95 -5.07
N ARG A 348 -13.78 -31.48 -6.20
CA ARG A 348 -13.40 -30.97 -7.53
C ARG A 348 -13.89 -29.55 -7.73
N THR A 349 -15.13 -29.28 -7.35
CA THR A 349 -15.71 -27.93 -7.37
C THR A 349 -14.95 -26.99 -6.44
N THR A 350 -14.63 -27.44 -5.22
CA THR A 350 -13.83 -26.66 -4.26
C THR A 350 -12.48 -26.25 -4.83
N LEU A 351 -11.70 -27.21 -5.35
CA LEU A 351 -10.42 -26.93 -5.99
C LEU A 351 -10.55 -25.97 -7.17
N ARG A 352 -11.57 -26.15 -8.00
CA ARG A 352 -11.80 -25.28 -9.15
C ARG A 352 -12.04 -23.83 -8.74
N ASP A 353 -12.81 -23.62 -7.68
CA ASP A 353 -13.24 -22.30 -7.23
C ASP A 353 -12.15 -21.57 -6.43
N ILE A 354 -11.36 -22.28 -5.60
CA ILE A 354 -10.35 -21.65 -4.74
C ILE A 354 -8.97 -21.52 -5.38
N SER A 355 -8.59 -22.36 -6.35
CA SER A 355 -7.19 -22.41 -6.81
C SER A 355 -6.71 -21.08 -7.39
N THR A 356 -7.55 -20.41 -8.20
CA THR A 356 -7.19 -19.14 -8.82
C THR A 356 -7.06 -18.01 -7.78
N PRO A 357 -8.06 -17.73 -6.92
CA PRO A 357 -7.91 -16.70 -5.89
C PRO A 357 -6.79 -17.01 -4.89
N MET A 358 -6.64 -18.28 -4.48
CA MET A 358 -5.62 -18.65 -3.50
C MET A 358 -4.20 -18.51 -4.03
N LEU A 359 -3.94 -18.89 -5.28
CA LEU A 359 -2.62 -18.68 -5.90
C LEU A 359 -2.35 -17.21 -6.18
N LEU A 360 -3.38 -16.44 -6.56
CA LEU A 360 -3.22 -15.00 -6.77
C LEU A 360 -2.86 -14.31 -5.45
N GLY A 361 -3.62 -14.57 -4.39
CA GLY A 361 -3.35 -14.04 -3.06
C GLY A 361 -2.01 -14.48 -2.49
N SER A 362 -1.71 -15.79 -2.58
CA SER A 362 -0.41 -16.30 -2.14
C SER A 362 0.74 -15.66 -2.92
N ALA A 363 0.60 -15.46 -4.24
CA ALA A 363 1.62 -14.82 -5.05
C ALA A 363 1.83 -13.35 -4.64
N THR A 364 0.76 -12.58 -4.42
CA THR A 364 0.87 -11.18 -3.98
C THR A 364 1.54 -11.07 -2.60
N THR A 365 1.17 -11.93 -1.66
CA THR A 365 1.79 -11.97 -0.33
C THR A 365 3.25 -12.42 -0.39
N VAL A 366 3.58 -13.45 -1.16
CA VAL A 366 4.96 -13.91 -1.39
C VAL A 366 5.80 -12.81 -2.02
N MET A 367 5.26 -12.11 -3.02
CA MET A 367 5.94 -10.98 -3.67
C MET A 367 6.16 -9.81 -2.72
N ALA A 368 5.23 -9.52 -1.80
CA ALA A 368 5.40 -8.50 -0.77
C ALA A 368 6.58 -8.85 0.17
N PHE A 369 6.66 -10.10 0.64
CA PHE A 369 7.79 -10.56 1.47
C PHE A 369 9.11 -10.61 0.70
N LEU A 370 9.11 -11.02 -0.58
CA LEU A 370 10.30 -10.93 -1.45
C LEU A 370 10.75 -9.49 -1.67
N GLY A 371 9.84 -8.50 -1.54
CA GLY A 371 10.18 -7.08 -1.53
C GLY A 371 11.18 -6.70 -0.44
N LEU A 372 11.19 -7.40 0.70
CA LEU A 372 12.17 -7.19 1.78
C LEU A 372 13.60 -7.59 1.37
N ARG A 373 13.78 -8.34 0.28
CA ARG A 373 15.11 -8.72 -0.22
C ARG A 373 15.92 -7.53 -0.71
N PHE A 374 15.25 -6.43 -1.05
CA PHE A 374 15.86 -5.16 -1.48
C PHE A 374 16.34 -4.30 -0.32
N MET A 375 16.19 -4.75 0.93
CA MET A 375 16.63 -4.04 2.12
C MET A 375 18.09 -4.32 2.45
N ASP A 376 18.74 -3.32 3.04
CA ASP A 376 20.14 -3.41 3.46
C ASP A 376 20.30 -4.28 4.72
N ALA A 377 19.27 -4.34 5.58
CA ALA A 377 19.27 -5.14 6.80
C ALA A 377 19.15 -6.66 6.52
N LYS A 378 20.15 -7.43 6.97
CA LYS A 378 20.19 -8.91 6.80
C LYS A 378 18.95 -9.60 7.41
N LEU A 379 18.54 -9.20 8.61
CA LEU A 379 17.36 -9.74 9.30
C LEU A 379 16.10 -9.70 8.42
N LEU A 380 15.83 -8.56 7.77
CA LEU A 380 14.64 -8.38 6.93
C LEU A 380 14.72 -9.23 5.65
N ARG A 381 15.91 -9.36 5.06
CA ARG A 381 16.12 -10.20 3.88
C ARG A 381 15.89 -11.68 4.18
N ASP A 382 16.47 -12.19 5.26
CA ASP A 382 16.37 -13.60 5.65
C ASP A 382 14.92 -13.96 5.99
N LEU A 383 14.25 -13.08 6.74
CA LEU A 383 12.85 -13.26 7.12
C LEU A 383 11.91 -13.18 5.91
N GLY A 384 12.13 -12.24 4.99
CA GLY A 384 11.35 -12.14 3.75
C GLY A 384 11.47 -13.40 2.88
N LEU A 385 12.68 -13.97 2.78
CA LEU A 385 12.91 -15.23 2.06
C LEU A 385 12.24 -16.42 2.77
N LEU A 386 12.40 -16.53 4.09
CA LEU A 386 11.77 -17.56 4.90
C LEU A 386 10.24 -17.54 4.73
N ALA A 387 9.62 -16.36 4.84
CA ALA A 387 8.18 -16.16 4.68
C ALA A 387 7.70 -16.52 3.27
N ALA A 388 8.41 -16.05 2.24
CA ALA A 388 8.09 -16.33 0.85
C ALA A 388 8.08 -17.84 0.55
N LEU A 389 9.12 -18.57 1.01
CA LEU A 389 9.23 -20.01 0.84
C LEU A 389 8.15 -20.77 1.63
N MET A 390 7.93 -20.37 2.90
CA MET A 390 6.94 -20.98 3.77
C MET A 390 5.53 -20.87 3.17
N LEU A 391 5.12 -19.67 2.77
CA LEU A 391 3.78 -19.42 2.23
C LEU A 391 3.56 -20.11 0.88
N THR A 392 4.58 -20.12 0.01
CA THR A 392 4.51 -20.83 -1.27
C THR A 392 4.31 -22.34 -1.05
N ALA A 393 5.13 -22.94 -0.17
CA ALA A 393 5.04 -24.35 0.14
C ALA A 393 3.70 -24.72 0.80
N SER A 394 3.21 -23.90 1.75
CA SER A 394 1.90 -24.10 2.38
C SER A 394 0.74 -24.01 1.38
N ALA A 395 0.73 -23.00 0.49
CA ALA A 395 -0.33 -22.84 -0.51
C ALA A 395 -0.36 -24.03 -1.49
N LEU A 396 0.81 -24.47 -1.97
CA LEU A 396 0.92 -25.66 -2.82
C LEU A 396 0.47 -26.93 -2.09
N PHE A 397 0.85 -27.10 -0.82
CA PHE A 397 0.39 -28.23 -0.02
C PHE A 397 -1.14 -28.28 0.08
N VAL A 398 -1.79 -27.13 0.31
CA VAL A 398 -3.27 -27.04 0.38
C VAL A 398 -3.95 -27.40 -0.95
N LEU A 399 -3.37 -27.05 -2.11
CA LEU A 399 -3.97 -27.40 -3.41
C LEU A 399 -3.67 -28.81 -3.87
N ILE A 400 -2.54 -29.36 -3.45
CA ILE A 400 -1.98 -30.59 -4.02
C ILE A 400 -2.18 -31.78 -3.07
N VAL A 401 -1.71 -31.67 -1.81
CA VAL A 401 -1.66 -32.79 -0.86
C VAL A 401 -2.92 -32.85 0.00
N MET A 402 -3.39 -31.70 0.46
CA MET A 402 -4.54 -31.58 1.37
C MET A 402 -5.85 -32.22 0.86
N PRO A 403 -6.20 -32.15 -0.45
CA PRO A 403 -7.37 -32.84 -0.99
C PRO A 403 -7.33 -34.36 -0.81
N HIS A 404 -6.14 -34.95 -0.79
CA HIS A 404 -5.96 -36.39 -0.59
C HIS A 404 -6.03 -36.79 0.88
N LEU A 405 -5.51 -35.96 1.80
CA LEU A 405 -5.62 -36.20 3.24
C LEU A 405 -7.05 -36.09 3.77
N THR A 406 -7.90 -35.32 3.08
CA THR A 406 -9.32 -35.12 3.45
C THR A 406 -10.28 -36.06 2.71
N GLY A 407 -9.80 -36.77 1.67
CA GLY A 407 -10.56 -37.40 0.59
C GLY A 407 -11.49 -38.58 0.91
N SER A 408 -11.72 -38.93 2.18
CA SER A 408 -12.74 -39.92 2.59
C SER A 408 -13.41 -39.61 3.93
N SER A 409 -12.82 -38.74 4.75
CA SER A 409 -13.26 -38.45 6.12
C SER A 409 -14.26 -37.30 6.25
N TRP A 410 -14.45 -36.51 5.17
CA TRP A 410 -15.52 -35.51 5.08
C TRP A 410 -16.87 -36.18 4.72
N ASP A 411 -17.28 -37.13 5.55
CA ASP A 411 -18.54 -37.85 5.39
C ASP A 411 -19.74 -36.88 5.44
N ARG A 412 -20.72 -37.13 4.55
CA ARG A 412 -21.93 -36.32 4.38
C ARG A 412 -22.60 -36.13 5.75
N PRO A 413 -22.75 -34.90 6.29
CA PRO A 413 -23.43 -34.72 7.56
C PRO A 413 -24.90 -35.15 7.42
N ARG A 414 -25.27 -36.26 8.09
CA ARG A 414 -26.66 -36.62 8.37
C ARG A 414 -27.19 -35.59 9.38
N GLY A 415 -27.81 -34.54 8.87
CA GLY A 415 -28.63 -33.60 9.63
C GLY A 415 -27.85 -32.55 10.44
N GLU A 416 -27.76 -31.33 9.92
CA GLU A 416 -27.55 -30.13 10.76
C GLU A 416 -28.55 -29.05 10.35
N GLY A 417 -29.76 -29.14 10.91
CA GLY A 417 -30.63 -28.00 11.12
C GLY A 417 -30.25 -27.31 12.42
N GLY A 418 -29.66 -26.10 12.33
CA GLY A 418 -29.47 -25.16 13.45
C GLY A 418 -28.04 -25.11 14.02
N ARG A 419 -27.48 -23.99 14.49
CA ARG A 419 -28.00 -22.63 14.72
C ARG A 419 -26.88 -21.56 14.84
N PHE A 420 -25.62 -21.84 14.44
CA PHE A 420 -24.60 -20.80 14.31
C PHE A 420 -24.22 -20.57 12.85
N ARG A 421 -24.99 -19.72 12.17
CA ARG A 421 -24.52 -19.04 10.96
C ARG A 421 -23.88 -17.75 11.45
N MET A 422 -22.57 -17.58 11.22
CA MET A 422 -21.95 -16.26 11.38
C MET A 422 -22.84 -15.24 10.66
N PRO A 423 -23.14 -14.07 11.26
CA PRO A 423 -23.99 -13.06 10.62
C PRO A 423 -23.31 -12.53 9.34
N THR A 424 -23.51 -13.24 8.22
CA THR A 424 -22.94 -12.93 6.91
C THR A 424 -23.64 -11.76 6.23
N ARG A 425 -24.76 -11.29 6.80
CA ARG A 425 -25.50 -10.11 6.37
C ARG A 425 -25.26 -8.96 7.32
N MET A 426 -24.48 -8.00 6.83
CA MET A 426 -24.45 -6.64 7.35
C MET A 426 -25.89 -6.10 7.50
N SER A 427 -26.21 -5.50 8.64
CA SER A 427 -27.52 -4.91 8.89
C SER A 427 -27.87 -3.91 7.78
N ARG A 428 -29.16 -3.78 7.42
CA ARG A 428 -29.57 -2.84 6.35
C ARG A 428 -29.15 -1.40 6.68
N PHE A 429 -29.17 -1.07 7.97
CA PHE A 429 -28.70 0.21 8.51
C PHE A 429 -27.23 0.42 8.17
N PHE A 430 -26.35 -0.52 8.57
CA PHE A 430 -24.92 -0.39 8.35
C PHE A 430 -24.58 -0.29 6.86
N ARG A 431 -25.23 -1.07 5.99
CA ARG A 431 -25.03 -1.00 4.53
C ARG A 431 -25.47 0.33 3.90
N ARG A 432 -26.44 1.04 4.51
CA ARG A 432 -26.95 2.33 4.01
C ARG A 432 -26.01 3.47 4.41
N TRP A 433 -25.48 3.42 5.63
CA TRP A 433 -24.68 4.48 6.23
C TRP A 433 -23.18 4.25 6.14
N SER A 434 -22.70 3.05 5.77
CA SER A 434 -21.28 2.74 5.69
C SER A 434 -20.45 3.71 4.83
N PRO A 435 -20.91 4.24 3.67
CA PRO A 435 -20.12 5.26 2.95
C PRO A 435 -19.93 6.53 3.77
N LEU A 436 -20.95 6.96 4.51
CA LEU A 436 -20.87 8.15 5.36
C LEU A 436 -19.97 7.90 6.57
N ILE A 437 -20.12 6.73 7.22
CA ILE A 437 -19.26 6.33 8.36
C ILE A 437 -17.80 6.33 7.92
N ILE A 438 -17.50 5.69 6.78
CA ILE A 438 -16.14 5.65 6.24
C ILE A 438 -15.63 7.05 5.96
N LEU A 439 -16.42 7.91 5.32
CA LEU A 439 -16.02 9.29 5.03
C LEU A 439 -15.75 10.09 6.31
N VAL A 440 -16.63 10.00 7.32
CA VAL A 440 -16.51 10.73 8.59
C VAL A 440 -15.31 10.23 9.39
N VAL A 441 -15.12 8.92 9.52
CA VAL A 441 -13.98 8.34 10.23
C VAL A 441 -12.68 8.70 9.53
N THR A 442 -12.62 8.58 8.20
CA THR A 442 -11.42 8.96 7.43
C THR A 442 -11.11 10.45 7.58
N ALA A 443 -12.13 11.32 7.52
CA ALA A 443 -11.94 12.75 7.72
C ALA A 443 -11.52 13.10 9.17
N GLY A 444 -12.03 12.37 10.16
CA GLY A 444 -11.66 12.54 11.57
C GLY A 444 -10.25 12.04 11.89
N LEU A 445 -9.79 10.98 11.23
CA LEU A 445 -8.44 10.42 11.41
C LEU A 445 -7.37 11.18 10.62
N TRP A 446 -7.75 11.90 9.56
CA TRP A 446 -6.82 12.60 8.67
C TRP A 446 -5.85 13.57 9.38
N PRO A 447 -6.28 14.42 10.34
CA PRO A 447 -5.37 15.36 11.01
C PRO A 447 -4.26 14.67 11.80
N PHE A 448 -4.53 13.50 12.36
CA PHE A 448 -3.59 12.76 13.21
C PHE A 448 -2.48 12.04 12.42
N ILE A 449 -2.58 11.97 11.09
CA ILE A 449 -1.55 11.34 10.25
C ILE A 449 -0.21 12.07 10.39
N GLY A 450 -0.22 13.40 10.58
CA GLY A 450 0.99 14.19 10.79
C GLY A 450 1.66 13.96 12.15
N ASP A 451 0.94 13.39 13.11
CA ASP A 451 1.42 13.18 14.49
C ASP A 451 2.12 11.83 14.68
N VAL A 452 2.25 11.02 13.62
CA VAL A 452 2.91 9.71 13.68
C VAL A 452 4.40 9.89 13.98
N ARG A 453 4.84 9.39 15.15
CA ARG A 453 6.23 9.46 15.61
C ARG A 453 7.01 8.21 15.18
N PHE A 454 8.31 8.36 15.00
CA PHE A 454 9.24 7.25 14.77
C PHE A 454 10.16 7.08 15.99
N GLU A 455 10.27 5.86 16.51
CA GLU A 455 11.19 5.47 17.58
C GLU A 455 12.55 5.12 16.96
N ASP A 456 13.51 6.02 17.17
CA ASP A 456 14.87 5.93 16.65
C ASP A 456 15.91 5.51 17.71
N ASP A 457 15.50 5.33 18.96
CA ASP A 457 16.39 4.85 20.01
C ASP A 457 16.43 3.32 20.07
N ALA A 458 17.58 2.74 19.71
CA ALA A 458 17.82 1.30 19.75
C ALA A 458 17.77 0.73 21.19
N GLU A 459 18.08 1.53 22.21
CA GLU A 459 18.00 1.09 23.62
C GLU A 459 16.55 0.90 24.06
N ARG A 460 15.62 1.74 23.60
CA ARG A 460 14.17 1.60 23.89
C ARG A 460 13.53 0.40 23.20
N LEU A 461 14.14 -0.07 22.10
CA LEU A 461 13.73 -1.30 21.42
C LEU A 461 14.34 -2.55 22.07
N SER A 462 15.35 -2.38 22.92
CA SER A 462 15.99 -3.47 23.65
C SER A 462 15.26 -3.75 24.97
N TYR A 463 15.18 -5.02 25.33
CA TYR A 463 14.76 -5.46 26.65
C TYR A 463 15.91 -5.26 27.66
N LEU A 464 15.69 -4.33 28.59
CA LEU A 464 16.55 -4.14 29.75
C LEU A 464 15.88 -4.75 30.96
N ARG A 465 16.60 -5.64 31.68
CA ARG A 465 16.12 -6.13 32.96
C ARG A 465 16.03 -4.97 33.97
N PRO A 466 15.13 -5.04 34.98
CA PRO A 466 14.98 -3.97 35.96
C PRO A 466 16.30 -3.59 36.67
N ASP A 467 17.16 -4.58 36.98
CA ASP A 467 18.50 -4.36 37.55
C ASP A 467 19.43 -3.59 36.61
N MET A 468 19.41 -3.92 35.32
CA MET A 468 20.21 -3.25 34.30
C MET A 468 19.73 -1.81 34.06
N GLN A 469 18.42 -1.58 34.07
CA GLN A 469 17.86 -0.24 33.89
C GLN A 469 18.15 0.67 35.08
N GLU A 470 18.06 0.15 36.29
CA GLU A 470 18.44 0.83 37.54
C GLU A 470 19.94 1.18 37.51
N PHE A 471 20.79 0.21 37.18
CA PHE A 471 22.24 0.40 37.08
C PHE A 471 22.63 1.39 35.99
N ARG A 472 22.01 1.32 34.80
CA ARG A 472 22.20 2.28 33.70
C ARG A 472 21.85 3.71 34.13
N THR A 473 20.74 3.88 34.85
CA THR A 473 20.26 5.20 35.28
C THR A 473 21.20 5.80 36.33
N ARG A 474 21.83 4.98 37.19
CA ARG A 474 22.90 5.42 38.09
C ARG A 474 24.18 5.79 37.35
N LEU A 475 24.57 5.00 36.34
CA LEU A 475 25.79 5.18 35.55
C LEU A 475 25.76 6.41 34.64
N PHE A 476 24.63 6.69 33.99
CA PHE A 476 24.55 7.69 32.92
C PHE A 476 23.48 8.77 33.16
N GLY A 477 22.75 8.71 34.27
CA GLY A 477 21.58 9.58 34.53
C GLY A 477 20.32 9.17 33.74
N SER A 478 19.27 10.00 33.84
CA SER A 478 18.08 9.88 33.01
C SER A 478 18.38 10.23 31.55
N GLN A 479 17.65 9.61 30.60
CA GLN A 479 17.90 9.75 29.15
C GLN A 479 17.80 11.19 28.61
N ASP A 480 17.21 12.13 29.36
CA ASP A 480 16.78 13.43 28.83
C ASP A 480 17.77 14.59 29.01
N ASP A 481 18.89 14.43 29.71
CA ASP A 481 19.67 15.61 30.10
C ASP A 481 20.77 16.02 29.11
N LEU A 482 21.66 15.14 28.62
CA LEU A 482 22.80 15.55 27.77
C LEU A 482 23.34 14.44 26.84
N TRP A 483 23.52 14.74 25.54
CA TRP A 483 24.24 13.89 24.57
C TRP A 483 25.75 14.10 24.65
N THR A 484 26.51 13.01 24.52
CA THR A 484 27.98 13.07 24.39
C THR A 484 28.37 13.26 22.93
N VAL A 485 29.26 14.22 22.70
CA VAL A 485 29.80 14.65 21.41
C VAL A 485 31.30 14.42 21.41
N PHE A 486 31.82 13.87 20.33
CA PHE A 486 33.23 13.67 20.05
C PHE A 486 33.63 14.54 18.86
N VAL A 487 34.59 15.44 19.04
CA VAL A 487 35.17 16.22 17.95
C VAL A 487 36.51 15.59 17.62
N VAL A 488 36.62 15.04 16.42
CA VAL A 488 37.74 14.22 15.98
C VAL A 488 38.55 14.99 14.96
N SER A 489 39.86 15.05 15.15
CA SER A 489 40.79 15.47 14.11
C SER A 489 41.75 14.35 13.75
N GLU A 490 42.01 14.19 12.45
CA GLU A 490 42.98 13.23 11.94
C GLU A 490 43.89 13.90 10.89
N ASP A 491 45.20 13.76 11.06
CA ASP A 491 46.23 14.19 10.09
C ASP A 491 47.40 13.19 10.10
N ARG A 492 48.29 13.22 9.12
CA ARG A 492 49.54 12.43 9.15
C ARG A 492 50.58 13.00 10.10
N ASP A 493 50.39 14.26 10.51
CA ASP A 493 51.27 15.00 11.41
C ASP A 493 50.52 15.34 12.69
N GLU A 494 51.10 14.95 13.83
CA GLU A 494 50.53 15.13 15.17
C GLU A 494 50.15 16.59 15.45
N GLN A 495 51.07 17.51 15.17
CA GLN A 495 50.90 18.93 15.48
C GLN A 495 49.81 19.56 14.61
N ARG A 496 49.65 19.12 13.36
CA ARG A 496 48.55 19.58 12.50
C ARG A 496 47.20 19.01 12.94
N ALA A 497 47.13 17.74 13.36
CA ALA A 497 45.90 17.17 13.93
C ALA A 497 45.46 17.96 15.18
N ARG A 498 46.41 18.24 16.08
CA ARG A 498 46.18 19.06 17.28
C ARG A 498 45.73 20.48 16.96
N ALA A 499 46.42 21.16 16.05
CA ALA A 499 46.06 22.52 15.64
C ALA A 499 44.69 22.60 14.95
N HIS A 500 44.29 21.58 14.20
CA HIS A 500 42.94 21.49 13.63
C HIS A 500 41.89 21.33 14.73
N LEU A 501 42.11 20.42 15.69
CA LEU A 501 41.20 20.21 16.83
C LEU A 501 41.04 21.48 17.67
N GLU A 502 42.13 22.18 17.97
CA GLU A 502 42.13 23.45 18.71
C GLU A 502 41.25 24.51 18.04
N ARG A 503 41.35 24.67 16.72
CA ARG A 503 40.52 25.63 15.97
C ARG A 503 39.04 25.27 16.04
N ALA A 504 38.71 23.98 15.97
CA ALA A 504 37.34 23.50 16.07
C ALA A 504 36.77 23.75 17.48
N VAL A 505 37.51 23.35 18.52
CA VAL A 505 37.12 23.55 19.92
C VAL A 505 36.99 25.03 20.26
N HIS A 506 37.92 25.88 19.80
CA HIS A 506 37.83 27.33 19.99
C HIS A 506 36.57 27.92 19.33
N ARG A 507 36.22 27.50 18.11
CA ARG A 507 35.00 27.98 17.43
C ARG A 507 33.73 27.52 18.13
N LEU A 508 33.72 26.30 18.67
CA LEU A 508 32.61 25.77 19.46
C LEU A 508 32.46 26.51 20.79
N ARG A 509 33.56 26.80 21.49
CA ARG A 509 33.58 27.61 22.72
C ARG A 509 33.18 29.07 22.47
N ALA A 510 33.64 29.69 21.39
CA ALA A 510 33.29 31.08 21.05
C ALA A 510 31.79 31.27 20.73
N ARG A 511 31.07 30.19 20.41
CA ARG A 511 29.62 30.18 20.21
C ARG A 511 28.87 29.58 21.42
N SER A 512 29.53 29.37 22.56
CA SER A 512 28.99 28.59 23.69
C SER A 512 28.00 29.33 24.60
N GLU A 513 27.63 30.58 24.33
CA GLU A 513 26.46 31.19 24.98
C GLU A 513 25.16 30.40 24.68
N GLU A 514 25.19 29.43 23.75
CA GLU A 514 24.02 28.66 23.30
C GLU A 514 24.10 27.11 23.42
N GLY A 515 24.85 26.53 24.36
CA GLY A 515 24.35 25.30 25.03
C GLY A 515 25.11 23.97 25.00
N LEU A 516 26.42 23.89 24.69
CA LEU A 516 27.19 22.71 25.15
C LEU A 516 27.60 22.94 26.62
N VAL A 517 27.22 22.04 27.53
CA VAL A 517 27.42 22.14 28.99
C VAL A 517 28.88 21.95 29.39
N SER A 518 29.62 21.11 28.66
CA SER A 518 31.07 20.95 28.84
C SER A 518 31.71 20.56 27.52
N LEU A 519 32.92 21.05 27.24
CA LEU A 519 33.75 20.66 26.09
C LEU A 519 35.21 20.69 26.52
N SER A 520 35.84 19.53 26.57
CA SER A 520 37.22 19.32 27.02
C SER A 520 38.02 18.65 25.91
N ALA A 521 39.22 19.13 25.65
CA ALA A 521 40.08 18.64 24.58
C ALA A 521 41.47 18.29 25.12
N PRO A 522 42.16 17.27 24.58
CA PRO A 522 43.56 17.01 24.92
C PRO A 522 44.47 18.25 24.73
N SER A 523 44.14 19.10 23.75
CA SER A 523 44.81 20.37 23.52
C SER A 523 44.70 21.40 24.67
N ASP A 524 43.79 21.21 25.62
CA ASP A 524 43.73 22.02 26.84
C ASP A 524 44.83 21.65 27.85
N LEU A 525 45.32 20.40 27.78
CA LEU A 525 46.37 19.87 28.64
C LEU A 525 47.74 19.97 27.98
N LEU A 526 47.80 19.78 26.66
CA LEU A 526 49.01 19.82 25.87
C LEU A 526 48.71 20.54 24.54
N PRO A 527 48.91 21.87 24.45
CA PRO A 527 48.57 22.64 23.25
C PRO A 527 49.54 22.39 22.08
N SER A 528 49.12 22.76 20.87
CA SER A 528 49.97 22.69 19.67
C SER A 528 51.14 23.66 19.77
N ASP A 529 52.24 23.36 19.09
CA ASP A 529 53.44 24.21 19.08
C ASP A 529 53.12 25.64 18.64
N SER A 530 52.18 25.79 17.70
CA SER A 530 51.72 27.09 17.20
C SER A 530 51.00 27.91 18.27
N MET A 531 50.19 27.25 19.10
CA MET A 531 49.44 27.88 20.19
C MET A 531 50.32 28.13 21.41
N ALA A 532 51.20 27.17 21.75
CA ALA A 532 52.20 27.31 22.80
C ALA A 532 53.11 28.51 22.53
N ALA A 533 53.61 28.66 21.29
CA ALA A 533 54.41 29.82 20.90
C ALA A 533 53.63 31.15 21.01
N LEU A 534 52.35 31.16 20.68
CA LEU A 534 51.50 32.35 20.80
C LEU A 534 51.26 32.73 22.27
N LYS A 535 50.89 31.76 23.10
CA LYS A 535 50.68 31.97 24.54
C LYS A 535 51.97 32.37 25.26
N SER A 536 53.09 31.74 24.94
CA SER A 536 54.42 32.06 25.46
C SER A 536 54.83 33.51 25.17
N ARG A 537 54.64 33.98 23.93
CA ARG A 537 54.90 35.38 23.55
C ARG A 537 54.00 36.35 24.33
N ALA A 538 52.72 36.03 24.46
CA ALA A 538 51.78 36.84 25.24
C ALA A 538 52.11 36.84 26.74
N TRP A 539 52.61 35.72 27.28
CA TRP A 539 53.04 35.58 28.67
C TRP A 539 54.29 36.42 28.95
N SER A 540 55.32 36.28 28.12
CA SER A 540 56.58 37.02 28.25
C SER A 540 56.39 38.54 28.10
N ALA A 541 55.39 38.97 27.32
CA ALA A 541 55.02 40.38 27.21
C ALA A 541 54.28 40.92 28.46
N ARG A 542 53.66 40.03 29.25
CA ARG A 542 52.87 40.37 30.45
C ARG A 542 53.70 40.30 31.73
N PHE A 543 54.58 39.31 31.85
CA PHE A 543 55.49 39.11 32.99
C PHE A 543 56.91 39.49 32.59
N ASP A 544 57.14 40.78 32.36
CA ASP A 544 58.48 41.30 32.13
C ASP A 544 59.32 41.27 33.42
N SER A 545 60.63 41.47 33.29
CA SER A 545 61.55 41.47 34.43
C SER A 545 61.14 42.44 35.56
N THR A 546 60.52 43.57 35.21
CA THR A 546 59.98 44.56 36.16
C THR A 546 58.81 44.01 36.96
N THR A 547 57.85 43.39 36.29
CA THR A 547 56.63 42.84 36.90
C THR A 547 56.96 41.66 37.79
N VAL A 548 57.84 40.76 37.33
CA VAL A 548 58.30 39.61 38.12
C VAL A 548 59.02 40.07 39.39
N ALA A 549 59.94 41.03 39.29
CA ALA A 549 60.65 41.56 40.45
C ALA A 549 59.71 42.20 41.49
N ARG A 550 58.71 42.97 41.04
CA ARG A 550 57.68 43.54 41.92
C ARG A 550 56.86 42.45 42.62
N MET A 551 56.46 41.41 41.90
CA MET A 551 55.70 40.29 42.46
C MET A 551 56.52 39.45 43.43
N SER A 552 57.80 39.22 43.14
CA SER A 552 58.68 38.47 44.03
C SER A 552 58.82 39.16 45.38
N GLU A 553 58.93 40.50 45.40
CA GLU A 553 58.99 41.25 46.64
C GLU A 553 57.66 41.19 47.42
N ALA A 554 56.54 41.39 46.73
CA ALA A 554 55.21 41.33 47.32
C ALA A 554 54.89 39.95 47.94
N PHE A 555 55.20 38.85 47.24
CA PHE A 555 55.02 37.48 47.74
C PHE A 555 55.98 37.16 48.90
N ARG A 556 57.20 37.71 48.90
CA ARG A 556 58.17 37.53 49.98
C ARG A 556 57.69 38.19 51.28
N GLU A 557 57.16 39.41 51.18
CA GLU A 557 56.57 40.13 52.31
C GLU A 557 55.34 39.38 52.85
N ALA A 558 54.42 38.97 51.95
CA ALA A 558 53.24 38.19 52.28
C ALA A 558 53.56 36.83 52.93
N ALA A 559 54.59 36.12 52.43
CA ALA A 559 55.04 34.84 52.94
C ALA A 559 55.51 34.94 54.40
N VAL A 560 56.36 35.94 54.71
CA VAL A 560 56.87 36.16 56.07
C VAL A 560 55.72 36.57 57.01
N ALA A 561 54.84 37.48 56.57
CA ALA A 561 53.68 37.93 57.35
C ALA A 561 52.73 36.78 57.71
N ASN A 562 52.59 35.79 56.82
CA ASN A 562 51.76 34.61 57.03
C ASN A 562 52.50 33.41 57.65
N GLY A 563 53.75 33.57 58.09
CA GLY A 563 54.50 32.53 58.81
C GLY A 563 55.16 31.47 57.94
N PHE A 564 55.31 31.71 56.63
CA PHE A 564 56.14 30.92 55.73
C PHE A 564 57.59 31.39 55.74
N ARG A 565 58.51 30.58 55.20
CA ARG A 565 59.84 31.06 54.84
C ARG A 565 59.73 32.06 53.69
N ALA A 566 60.63 33.05 53.67
CA ALA A 566 60.69 34.08 52.63
C ALA A 566 60.79 33.52 51.19
N ASP A 567 61.33 32.31 51.04
CA ASP A 567 61.53 31.60 49.77
C ASP A 567 60.47 30.52 49.50
N ALA A 568 59.40 30.42 50.30
CA ALA A 568 58.43 29.31 50.21
C ALA A 568 57.71 29.21 48.86
N PHE A 569 57.53 30.33 48.16
CA PHE A 569 56.88 30.41 46.84
C PHE A 569 57.88 30.65 45.69
N ALA A 570 59.18 30.42 45.93
CA ALA A 570 60.21 30.57 44.88
C ALA A 570 59.89 29.77 43.60
N PRO A 571 59.41 28.51 43.64
CA PRO A 571 59.08 27.75 42.43
C PRO A 571 58.02 28.43 41.55
N PHE A 572 56.99 29.02 42.16
CA PHE A 572 55.97 29.77 41.43
C PHE A 572 56.57 31.03 40.77
N LEU A 573 57.35 31.80 41.53
CA LEU A 573 57.94 33.05 41.08
C LEU A 573 58.99 32.84 39.97
N GLU A 574 59.76 31.76 40.03
CA GLU A 574 60.70 31.35 38.99
C GLU A 574 59.96 31.03 37.67
N ASN A 575 58.84 30.31 37.76
CA ASN A 575 58.03 29.96 36.59
C ASN A 575 57.28 31.17 35.97
N LEU A 576 57.03 32.24 36.73
CA LEU A 576 56.46 33.49 36.17
C LEU A 576 57.39 34.16 35.16
N GLY A 577 58.71 34.12 35.39
CA GLY A 577 59.73 34.73 34.54
C GLY A 577 60.42 33.77 33.55
N GLY A 578 60.05 32.49 33.57
CA GLY A 578 60.66 31.45 32.74
C GLY A 578 60.34 31.57 31.25
N THR A 579 61.29 31.19 30.39
CA THR A 579 61.06 30.94 28.96
C THR A 579 60.71 29.48 28.71
N VAL A 580 59.75 29.24 27.83
CA VAL A 580 59.16 27.91 27.56
C VAL A 580 60.20 26.84 27.22
N VAL A 581 60.02 25.66 27.81
CA VAL A 581 60.73 24.42 27.45
C VAL A 581 59.90 23.72 26.37
N HIS A 582 60.56 23.16 25.36
CA HIS A 582 59.86 22.43 24.30
C HIS A 582 59.06 21.25 24.88
N ALA A 583 57.94 20.91 24.24
CA ALA A 583 57.06 19.80 24.63
C ALA A 583 57.88 18.54 24.93
N ASP A 584 57.83 18.10 26.19
CA ASP A 584 58.49 16.87 26.63
C ASP A 584 57.82 15.66 25.95
N PRO A 585 58.56 14.84 25.17
CA PRO A 585 58.02 13.60 24.61
C PRO A 585 57.44 12.67 25.68
N GLN A 586 57.94 12.73 26.92
CA GLN A 586 57.42 11.97 28.05
C GLN A 586 56.04 12.47 28.49
N ALA A 587 55.76 13.77 28.40
CA ALA A 587 54.44 14.32 28.73
C ALA A 587 53.35 13.85 27.75
N LEU A 588 53.70 13.65 26.48
CA LEU A 588 52.79 13.03 25.50
C LEU A 588 52.54 11.56 25.83
N ALA A 589 53.58 10.80 26.19
CA ALA A 589 53.43 9.40 26.61
C ALA A 589 52.58 9.28 27.89
N ASP A 590 52.83 10.13 28.89
CA ASP A 590 52.07 10.18 30.14
C ASP A 590 50.60 10.60 29.88
N LEU A 591 50.35 11.50 28.93
CA LEU A 591 48.99 11.88 28.50
C LEU A 591 48.27 10.74 27.79
N GLN A 592 48.98 9.98 26.94
CA GLN A 592 48.45 8.77 26.28
C GLN A 592 48.09 7.68 27.30
N ASP A 593 48.90 7.53 28.34
CA ASP A 593 48.64 6.60 29.45
C ASP A 593 47.47 7.06 30.34
N LEU A 594 47.33 8.37 30.58
CA LEU A 594 46.25 8.95 31.37
C LEU A 594 44.91 8.97 30.63
N LEU A 595 44.92 9.19 29.31
CA LEU A 595 43.73 9.37 28.46
C LEU A 595 43.80 8.48 27.21
N PRO A 596 43.83 7.15 27.36
CA PRO A 596 43.99 6.22 26.25
C PRO A 596 42.87 6.35 25.22
N GLY A 597 43.26 6.50 23.95
CA GLY A 597 42.38 6.60 22.78
C GLY A 597 41.83 8.01 22.48
N LEU A 598 42.12 9.02 23.31
CA LEU A 598 41.85 10.43 22.96
C LEU A 598 42.99 11.07 22.18
N VAL A 599 44.21 10.54 22.31
CA VAL A 599 45.38 10.87 21.49
C VAL A 599 46.06 9.54 21.15
N GLU A 600 46.11 9.21 19.87
CA GLU A 600 46.74 7.95 19.44
C GLU A 600 47.27 8.03 18.00
N GLN A 601 48.25 7.19 17.70
CA GLN A 601 48.68 6.93 16.33
C GLN A 601 47.94 5.71 15.79
N LEU A 602 47.21 5.89 14.70
CA LEU A 602 46.47 4.85 14.02
C LEU A 602 47.44 3.88 13.29
N PRO A 603 47.01 2.62 13.05
CA PRO A 603 47.84 1.62 12.34
C PRO A 603 48.28 2.05 10.93
N ASP A 604 47.59 3.01 10.32
CA ASP A 604 47.91 3.57 9.00
C ASP A 604 48.90 4.74 9.04
N GLY A 605 49.42 5.08 10.23
CA GLY A 605 50.40 6.13 10.47
C GLY A 605 49.82 7.52 10.67
N ARG A 606 48.49 7.70 10.67
CA ARG A 606 47.84 8.98 11.00
C ARG A 606 47.72 9.18 12.51
N TRP A 607 47.78 10.43 12.95
CA TRP A 607 47.49 10.84 14.31
C TRP A 607 46.03 11.22 14.46
N ARG A 608 45.39 10.72 15.52
CA ARG A 608 44.01 11.03 15.88
C ARG A 608 43.98 11.76 17.21
N GLU A 609 43.24 12.86 17.25
CA GLU A 609 42.92 13.58 18.48
C GLU A 609 41.41 13.77 18.65
N VAL A 610 40.92 13.60 19.88
CA VAL A 610 39.49 13.59 20.18
C VAL A 610 39.17 14.50 21.37
N ALA A 611 38.35 15.52 21.14
CA ALA A 611 37.72 16.29 22.22
C ALA A 611 36.35 15.71 22.59
N ILE A 612 36.00 15.74 23.87
CA ILE A 612 34.73 15.24 24.40
C ILE A 612 33.90 16.42 24.90
N GLY A 613 32.63 16.48 24.49
CA GLY A 613 31.67 17.44 25.02
C GLY A 613 30.32 16.83 25.37
N ARG A 614 29.51 17.59 26.10
CA ARG A 614 28.13 17.24 26.47
C ARG A 614 27.17 18.39 26.19
N GLY A 615 25.99 18.09 25.69
CA GLY A 615 24.92 19.09 25.52
C GLY A 615 23.57 18.47 25.16
N PRO A 616 22.46 19.21 25.34
CA PRO A 616 21.15 18.78 24.87
C PRO A 616 21.16 18.64 23.35
N ARG A 617 20.25 17.82 22.81
CA ARG A 617 20.15 17.51 21.38
C ARG A 617 20.25 18.73 20.45
N GLY A 618 19.49 19.79 20.73
CA GLY A 618 19.50 21.01 19.92
C GLY A 618 20.82 21.81 19.97
N ALA A 619 21.65 21.61 20.99
CA ALA A 619 23.01 22.16 21.02
C ALA A 619 23.98 21.33 20.19
N VAL A 620 23.81 19.99 20.15
CA VAL A 620 24.62 19.10 19.31
C VAL A 620 24.37 19.36 17.83
N GLU A 621 23.11 19.51 17.40
CA GLU A 621 22.75 19.80 16.00
C GLU A 621 23.40 21.11 15.52
N ARG A 622 23.41 22.17 16.36
CA ARG A 622 24.11 23.43 16.06
C ARG A 622 25.63 23.30 16.06
N ALA A 623 26.20 22.43 16.90
CA ALA A 623 27.64 22.15 16.90
C ALA A 623 28.09 21.44 15.61
N VAL A 624 27.25 20.54 15.07
CA VAL A 624 27.46 19.94 13.75
C VAL A 624 27.52 21.02 12.68
N GLU A 625 26.53 21.92 12.61
CA GLU A 625 26.51 23.03 11.64
C GLU A 625 27.74 23.95 11.78
N ALA A 626 28.20 24.23 13.00
CA ALA A 626 29.33 25.12 13.25
C ALA A 626 30.68 24.56 12.77
N THR A 627 30.80 23.23 12.67
CA THR A 627 32.03 22.52 12.29
C THR A 627 31.98 21.99 10.84
N GLN A 628 30.82 22.04 10.19
CA GLN A 628 30.67 21.70 8.77
C GLN A 628 31.61 22.55 7.88
N GLY A 629 32.34 21.87 6.98
CA GLY A 629 33.26 22.50 6.04
C GLY A 629 34.67 22.79 6.58
N MET A 630 34.97 22.42 7.83
CA MET A 630 36.33 22.47 8.37
C MET A 630 37.17 21.31 7.83
N PRO A 631 38.37 21.56 7.27
CA PRO A 631 39.25 20.50 6.79
C PRO A 631 39.79 19.69 7.98
N GLY A 632 39.76 18.35 7.87
CA GLY A 632 40.35 17.45 8.87
C GLY A 632 39.58 17.35 10.19
N ILE A 633 38.34 17.83 10.26
CA ILE A 633 37.48 17.75 11.44
C ILE A 633 36.22 16.95 11.15
N ARG A 634 35.93 15.99 12.03
CA ARG A 634 34.69 15.21 12.03
C ARG A 634 34.06 15.29 13.41
N LEU A 635 32.79 15.68 13.45
CA LEU A 635 32.02 15.69 14.70
C LEU A 635 31.15 14.43 14.73
N LEU A 636 31.39 13.60 15.73
CA LEU A 636 30.66 12.37 16.00
C LEU A 636 29.83 12.55 17.28
N HIS A 637 28.66 11.95 17.38
CA HIS A 637 27.89 11.96 18.63
C HIS A 637 27.16 10.63 18.82
N ARG A 638 26.82 10.29 20.06
CA ARG A 638 26.16 9.00 20.37
C ARG A 638 24.82 8.83 19.62
N GLY A 639 24.10 9.93 19.38
CA GLY A 639 22.87 9.95 18.58
C GLY A 639 23.03 9.72 17.07
N ILE A 640 24.26 9.69 16.51
CA ILE A 640 24.48 9.49 15.06
C ILE A 640 23.88 8.17 14.61
N ILE A 641 23.99 7.14 15.44
CA ILE A 641 23.43 5.82 15.15
C ILE A 641 21.91 5.94 15.01
N SER A 642 21.24 6.57 15.98
CA SER A 642 19.79 6.83 15.94
C SER A 642 19.36 7.70 14.76
N ASP A 643 20.08 8.78 14.46
CA ASP A 643 19.76 9.67 13.34
C ASP A 643 19.98 8.98 11.98
N GLN A 644 21.00 8.14 11.84
CA GLN A 644 21.21 7.33 10.64
C GLN A 644 20.21 6.19 10.51
N ILE A 645 19.89 5.51 11.61
CA ILE A 645 18.80 4.52 11.67
C ILE A 645 17.50 5.18 11.19
N ARG A 646 17.16 6.38 11.69
CA ARG A 646 15.98 7.12 11.26
C ARG A 646 16.00 7.45 9.76
N GLY A 647 17.14 7.94 9.23
CA GLY A 647 17.29 8.32 7.82
C GLY A 647 17.24 7.13 6.86
N LEU A 648 18.01 6.09 7.13
CA LEU A 648 18.06 4.86 6.33
C LEU A 648 16.70 4.17 6.32
N ILE A 649 16.09 4.05 7.50
CA ILE A 649 14.83 3.35 7.65
C ILE A 649 13.67 4.13 7.02
N GLY A 650 13.64 5.47 7.15
CA GLY A 650 12.58 6.29 6.56
C GLY A 650 12.54 6.19 5.03
N ASP A 651 13.70 6.30 4.38
CA ASP A 651 13.81 6.18 2.92
C ASP A 651 13.51 4.76 2.44
N ASP A 652 14.03 3.76 3.15
CA ASP A 652 13.79 2.34 2.83
C ASP A 652 12.33 1.95 3.04
N LEU A 653 11.68 2.48 4.08
CA LEU A 653 10.24 2.34 4.33
C LEU A 653 9.40 2.79 3.14
N GLN A 654 9.66 4.02 2.70
CA GLN A 654 8.92 4.61 1.60
C GLN A 654 9.17 3.83 0.31
N ARG A 655 10.43 3.40 0.07
CA ARG A 655 10.78 2.57 -1.09
C ARG A 655 10.07 1.21 -1.07
N ILE A 656 10.10 0.46 0.04
CA ILE A 656 9.41 -0.84 0.15
C ILE A 656 7.93 -0.68 -0.10
N LEU A 657 7.30 0.30 0.55
CA LEU A 657 5.86 0.50 0.45
C LEU A 657 5.45 0.79 -1.00
N TRP A 658 6.24 1.62 -1.71
CA TRP A 658 6.03 1.90 -3.13
C TRP A 658 6.24 0.66 -4.01
N ILE A 659 7.34 -0.08 -3.82
CA ILE A 659 7.67 -1.27 -4.61
C ILE A 659 6.58 -2.34 -4.44
N THR A 660 6.22 -2.66 -3.19
CA THR A 660 5.22 -3.70 -2.88
C THR A 660 3.84 -3.29 -3.42
N SER A 661 3.42 -2.04 -3.19
CA SER A 661 2.15 -1.51 -3.73
C SER A 661 2.08 -1.57 -5.25
N MET A 662 3.15 -1.17 -5.95
CA MET A 662 3.20 -1.18 -7.41
C MET A 662 3.22 -2.60 -7.97
N LEU A 663 3.97 -3.50 -7.33
CA LEU A 663 4.05 -4.91 -7.71
C LEU A 663 2.68 -5.59 -7.59
N VAL A 664 2.00 -5.41 -6.46
CA VAL A 664 0.62 -5.89 -6.25
C VAL A 664 -0.31 -5.31 -7.32
N LEU A 665 -0.28 -3.98 -7.53
CA LEU A 665 -1.16 -3.33 -8.49
C LEU A 665 -0.98 -3.90 -9.91
N VAL A 666 0.27 -4.13 -10.35
CA VAL A 666 0.59 -4.73 -11.64
C VAL A 666 0.10 -6.18 -11.71
N THR A 667 0.32 -6.99 -10.67
CA THR A 667 -0.14 -8.38 -10.63
C THR A 667 -1.67 -8.47 -10.70
N LEU A 668 -2.38 -7.63 -9.96
CA LEU A 668 -3.84 -7.54 -10.02
C LEU A 668 -4.31 -7.06 -11.41
N LEU A 669 -3.60 -6.11 -12.02
CA LEU A 669 -3.91 -5.62 -13.37
C LEU A 669 -3.74 -6.71 -14.44
N VAL A 670 -2.66 -7.48 -14.39
CA VAL A 670 -2.42 -8.61 -15.30
C VAL A 670 -3.50 -9.68 -15.12
N THR A 671 -3.87 -9.97 -13.87
CA THR A 671 -4.82 -11.06 -13.57
C THR A 671 -6.25 -10.72 -13.96
N TYR A 672 -6.73 -9.52 -13.61
CA TYR A 672 -8.09 -9.10 -13.96
C TYR A 672 -8.21 -8.54 -15.38
N GLY A 673 -7.10 -8.11 -15.99
CA GLY A 673 -7.02 -7.50 -17.32
C GLY A 673 -7.77 -6.17 -17.46
N ARG A 674 -8.20 -5.58 -16.33
CA ARG A 674 -8.98 -4.34 -16.28
C ARG A 674 -8.60 -3.50 -15.09
N ILE A 675 -8.24 -2.25 -15.38
CA ILE A 675 -7.88 -1.27 -14.36
C ILE A 675 -9.03 -1.00 -13.38
N GLU A 676 -10.31 -1.07 -13.80
CA GLU A 676 -11.42 -0.81 -12.89
C GLU A 676 -11.55 -1.88 -11.81
N THR A 677 -11.45 -3.16 -12.17
CA THR A 677 -11.48 -4.25 -11.20
C THR A 677 -10.28 -4.17 -10.27
N THR A 678 -9.10 -3.91 -10.82
CA THR A 678 -7.86 -3.73 -10.05
C THR A 678 -7.98 -2.60 -9.04
N LEU A 679 -8.46 -1.42 -9.44
CA LEU A 679 -8.64 -0.29 -8.53
C LEU A 679 -9.71 -0.54 -7.48
N ILE A 680 -10.82 -1.21 -7.81
CA ILE A 680 -11.85 -1.56 -6.83
C ILE A 680 -11.30 -2.54 -5.79
N THR A 681 -10.42 -3.47 -6.18
CA THR A 681 -9.75 -4.41 -5.28
C THR A 681 -8.66 -3.71 -4.44
N PHE A 682 -7.90 -2.78 -5.00
CA PHE A 682 -6.73 -2.15 -4.37
C PHE A 682 -7.08 -0.94 -3.47
N LEU A 683 -8.06 -0.11 -3.85
CA LEU A 683 -8.42 1.11 -3.11
C LEU A 683 -8.83 0.88 -1.62
N PRO A 684 -9.55 -0.21 -1.26
CA PRO A 684 -9.80 -0.58 0.13
C PRO A 684 -8.53 -0.63 0.97
N MET A 685 -7.45 -1.19 0.44
CA MET A 685 -6.17 -1.30 1.15
C MET A 685 -5.53 0.06 1.40
N LEU A 686 -5.50 0.93 0.38
CA LEU A 686 -5.01 2.32 0.54
C LEU A 686 -5.80 3.07 1.62
N LEU A 687 -7.12 2.89 1.65
CA LEU A 687 -7.98 3.53 2.64
C LEU A 687 -7.73 2.99 4.05
N SER A 688 -7.46 1.69 4.17
CA SER A 688 -7.06 1.08 5.45
C SER A 688 -5.72 1.60 5.93
N TRP A 689 -4.79 1.88 5.02
CA TRP A 689 -3.50 2.49 5.38
C TRP A 689 -3.67 3.88 6.01
N ILE A 690 -4.57 4.70 5.46
CA ILE A 690 -4.94 6.01 6.05
C ILE A 690 -5.48 5.82 7.48
N TRP A 691 -6.29 4.78 7.71
CA TRP A 691 -6.82 4.48 9.04
C TRP A 691 -5.73 4.00 10.00
N ILE A 692 -4.81 3.16 9.54
CA ILE A 692 -3.68 2.69 10.35
C ILE A 692 -2.84 3.87 10.81
N LEU A 693 -2.43 4.75 9.89
CA LEU A 693 -1.63 5.94 10.22
C LEU A 693 -2.38 6.88 11.17
N GLY A 694 -3.65 7.18 10.87
CA GLY A 694 -4.45 8.06 11.72
C GLY A 694 -4.72 7.50 13.11
N ILE A 695 -4.92 6.18 13.25
CA ILE A 695 -5.07 5.52 14.56
C ILE A 695 -3.73 5.55 15.31
N CYS A 696 -2.60 5.28 14.63
CA CYS A 696 -1.29 5.34 15.26
C CYS A 696 -0.97 6.75 15.77
N GLY A 697 -1.26 7.79 14.98
CA GLY A 697 -1.11 9.18 15.41
C GLY A 697 -2.05 9.54 16.58
N LEU A 698 -3.30 9.10 16.53
CA LEU A 698 -4.31 9.37 17.57
C LEU A 698 -3.93 8.74 18.93
N PHE A 699 -3.40 7.53 18.94
CA PHE A 699 -3.02 6.81 20.16
C PHE A 699 -1.53 6.94 20.51
N GLY A 700 -0.76 7.72 19.74
CA GLY A 700 0.68 7.91 19.97
C GLY A 700 1.49 6.63 19.85
N ILE A 701 1.11 5.70 18.97
CA ILE A 701 1.83 4.45 18.72
C ILE A 701 3.01 4.74 17.77
N PRO A 702 4.27 4.66 18.23
CA PRO A 702 5.42 4.99 17.40
C PRO A 702 5.71 3.89 16.36
N PHE A 703 6.14 4.30 15.17
CA PHE A 703 6.74 3.40 14.17
C PHE A 703 8.20 3.12 14.54
N ASN A 704 8.69 1.92 14.23
CA ASN A 704 10.09 1.53 14.44
C ASN A 704 10.56 0.63 13.29
N MET A 705 11.83 0.22 13.32
CA MET A 705 12.43 -0.64 12.28
C MET A 705 11.69 -1.97 12.09
N VAL A 706 11.09 -2.52 13.14
CA VAL A 706 10.43 -3.83 13.10
C VAL A 706 8.98 -3.68 12.63
N ASN A 707 8.34 -2.53 12.88
CA ASN A 707 7.00 -2.23 12.38
C ASN A 707 6.91 -2.23 10.86
N ILE A 708 8.02 -2.02 10.15
CA ILE A 708 8.15 -2.17 8.68
C ILE A 708 7.69 -3.53 8.20
N LEU A 709 8.20 -4.57 8.87
CA LEU A 709 7.85 -5.94 8.56
C LEU A 709 6.35 -6.14 8.72
N VAL A 710 5.78 -5.62 9.80
CA VAL A 710 4.35 -5.70 10.09
C VAL A 710 3.55 -5.00 9.00
N CYS A 711 4.04 -3.89 8.47
CA CYS A 711 3.40 -3.23 7.33
C CYS A 711 3.36 -4.14 6.11
N THR A 712 4.48 -4.75 5.71
CA THR A 712 4.49 -5.67 4.55
C THR A 712 3.55 -6.86 4.74
N PHE A 713 3.41 -7.35 5.96
CA PHE A 713 2.47 -8.38 6.35
C PHE A 713 1.00 -7.92 6.25
N ILE A 714 0.67 -6.74 6.78
CA ILE A 714 -0.64 -6.12 6.71
C ILE A 714 -1.07 -5.91 5.25
N PHE A 715 -0.16 -5.45 4.39
CA PHE A 715 -0.41 -5.26 2.96
C PHE A 715 -0.70 -6.60 2.25
N GLY A 716 0.16 -7.61 2.42
CA GLY A 716 -0.02 -8.92 1.78
C GLY A 716 -1.36 -9.58 2.11
N LEU A 717 -1.70 -9.67 3.41
CA LEU A 717 -2.98 -10.26 3.82
C LEU A 717 -4.19 -9.39 3.47
N GLY A 718 -4.04 -8.07 3.49
CA GLY A 718 -5.13 -7.18 3.10
C GLY A 718 -5.53 -7.32 1.64
N ASP A 719 -4.55 -7.54 0.77
CA ASP A 719 -4.81 -7.87 -0.62
C ASP A 719 -5.54 -9.21 -0.76
N ASP A 720 -5.17 -10.23 0.01
CA ASP A 720 -5.85 -11.53 0.00
C ASP A 720 -7.35 -11.38 0.30
N TYR A 721 -7.69 -10.64 1.36
CA TYR A 721 -9.09 -10.38 1.73
C TYR A 721 -9.86 -9.67 0.61
N CYS A 722 -9.19 -8.73 -0.07
CA CYS A 722 -9.76 -8.01 -1.19
C CYS A 722 -9.92 -8.91 -2.43
N ILE A 723 -8.92 -9.75 -2.75
CA ILE A 723 -8.93 -10.68 -3.89
C ILE A 723 -10.07 -11.69 -3.75
N PHE A 724 -10.16 -12.37 -2.60
CA PHE A 724 -11.21 -13.35 -2.35
C PHE A 724 -12.60 -12.70 -2.39
N THR A 725 -12.75 -11.50 -1.82
CA THR A 725 -14.01 -10.74 -1.86
C THR A 725 -14.39 -10.35 -3.30
N THR A 726 -13.43 -9.91 -4.11
CA THR A 726 -13.63 -9.59 -5.54
C THR A 726 -14.08 -10.82 -6.32
N GLU A 727 -13.40 -11.95 -6.17
CA GLU A 727 -13.76 -13.20 -6.86
C GLU A 727 -15.16 -13.70 -6.45
N GLY A 728 -15.52 -13.61 -5.17
CA GLY A 728 -16.86 -13.95 -4.71
C GLY A 728 -17.96 -13.08 -5.32
N ILE A 729 -17.71 -11.78 -5.54
CA ILE A 729 -18.67 -10.86 -6.18
C ILE A 729 -18.70 -11.07 -7.70
N LEU A 730 -17.55 -11.26 -8.34
CA LEU A 730 -17.44 -11.46 -9.78
C LEU A 730 -17.98 -12.81 -10.22
N GLY A 731 -17.81 -13.89 -9.45
CA GLY A 731 -18.43 -15.18 -9.72
C GLY A 731 -19.95 -15.03 -9.85
N LYS A 732 -20.59 -14.44 -8.84
CA LYS A 732 -22.04 -14.15 -8.87
C LYS A 732 -22.47 -13.27 -10.05
N TYR A 733 -21.64 -12.31 -10.47
CA TYR A 733 -21.93 -11.49 -11.64
C TYR A 733 -21.74 -12.23 -12.98
N ARG A 734 -20.75 -13.14 -13.03
CA ARG A 734 -20.37 -13.87 -14.23
C ARG A 734 -21.38 -14.97 -14.58
N ASP A 735 -21.63 -15.88 -13.64
CA ASP A 735 -22.37 -17.14 -13.83
C ASP A 735 -23.51 -17.35 -12.80
N GLY A 736 -23.65 -16.45 -11.82
CA GLY A 736 -24.76 -16.47 -10.86
C GLY A 736 -24.49 -17.33 -9.62
N THR A 737 -23.32 -17.97 -9.50
CA THR A 737 -22.99 -18.77 -8.31
C THR A 737 -22.70 -17.87 -7.11
N ASP A 738 -23.41 -18.08 -5.99
CA ASP A 738 -23.28 -17.24 -4.79
C ASP A 738 -22.30 -17.86 -3.78
N HIS A 739 -21.00 -17.72 -4.05
CA HIS A 739 -19.94 -18.15 -3.13
C HIS A 739 -19.65 -17.12 -2.01
N LEU A 740 -20.27 -15.94 -2.08
CA LEU A 740 -19.98 -14.81 -1.19
C LEU A 740 -20.14 -15.11 0.31
N PRO A 741 -21.12 -15.93 0.77
CA PRO A 741 -21.21 -16.29 2.18
C PRO A 741 -20.02 -17.13 2.67
N ALA A 742 -19.53 -18.06 1.84
CA ALA A 742 -18.39 -18.91 2.16
C ALA A 742 -17.11 -18.09 2.22
N VAL A 743 -16.88 -17.26 1.20
CA VAL A 743 -15.75 -16.32 1.11
C VAL A 743 -15.70 -15.39 2.32
N ARG A 744 -16.83 -14.78 2.70
CA ARG A 744 -16.88 -13.89 3.87
C ARG A 744 -16.56 -14.61 5.16
N ALA A 745 -17.09 -15.82 5.33
CA ALA A 745 -16.81 -16.62 6.53
C ALA A 745 -15.32 -16.99 6.60
N SER A 746 -14.69 -17.40 5.49
CA SER A 746 -13.26 -17.70 5.48
C SER A 746 -12.42 -16.46 5.77
N VAL A 747 -12.73 -15.31 5.16
CA VAL A 747 -11.99 -14.05 5.39
C VAL A 747 -12.09 -13.60 6.85
N VAL A 748 -13.29 -13.66 7.46
CA VAL A 748 -13.45 -13.30 8.87
C VAL A 748 -12.70 -14.25 9.79
N LEU A 749 -12.76 -15.56 9.54
CA LEU A 749 -12.04 -16.55 10.35
C LEU A 749 -10.53 -16.38 10.25
N SER A 750 -10.02 -16.19 9.04
CA SER A 750 -8.62 -15.89 8.73
C SER A 750 -8.13 -14.61 9.44
N ALA A 751 -8.90 -13.52 9.35
CA ALA A 751 -8.54 -12.28 10.02
C ALA A 751 -8.56 -12.43 11.55
N VAL A 752 -9.53 -13.15 12.10
CA VAL A 752 -9.58 -13.42 13.55
C VAL A 752 -8.42 -14.32 13.99
N SER A 753 -8.07 -15.37 13.24
CA SER A 753 -6.91 -16.21 13.59
C SER A 753 -5.61 -15.45 13.49
N THR A 754 -5.46 -14.56 12.51
CA THR A 754 -4.29 -13.70 12.36
C THR A 754 -4.20 -12.70 13.51
N ILE A 755 -5.31 -12.03 13.86
CA ILE A 755 -5.40 -11.15 15.02
C ILE A 755 -5.07 -11.89 16.33
N ILE A 756 -5.50 -13.15 16.48
CA ILE A 756 -5.11 -13.99 17.62
C ILE A 756 -3.61 -14.27 17.58
N GLY A 757 -3.09 -14.75 16.44
CA GLY A 757 -1.69 -15.14 16.29
C GLY A 757 -0.70 -14.00 16.53
N THR A 758 -0.98 -12.79 16.02
CA THR A 758 -0.15 -11.61 16.29
C THR A 758 -0.53 -10.90 17.58
N GLY A 759 -1.81 -10.91 17.98
CA GLY A 759 -2.31 -10.16 19.14
C GLY A 759 -1.86 -10.76 20.47
N VAL A 760 -1.59 -12.07 20.54
CA VAL A 760 -0.99 -12.70 21.72
C VAL A 760 0.40 -12.15 22.05
N LEU A 761 1.12 -11.58 21.07
CA LEU A 761 2.40 -10.90 21.31
C LEU A 761 2.26 -9.67 22.21
N VAL A 762 1.05 -9.15 22.46
CA VAL A 762 0.84 -8.08 23.46
C VAL A 762 1.30 -8.52 24.86
N PHE A 763 1.27 -9.83 25.15
CA PHE A 763 1.72 -10.41 26.42
C PHE A 763 3.25 -10.62 26.50
N ALA A 764 4.00 -10.38 25.41
CA ALA A 764 5.44 -10.41 25.45
C ALA A 764 5.98 -9.24 26.29
N GLU A 765 7.02 -9.49 27.09
CA GLU A 765 7.71 -8.40 27.80
C GLU A 765 8.72 -7.70 26.90
N HIS A 766 9.23 -8.38 25.86
CA HIS A 766 10.13 -7.76 24.90
C HIS A 766 9.43 -6.63 24.12
N PRO A 767 9.94 -5.37 24.15
CA PRO A 767 9.28 -4.21 23.54
C PRO A 767 8.96 -4.37 22.05
N VAL A 768 9.92 -4.91 21.28
CA VAL A 768 9.74 -5.18 19.84
C VAL A 768 8.55 -6.11 19.55
N LEU A 769 8.44 -7.25 20.25
CA LEU A 769 7.35 -8.21 20.03
C LEU A 769 5.99 -7.59 20.39
N ARG A 770 5.93 -6.83 21.48
CA ARG A 770 4.71 -6.12 21.91
C ARG A 770 4.29 -5.03 20.91
N SER A 771 5.25 -4.33 20.30
CA SER A 771 4.99 -3.32 19.26
C SER A 771 4.37 -3.95 18.01
N ILE A 772 4.90 -5.10 17.57
CA ILE A 772 4.36 -5.89 16.43
C ILE A 772 2.87 -6.19 16.64
N ALA A 773 2.51 -6.63 17.84
CA ALA A 773 1.16 -7.02 18.18
C ALA A 773 0.16 -5.88 17.98
N THR A 774 0.49 -4.71 18.52
CA THR A 774 -0.40 -3.56 18.56
C THR A 774 -0.71 -3.05 17.16
N LEU A 775 0.32 -2.88 16.34
CA LEU A 775 0.18 -2.42 14.96
C LEU A 775 -0.58 -3.45 14.10
N SER A 776 -0.26 -4.74 14.25
CA SER A 776 -0.92 -5.84 13.52
C SER A 776 -2.43 -5.90 13.80
N VAL A 777 -2.84 -5.82 15.07
CA VAL A 777 -4.25 -5.91 15.47
C VAL A 777 -5.05 -4.73 14.91
N VAL A 778 -4.51 -3.51 15.02
CA VAL A 778 -5.13 -2.30 14.44
C VAL A 778 -5.24 -2.42 12.93
N GLY A 779 -4.15 -2.83 12.27
CA GLY A 779 -4.09 -2.96 10.81
C GLY A 779 -5.05 -4.00 10.24
N MET A 780 -5.02 -5.22 10.78
CA MET A 780 -5.92 -6.29 10.35
C MET A 780 -7.39 -5.95 10.62
N GLY A 781 -7.68 -5.30 11.75
CA GLY A 781 -9.02 -4.82 12.06
C GLY A 781 -9.54 -3.79 11.04
N ALA A 782 -8.73 -2.79 10.71
CA ALA A 782 -9.08 -1.74 9.74
C ALA A 782 -9.30 -2.32 8.33
N ILE A 783 -8.43 -3.22 7.89
CA ILE A 783 -8.52 -3.89 6.58
C ILE A 783 -9.73 -4.81 6.49
N LEU A 784 -9.97 -5.65 7.50
CA LEU A 784 -11.13 -6.53 7.55
C LEU A 784 -12.42 -5.71 7.46
N PHE A 785 -12.49 -4.60 8.18
CA PHE A 785 -13.65 -3.72 8.16
C PHE A 785 -13.88 -3.09 6.77
N ILE A 786 -12.83 -2.52 6.17
CA ILE A 786 -12.95 -1.80 4.90
C ILE A 786 -13.20 -2.78 3.74
N SER A 787 -12.51 -3.93 3.68
CA SER A 787 -12.72 -4.95 2.65
C SER A 787 -14.16 -5.52 2.67
N LEU A 788 -14.74 -5.76 3.84
CA LEU A 788 -16.10 -6.29 3.95
C LEU A 788 -17.20 -5.23 3.74
N THR A 789 -16.88 -3.94 3.86
CA THR A 789 -17.85 -2.84 3.77
C THR A 789 -17.70 -2.01 2.49
N PHE A 790 -16.55 -1.37 2.29
CA PHE A 790 -16.29 -0.40 1.24
C PHE A 790 -16.22 -1.05 -0.15
N GLN A 791 -15.50 -2.16 -0.27
CA GLN A 791 -15.30 -2.83 -1.56
C GLN A 791 -16.63 -3.33 -2.19
N PRO A 792 -17.55 -4.02 -1.47
CA PRO A 792 -18.85 -4.37 -2.02
C PRO A 792 -19.72 -3.15 -2.39
N LEU A 793 -19.55 -2.01 -1.72
CA LEU A 793 -20.27 -0.77 -2.07
C LEU A 793 -19.80 -0.23 -3.42
N LEU A 794 -18.48 -0.22 -3.66
CA LEU A 794 -17.90 0.18 -4.94
C LEU A 794 -18.38 -0.74 -6.07
N PHE A 795 -18.30 -2.07 -5.89
CA PHE A 795 -18.83 -3.03 -6.87
C PHE A 795 -20.33 -2.82 -7.14
N ARG A 796 -21.12 -2.55 -6.10
CA ARG A 796 -22.57 -2.32 -6.25
C ARG A 796 -22.87 -1.01 -6.98
N TRP A 797 -22.11 0.04 -6.71
CA TRP A 797 -22.27 1.33 -7.36
C TRP A 797 -21.83 1.28 -8.84
N MET A 798 -20.70 0.65 -9.13
CA MET A 798 -20.12 0.62 -10.47
C MET A 798 -20.67 -0.48 -11.38
N ILE A 799 -20.93 -1.68 -10.84
CA ILE A 799 -21.15 -2.88 -11.64
C ILE A 799 -22.48 -3.54 -11.28
N THR A 800 -22.57 -4.24 -10.14
CA THR A 800 -23.66 -5.18 -9.86
C THR A 800 -25.02 -4.50 -9.67
N GLY A 801 -25.06 -3.33 -9.01
CA GLY A 801 -26.29 -2.58 -8.80
C GLY A 801 -26.81 -1.87 -10.06
N ARG A 802 -25.93 -1.63 -11.05
CA ARG A 802 -26.30 -1.12 -12.37
C ARG A 802 -26.81 -2.25 -13.25
N ALA A 803 -26.09 -3.38 -13.28
CA ALA A 803 -26.49 -4.59 -13.99
C ALA A 803 -27.86 -5.11 -13.52
N ALA A 804 -28.13 -5.12 -12.21
CA ALA A 804 -29.43 -5.51 -11.67
C ALA A 804 -30.59 -4.58 -12.11
N LYS A 805 -30.29 -3.37 -12.61
CA LYS A 805 -31.27 -2.43 -13.18
C LYS A 805 -31.31 -2.48 -14.72
N GLY A 806 -30.65 -3.44 -15.35
CA GLY A 806 -30.50 -3.55 -16.80
C GLY A 806 -29.65 -2.45 -17.44
N ARG A 807 -28.75 -1.83 -16.65
CA ARG A 807 -27.90 -0.72 -17.12
C ARG A 807 -26.46 -1.16 -17.30
N PHE A 808 -25.75 -0.46 -18.18
CA PHE A 808 -24.34 -0.72 -18.46
C PHE A 808 -23.51 -0.52 -17.18
N PRO A 809 -22.65 -1.48 -16.82
CA PRO A 809 -21.62 -1.26 -15.82
C PRO A 809 -20.74 -0.06 -16.20
N PHE A 810 -20.28 0.70 -15.20
CA PHE A 810 -19.31 1.76 -15.44
C PHE A 810 -17.95 1.17 -15.82
N THR A 811 -17.28 1.83 -16.76
CA THR A 811 -15.84 1.70 -17.04
C THR A 811 -15.17 3.04 -16.78
N LEU A 812 -13.86 3.04 -16.54
CA LEU A 812 -13.10 4.26 -16.29
C LEU A 812 -13.26 5.24 -17.46
N ARG A 813 -13.09 4.75 -18.69
CA ARG A 813 -13.32 5.52 -19.92
C ARG A 813 -14.72 6.15 -19.97
N SER A 814 -15.76 5.36 -19.72
CA SER A 814 -17.14 5.87 -19.77
C SER A 814 -17.46 6.86 -18.65
N LEU A 815 -16.84 6.68 -17.47
CA LEU A 815 -16.98 7.60 -16.34
C LEU A 815 -16.32 8.94 -16.67
N LEU A 816 -15.09 8.92 -17.21
CA LEU A 816 -14.36 10.11 -17.63
C LEU A 816 -15.09 10.87 -18.74
N ILE A 817 -15.60 10.16 -19.76
CA ILE A 817 -16.40 10.78 -20.84
C ILE A 817 -17.67 11.43 -20.28
N SER A 818 -18.39 10.71 -19.41
CA SER A 818 -19.61 11.25 -18.80
C SER A 818 -19.31 12.46 -17.91
N LEU A 819 -18.26 12.38 -17.08
CA LEU A 819 -17.79 13.47 -16.22
C LEU A 819 -17.42 14.68 -17.06
N PHE A 820 -16.64 14.51 -18.12
CA PHE A 820 -16.29 15.58 -19.06
C PHE A 820 -17.53 16.22 -19.68
N ALA A 821 -18.51 15.43 -20.13
CA ALA A 821 -19.75 15.94 -20.70
C ALA A 821 -20.56 16.79 -19.69
N PHE A 822 -20.70 16.31 -18.45
CA PHE A 822 -21.42 17.04 -17.40
C PHE A 822 -20.66 18.30 -16.94
N VAL A 823 -19.34 18.23 -16.79
CA VAL A 823 -18.51 19.39 -16.44
C VAL A 823 -18.57 20.44 -17.54
N TYR A 824 -18.41 20.04 -18.82
CA TYR A 824 -18.53 20.96 -19.95
C TYR A 824 -19.91 21.62 -19.99
N PHE A 825 -20.98 20.85 -19.79
CA PHE A 825 -22.34 21.38 -19.73
C PHE A 825 -22.52 22.38 -18.57
N LEU A 826 -22.04 22.04 -17.37
CA LEU A 826 -22.17 22.87 -16.19
C LEU A 826 -21.38 24.18 -16.33
N VAL A 827 -20.11 24.09 -16.73
CA VAL A 827 -19.24 25.25 -16.99
C VAL A 827 -19.85 26.15 -18.05
N GLY A 828 -20.35 25.57 -19.15
CA GLY A 828 -21.02 26.36 -20.19
C GLY A 828 -22.31 27.03 -19.72
N CYS A 829 -23.09 26.41 -18.85
CA CYS A 829 -24.24 27.07 -18.21
C CYS A 829 -23.82 28.24 -17.33
N MET A 830 -22.71 28.11 -16.58
CA MET A 830 -22.15 29.20 -15.79
C MET A 830 -21.64 30.35 -16.66
N ILE A 831 -20.96 30.05 -17.77
CA ILE A 831 -20.54 31.06 -18.75
C ILE A 831 -21.75 31.80 -19.32
N LEU A 832 -22.81 31.08 -19.71
CA LEU A 832 -24.05 31.71 -20.18
C LEU A 832 -24.65 32.62 -19.10
N LEU A 833 -24.74 32.16 -17.85
CA LEU A 833 -25.27 32.94 -16.74
C LEU A 833 -24.48 34.23 -16.48
N VAL A 834 -23.15 34.17 -16.57
CA VAL A 834 -22.26 35.34 -16.43
C VAL A 834 -22.33 36.27 -17.66
N LEU A 835 -22.51 35.71 -18.86
CA LEU A 835 -22.65 36.48 -20.10
C LEU A 835 -23.98 37.24 -20.17
N LEU A 836 -25.03 36.75 -19.48
CA LEU A 836 -26.34 37.37 -19.51
C LEU A 836 -26.33 38.85 -19.05
N PRO A 837 -25.76 39.23 -17.89
CA PRO A 837 -25.56 40.63 -17.50
C PRO A 837 -24.84 41.46 -18.56
N LEU A 838 -23.76 40.93 -19.17
CA LEU A 838 -22.99 41.62 -20.21
C LEU A 838 -23.85 41.92 -21.44
N VAL A 839 -24.67 40.98 -21.88
CA VAL A 839 -25.61 41.18 -23.00
C VAL A 839 -26.74 42.15 -22.62
N LEU A 840 -27.17 42.17 -21.35
CA LEU A 840 -28.15 43.12 -20.85
C LEU A 840 -27.63 44.57 -20.87
N LEU A 841 -26.32 44.78 -20.70
CA LEU A 841 -25.68 46.11 -20.74
C LEU A 841 -25.47 46.66 -22.16
N LEU A 842 -25.57 45.84 -23.21
CA LEU A 842 -25.39 46.32 -24.59
C LEU A 842 -26.48 47.34 -25.00
N PRO A 843 -26.17 48.44 -25.70
CA PRO A 843 -27.14 49.47 -26.10
C PRO A 843 -27.92 49.06 -27.37
N ILE A 844 -28.59 47.90 -27.34
CA ILE A 844 -29.40 47.36 -28.44
C ILE A 844 -30.79 46.97 -27.95
N ALA A 845 -31.77 46.95 -28.88
CA ALA A 845 -33.13 46.56 -28.58
C ALA A 845 -33.21 45.15 -27.97
N LYS A 846 -34.18 44.94 -27.06
CA LYS A 846 -34.38 43.66 -26.33
C LYS A 846 -34.42 42.44 -27.25
N GLU A 847 -35.05 42.56 -28.41
CA GLU A 847 -35.14 41.50 -29.41
C GLU A 847 -33.78 41.19 -30.08
N GLY A 848 -32.94 42.22 -30.29
CA GLY A 848 -31.57 42.05 -30.76
C GLY A 848 -30.72 41.29 -29.75
N LYS A 849 -30.81 41.66 -28.47
CA LYS A 849 -30.13 40.96 -27.36
C LYS A 849 -30.55 39.49 -27.27
N ARG A 850 -31.87 39.23 -27.32
CA ARG A 850 -32.44 37.88 -27.32
C ARG A 850 -31.90 37.04 -28.49
N ARG A 851 -31.84 37.60 -29.70
CA ARG A 851 -31.28 36.92 -30.88
C ARG A 851 -29.80 36.59 -30.72
N ILE A 852 -28.99 37.51 -30.22
CA ILE A 852 -27.56 37.27 -29.96
C ILE A 852 -27.42 36.14 -28.95
N TYR A 853 -28.13 36.24 -27.83
CA TYR A 853 -28.04 35.27 -26.75
C TYR A 853 -28.50 33.86 -27.18
N SER A 854 -29.58 33.76 -27.97
CA SER A 854 -30.01 32.47 -28.54
C SER A 854 -29.04 31.90 -29.57
N ARG A 855 -28.27 32.73 -30.31
CA ARG A 855 -27.16 32.24 -31.14
C ARG A 855 -26.04 31.68 -30.28
N VAL A 856 -25.68 32.34 -29.17
CA VAL A 856 -24.66 31.83 -28.23
C VAL A 856 -25.09 30.48 -27.67
N ILE A 857 -26.36 30.35 -27.23
CA ILE A 857 -26.91 29.06 -26.77
C ILE A 857 -26.81 28.00 -27.87
N MET A 858 -27.20 28.32 -29.12
CA MET A 858 -27.10 27.41 -30.24
C MET A 858 -25.65 26.94 -30.50
N TYR A 859 -24.68 27.85 -30.52
CA TYR A 859 -23.27 27.49 -30.69
C TYR A 859 -22.72 26.70 -29.50
N PHE A 860 -23.11 27.04 -28.28
CA PHE A 860 -22.73 26.29 -27.08
C PHE A 860 -23.28 24.86 -27.12
N THR A 861 -24.58 24.67 -27.34
CA THR A 861 -25.18 23.32 -27.41
C THR A 861 -24.62 22.54 -28.59
N ARG A 862 -24.34 23.20 -29.72
CA ARG A 862 -23.63 22.59 -30.86
C ARG A 862 -22.23 22.13 -30.47
N SER A 863 -21.45 22.99 -29.79
CA SER A 863 -20.10 22.63 -29.34
C SER A 863 -20.12 21.41 -28.41
N LEU A 864 -21.07 21.37 -27.46
CA LEU A 864 -21.22 20.27 -26.51
C LEU A 864 -21.58 18.95 -27.22
N VAL A 865 -22.46 18.96 -28.22
CA VAL A 865 -22.81 17.74 -28.96
C VAL A 865 -21.64 17.27 -29.85
N TYR A 866 -20.98 18.18 -30.56
CA TYR A 866 -19.93 17.82 -31.52
C TYR A 866 -18.58 17.48 -30.88
N ILE A 867 -18.23 18.06 -29.71
CA ILE A 867 -16.99 17.74 -28.98
C ILE A 867 -16.98 16.30 -28.42
N MET A 868 -18.16 15.68 -28.26
CA MET A 868 -18.29 14.29 -27.81
C MET A 868 -17.87 13.29 -28.87
N MET A 869 -16.57 13.08 -29.10
CA MET A 869 -16.05 12.18 -30.15
C MET A 869 -16.54 10.73 -30.07
N ASN A 870 -17.04 10.30 -28.92
CA ASN A 870 -17.53 8.94 -28.68
C ASN A 870 -18.91 8.66 -29.31
N THR A 871 -19.62 9.69 -29.78
CA THR A 871 -20.90 9.54 -30.48
C THR A 871 -20.75 9.86 -31.96
N ARG A 872 -21.30 9.02 -32.84
CA ARG A 872 -21.42 9.30 -34.29
C ARG A 872 -22.70 10.08 -34.52
N LYS A 873 -22.66 11.17 -35.28
CA LYS A 873 -23.81 12.05 -35.53
C LYS A 873 -24.19 11.99 -37.00
N ASP A 874 -25.46 11.74 -37.25
CA ASP A 874 -26.11 11.72 -38.55
C ASP A 874 -27.28 12.70 -38.50
N ILE A 875 -26.97 13.99 -38.71
CA ILE A 875 -27.89 15.10 -38.45
C ILE A 875 -27.98 15.94 -39.72
N HIS A 876 -29.07 15.74 -40.47
CA HIS A 876 -29.27 16.32 -41.79
C HIS A 876 -30.65 17.02 -41.92
N GLY A 877 -30.74 17.98 -42.86
CA GLY A 877 -32.00 18.60 -43.32
C GLY A 877 -32.68 19.59 -42.36
N PHE A 878 -32.41 19.55 -41.06
CA PHE A 878 -33.19 20.37 -40.11
C PHE A 878 -32.99 21.88 -40.29
N LYS A 879 -31.76 22.33 -40.55
CA LYS A 879 -31.47 23.76 -40.73
C LYS A 879 -32.12 24.35 -41.99
N GLU A 880 -32.35 23.52 -43.01
CA GLU A 880 -32.97 23.91 -44.27
C GLU A 880 -34.49 23.99 -44.13
N VAL A 881 -35.10 23.03 -43.43
CA VAL A 881 -36.57 22.98 -43.23
C VAL A 881 -37.09 24.07 -42.30
N VAL A 882 -36.32 24.46 -41.28
CA VAL A 882 -36.71 25.51 -40.31
C VAL A 882 -36.22 26.91 -40.73
N ARG A 883 -35.50 27.03 -41.87
CA ARG A 883 -35.07 28.32 -42.42
C ARG A 883 -36.19 28.92 -43.27
N GLY A 884 -36.83 29.97 -42.76
CA GLY A 884 -37.61 30.91 -43.59
C GLY A 884 -39.06 31.15 -43.17
N ARG A 885 -39.69 30.25 -42.40
CA ARG A 885 -41.04 30.43 -41.85
C ARG A 885 -41.14 29.87 -40.42
N PRO A 886 -41.82 30.56 -39.48
CA PRO A 886 -42.06 30.04 -38.14
C PRO A 886 -42.96 28.80 -38.21
N SER A 887 -42.70 27.81 -37.36
CA SER A 887 -43.37 26.51 -37.38
C SER A 887 -43.51 25.92 -35.98
N VAL A 888 -44.46 24.99 -35.81
CA VAL A 888 -44.53 24.13 -34.62
C VAL A 888 -43.71 22.87 -34.90
N VAL A 889 -42.53 22.78 -34.30
CA VAL A 889 -41.61 21.66 -34.44
C VAL A 889 -41.92 20.62 -33.37
N ILE A 890 -42.27 19.40 -33.78
CA ILE A 890 -42.54 18.30 -32.87
C ILE A 890 -41.44 17.24 -32.94
N ALA A 891 -40.99 16.73 -31.80
CA ALA A 891 -39.97 15.68 -31.72
C ALA A 891 -40.32 14.64 -30.65
N ASN A 892 -39.88 13.39 -30.82
CA ASN A 892 -39.99 12.39 -29.74
C ASN A 892 -39.02 12.70 -28.61
N HIS A 893 -39.37 12.31 -27.38
CA HIS A 893 -38.57 12.65 -26.19
C HIS A 893 -38.07 11.39 -25.48
N ASN A 894 -36.82 11.04 -25.69
CA ASN A 894 -36.17 9.85 -25.15
C ASN A 894 -35.00 10.15 -24.20
N SER A 895 -34.41 11.35 -24.25
CA SER A 895 -33.20 11.70 -23.50
C SER A 895 -33.15 13.17 -23.06
N PHE A 896 -32.19 13.52 -22.19
CA PHE A 896 -31.87 14.94 -21.93
C PHE A 896 -31.16 15.60 -23.11
N ILE A 897 -30.42 14.81 -23.91
CA ILE A 897 -29.65 15.25 -25.07
C ILE A 897 -30.58 15.74 -26.18
N ASP A 898 -31.83 15.27 -26.25
CA ASP A 898 -32.83 15.73 -27.22
C ASP A 898 -33.00 17.26 -27.17
N ILE A 899 -33.00 17.84 -25.97
CA ILE A 899 -33.14 19.29 -25.79
C ILE A 899 -31.94 20.01 -26.41
N LEU A 900 -30.73 19.52 -26.14
CA LEU A 900 -29.50 20.07 -26.70
C LEU A 900 -29.48 19.94 -28.23
N ALA A 901 -29.96 18.81 -28.75
CA ALA A 901 -30.06 18.54 -30.17
C ALA A 901 -31.04 19.47 -30.88
N MET A 902 -32.18 19.80 -30.26
CA MET A 902 -33.13 20.76 -30.84
C MET A 902 -32.61 22.20 -30.81
N LEU A 903 -31.88 22.59 -29.77
CA LEU A 903 -31.36 23.95 -29.62
C LEU A 903 -30.12 24.24 -30.47
N MET A 904 -29.36 23.22 -30.88
CA MET A 904 -28.11 23.43 -31.62
C MET A 904 -28.30 23.76 -33.10
N VAL A 905 -29.50 23.56 -33.66
CA VAL A 905 -29.66 23.62 -35.13
C VAL A 905 -30.09 24.99 -35.66
N ALA A 906 -30.91 25.72 -34.91
CA ALA A 906 -31.39 27.05 -35.30
C ALA A 906 -31.48 28.00 -34.10
N PRO A 907 -31.16 29.30 -34.26
CA PRO A 907 -31.13 30.24 -33.16
C PRO A 907 -32.50 30.81 -32.78
N ARG A 908 -33.55 30.61 -33.59
CA ARG A 908 -34.91 31.15 -33.37
C ARG A 908 -35.89 30.07 -32.91
N MET A 909 -35.55 29.41 -31.81
CA MET A 909 -36.27 28.26 -31.28
C MET A 909 -36.71 28.50 -29.84
N LEU A 910 -38.02 28.42 -29.58
CA LEU A 910 -38.60 28.51 -28.25
C LEU A 910 -39.08 27.14 -27.81
N MET A 911 -38.73 26.71 -26.60
CA MET A 911 -39.11 25.38 -26.12
C MET A 911 -40.15 25.46 -25.00
N MET A 912 -41.04 24.47 -24.96
CA MET A 912 -41.88 24.22 -23.79
C MET A 912 -41.11 23.46 -22.72
N THR A 913 -41.06 24.01 -21.50
CA THR A 913 -40.29 23.44 -20.39
C THR A 913 -41.15 23.19 -19.14
N ASN A 914 -40.76 22.19 -18.34
CA ASN A 914 -41.44 21.88 -17.08
C ASN A 914 -40.96 22.80 -15.95
N ARG A 915 -41.72 22.87 -14.85
CA ARG A 915 -41.44 23.76 -13.70
C ARG A 915 -40.03 23.65 -13.11
N TRP A 916 -39.48 22.45 -13.01
CA TRP A 916 -38.12 22.28 -12.45
C TRP A 916 -37.03 22.86 -13.36
N VAL A 917 -37.21 22.81 -14.69
CA VAL A 917 -36.26 23.38 -15.67
C VAL A 917 -36.30 24.91 -15.57
N TRP A 918 -37.51 25.46 -15.50
CA TRP A 918 -37.77 26.89 -15.35
C TRP A 918 -37.12 27.50 -14.09
N ASN A 919 -37.13 26.75 -12.99
CA ASN A 919 -36.62 27.18 -11.68
C ASN A 919 -35.18 26.74 -11.38
N SER A 920 -34.49 26.09 -12.32
CA SER A 920 -33.11 25.64 -12.11
C SER A 920 -32.16 26.80 -11.80
N PRO A 921 -31.27 26.68 -10.80
CA PRO A 921 -30.30 27.73 -10.49
C PRO A 921 -29.24 27.90 -11.60
N PHE A 922 -28.97 26.84 -12.37
CA PHE A 922 -27.89 26.85 -13.37
C PHE A 922 -28.30 27.43 -14.73
N PHE A 923 -29.58 27.25 -15.12
CA PHE A 923 -30.05 27.66 -16.45
C PHE A 923 -31.47 28.27 -16.45
N GLY A 924 -32.15 28.36 -15.31
CA GLY A 924 -33.50 28.93 -15.23
C GLY A 924 -33.54 30.40 -15.65
N ALA A 925 -32.55 31.21 -15.25
CA ALA A 925 -32.46 32.61 -15.68
C ALA A 925 -32.29 32.74 -17.20
N VAL A 926 -31.47 31.86 -17.80
CA VAL A 926 -31.24 31.76 -19.25
C VAL A 926 -32.55 31.40 -19.97
N VAL A 927 -33.25 30.36 -19.50
CA VAL A 927 -34.54 29.90 -20.05
C VAL A 927 -35.59 31.02 -20.00
N ARG A 928 -35.74 31.70 -18.86
CA ARG A 928 -36.68 32.81 -18.68
C ARG A 928 -36.37 33.98 -19.60
N TYR A 929 -35.09 34.35 -19.75
CA TYR A 929 -34.67 35.45 -20.62
C TYR A 929 -34.90 35.16 -22.10
N THR A 930 -34.62 33.93 -22.55
CA THR A 930 -34.86 33.52 -23.96
C THR A 930 -36.33 33.45 -24.34
N GLY A 931 -37.25 33.59 -23.39
CA GLY A 931 -38.69 33.58 -23.61
C GLY A 931 -39.24 32.20 -23.95
N PHE A 932 -38.67 31.14 -23.36
CA PHE A 932 -39.29 29.82 -23.35
C PHE A 932 -40.61 29.88 -22.57
N ILE A 933 -41.47 28.88 -22.77
CA ILE A 933 -42.80 28.84 -22.13
C ILE A 933 -42.94 27.62 -21.24
N ARG A 934 -43.86 27.69 -20.27
CA ARG A 934 -44.11 26.59 -19.33
C ARG A 934 -45.18 25.67 -19.88
N SER A 935 -44.95 24.37 -19.81
CA SER A 935 -45.90 23.34 -20.25
C SER A 935 -47.15 23.22 -19.36
N GLU A 936 -47.08 23.73 -18.12
CA GLU A 936 -48.17 23.71 -17.13
C GLU A 936 -49.14 24.90 -17.27
N ASP A 937 -48.76 25.95 -18.01
CA ASP A 937 -49.62 27.11 -18.25
C ASP A 937 -50.77 26.73 -19.20
N ASP A 938 -51.93 27.38 -19.05
CA ASP A 938 -53.08 27.17 -19.92
C ASP A 938 -52.71 27.35 -21.41
N VAL A 939 -53.27 26.52 -22.28
CA VAL A 939 -52.90 26.48 -23.70
C VAL A 939 -53.26 27.80 -24.40
N ASP A 940 -54.39 28.43 -24.06
CA ASP A 940 -54.79 29.71 -24.63
C ASP A 940 -53.89 30.85 -24.16
N VAL A 941 -53.42 30.80 -22.90
CA VAL A 941 -52.40 31.73 -22.39
C VAL A 941 -51.07 31.57 -23.14
N ASN A 942 -50.70 30.34 -23.47
CA ASN A 942 -49.50 30.05 -24.26
C ASN A 942 -49.64 30.51 -25.72
N VAL A 943 -50.83 30.36 -26.34
CA VAL A 943 -51.13 30.91 -27.68
C VAL A 943 -50.88 32.41 -27.70
N GLU A 944 -51.42 33.14 -26.73
CA GLU A 944 -51.31 34.60 -26.68
C GLU A 944 -49.87 35.06 -26.49
N ARG A 945 -49.10 34.40 -25.61
CA ARG A 945 -47.68 34.68 -25.40
C ARG A 945 -46.80 34.40 -26.62
N LEU A 946 -47.25 33.51 -27.52
CA LEU A 946 -46.50 33.11 -28.70
C LEU A 946 -46.82 33.94 -29.95
N ARG A 947 -47.92 34.70 -30.00
CA ARG A 947 -48.30 35.52 -31.16
C ARG A 947 -47.18 36.47 -31.61
N ASP A 948 -46.67 37.33 -30.71
CA ASP A 948 -45.61 38.30 -31.04
C ASP A 948 -44.26 37.62 -31.41
N PRO A 949 -43.75 36.62 -30.64
CA PRO A 949 -42.55 35.89 -31.04
C PRO A 949 -42.68 35.18 -32.39
N VAL A 950 -43.81 34.53 -32.66
CA VAL A 950 -44.05 33.84 -33.94
C VAL A 950 -44.08 34.84 -35.09
N ALA A 951 -44.76 35.98 -34.94
CA ALA A 951 -44.76 37.05 -35.94
C ALA A 951 -43.35 37.59 -36.24
N ARG A 952 -42.44 37.56 -35.26
CA ARG A 952 -41.02 37.92 -35.40
C ARG A 952 -40.15 36.79 -35.97
N GLY A 953 -40.75 35.66 -36.34
CA GLY A 953 -40.11 34.51 -36.99
C GLY A 953 -39.47 33.51 -36.03
N TRP A 954 -40.01 33.37 -34.81
CA TRP A 954 -39.61 32.31 -33.87
C TRP A 954 -40.45 31.04 -34.06
N SER A 955 -39.80 29.89 -34.10
CA SER A 955 -40.46 28.57 -34.12
C SER A 955 -40.58 28.00 -32.71
N VAL A 956 -41.58 27.15 -32.49
CA VAL A 956 -41.86 26.55 -31.18
C VAL A 956 -41.57 25.05 -31.21
N VAL A 957 -40.72 24.57 -30.31
CA VAL A 957 -40.37 23.16 -30.13
C VAL A 957 -41.20 22.55 -29.02
N ILE A 958 -41.92 21.48 -29.35
CA ILE A 958 -42.76 20.76 -28.40
C ILE A 958 -42.51 19.27 -28.50
N PHE A 959 -42.31 18.63 -27.36
CA PHE A 959 -42.32 17.17 -27.26
C PHE A 959 -43.76 16.71 -27.01
N PRO A 960 -44.46 16.15 -28.01
CA PRO A 960 -45.90 15.93 -27.94
C PRO A 960 -46.28 14.83 -26.94
N GLU A 961 -45.33 14.01 -26.46
CA GLU A 961 -45.53 13.00 -25.41
C GLU A 961 -45.58 13.57 -23.99
N GLY A 962 -45.20 14.85 -23.80
CA GLY A 962 -45.20 15.55 -22.51
C GLY A 962 -44.14 15.10 -21.50
N THR A 963 -43.65 13.86 -21.58
CA THR A 963 -42.58 13.33 -20.73
C THR A 963 -41.61 12.45 -21.51
N ARG A 964 -40.38 12.28 -21.01
CA ARG A 964 -39.40 11.36 -21.58
C ARG A 964 -39.87 9.90 -21.53
N SER A 965 -39.82 9.19 -22.64
CA SER A 965 -40.06 7.75 -22.72
C SER A 965 -39.08 6.97 -21.86
N ARG A 966 -39.56 5.88 -21.23
CA ARG A 966 -38.73 4.95 -20.44
C ARG A 966 -38.27 3.75 -21.26
N THR A 967 -39.01 3.41 -22.31
CA THR A 967 -38.84 2.18 -23.10
C THR A 967 -38.28 2.46 -24.49
N GLY A 968 -38.15 3.74 -24.88
CA GLY A 968 -37.74 4.14 -26.24
C GLY A 968 -38.83 3.93 -27.30
N ARG A 969 -40.02 3.46 -26.89
CA ARG A 969 -41.23 3.42 -27.73
C ARG A 969 -41.94 4.77 -27.68
N ILE A 970 -42.51 5.18 -28.81
CA ILE A 970 -43.25 6.44 -28.95
C ILE A 970 -44.61 6.33 -28.25
N GLY A 971 -44.82 7.17 -27.24
CA GLY A 971 -46.05 7.24 -26.46
C GLY A 971 -47.22 7.89 -27.20
N ARG A 972 -48.28 8.19 -26.45
CA ARG A 972 -49.45 8.93 -26.95
C ARG A 972 -49.09 10.42 -27.09
N PHE A 973 -49.50 11.03 -28.21
CA PHE A 973 -49.35 12.47 -28.41
C PHE A 973 -50.51 13.23 -27.76
N HIS A 974 -50.18 14.32 -27.06
CA HIS A 974 -51.12 15.31 -26.57
C HIS A 974 -51.62 16.21 -27.71
N LYS A 975 -52.83 16.76 -27.54
CA LYS A 975 -53.49 17.61 -28.56
C LYS A 975 -52.96 19.05 -28.61
N GLY A 976 -52.33 19.52 -27.53
CA GLY A 976 -51.87 20.91 -27.37
C GLY A 976 -50.97 21.45 -28.49
N PRO A 977 -49.95 20.72 -28.97
CA PRO A 977 -49.10 21.18 -30.06
C PRO A 977 -49.87 21.46 -31.35
N PHE A 978 -50.89 20.64 -31.64
CA PHE A 978 -51.71 20.75 -32.85
C PHE A 978 -52.76 21.84 -32.73
N TYR A 979 -53.33 22.03 -31.53
CA TYR A 979 -54.20 23.17 -31.24
C TYR A 979 -53.44 24.50 -31.38
N LEU A 980 -52.21 24.56 -30.88
CA LEU A 980 -51.34 25.72 -31.03
C LEU A 980 -51.02 26.02 -32.50
N ALA A 981 -50.71 24.99 -33.29
CA ALA A 981 -50.45 25.13 -34.71
C ALA A 981 -51.67 25.67 -35.47
N GLU A 982 -52.88 25.21 -35.14
CA GLU A 982 -54.14 25.68 -35.73
C GLU A 982 -54.45 27.13 -35.36
N LYS A 983 -54.29 27.52 -34.08
CA LYS A 983 -54.59 28.88 -33.61
C LYS A 983 -53.61 29.95 -34.11
N LEU A 984 -52.37 29.56 -34.38
CA LEU A 984 -51.31 30.45 -34.87
C LEU A 984 -51.11 30.37 -36.39
N ASP A 985 -51.90 29.55 -37.09
CA ASP A 985 -51.78 29.28 -38.52
C ASP A 985 -50.35 28.87 -38.95
N LEU A 986 -49.76 27.94 -38.21
CA LEU A 986 -48.38 27.47 -38.43
C LEU A 986 -48.31 26.05 -38.96
N PRO A 987 -47.37 25.75 -39.88
CA PRO A 987 -47.10 24.38 -40.28
C PRO A 987 -46.48 23.58 -39.13
N VAL A 988 -46.76 22.27 -39.11
CA VAL A 988 -46.16 21.32 -38.16
C VAL A 988 -44.97 20.64 -38.82
N VAL A 989 -43.80 20.67 -38.18
CA VAL A 989 -42.57 20.03 -38.67
C VAL A 989 -42.21 18.86 -37.75
N PRO A 990 -42.40 17.60 -38.19
CA PRO A 990 -42.02 16.44 -37.38
C PRO A 990 -40.53 16.13 -37.48
N VAL A 991 -39.92 15.77 -36.34
CA VAL A 991 -38.49 15.48 -36.21
C VAL A 991 -38.32 14.17 -35.46
N VAL A 992 -37.68 13.21 -36.11
CA VAL A 992 -37.45 11.88 -35.57
C VAL A 992 -36.03 11.80 -35.00
N LEU A 993 -35.93 11.58 -33.68
CA LEU A 993 -34.69 11.44 -32.93
C LEU A 993 -34.45 9.97 -32.57
N HIS A 994 -33.42 9.35 -33.16
CA HIS A 994 -32.99 7.98 -32.88
C HIS A 994 -31.60 7.94 -32.22
N GLY A 995 -31.37 6.96 -31.35
CA GLY A 995 -30.09 6.76 -30.65
C GLY A 995 -29.84 7.68 -29.44
N PHE A 996 -30.51 8.82 -29.33
CA PHE A 996 -30.36 9.75 -28.19
C PHE A 996 -30.74 9.11 -26.83
N GLY A 997 -31.84 8.36 -26.79
CA GLY A 997 -32.26 7.61 -25.60
C GLY A 997 -31.32 6.44 -25.25
N TYR A 998 -30.68 5.85 -26.26
CA TYR A 998 -29.65 4.84 -26.04
C TYR A 998 -28.41 5.49 -25.42
N ALA A 999 -27.96 6.61 -25.98
CA ALA A 999 -26.80 7.38 -25.53
C ALA A 999 -26.92 7.82 -24.06
N MET A 1000 -28.08 8.32 -23.65
CA MET A 1000 -28.35 8.69 -22.25
C MET A 1000 -29.83 8.53 -21.88
N GLY A 1001 -30.15 7.42 -21.22
CA GLY A 1001 -31.52 7.06 -20.84
C GLY A 1001 -32.08 7.86 -19.66
N LYS A 1002 -33.41 7.85 -19.51
CA LYS A 1002 -34.10 8.50 -18.38
C LYS A 1002 -33.62 7.89 -17.04
N HIS A 1003 -33.04 8.72 -16.18
CA HIS A 1003 -32.43 8.36 -14.88
C HIS A 1003 -31.11 7.58 -14.95
N ASP A 1004 -30.41 7.60 -16.09
CA ASP A 1004 -29.02 7.17 -16.19
C ASP A 1004 -28.11 8.36 -16.47
N ALA A 1005 -26.98 8.42 -15.78
CA ALA A 1005 -25.97 9.47 -15.92
C ALA A 1005 -24.76 8.99 -16.76
N LEU A 1006 -24.85 7.80 -17.36
CA LEU A 1006 -23.82 7.30 -18.24
C LEU A 1006 -24.07 7.78 -19.67
N LEU A 1007 -23.11 8.48 -20.27
CA LEU A 1007 -23.07 8.77 -21.70
C LEU A 1007 -22.38 7.60 -22.42
N LYS A 1008 -23.14 6.89 -23.27
CA LYS A 1008 -22.67 5.70 -24.01
C LYS A 1008 -22.14 6.06 -25.40
N ASP A 1009 -21.40 5.13 -26.01
CA ASP A 1009 -20.99 5.28 -27.40
C ASP A 1009 -22.23 4.98 -28.27
N ALA A 1010 -22.66 5.94 -29.07
CA ALA A 1010 -23.96 5.88 -29.73
C ALA A 1010 -23.96 6.49 -31.11
N HIS A 1011 -24.86 6.00 -31.97
CA HIS A 1011 -25.20 6.61 -33.24
C HIS A 1011 -26.42 7.52 -33.04
N LEU A 1012 -26.22 8.84 -33.09
CA LEU A 1012 -27.27 9.84 -32.96
C LEU A 1012 -27.77 10.20 -34.35
N SER A 1013 -29.02 9.82 -34.67
CA SER A 1013 -29.64 10.16 -35.95
C SER A 1013 -30.83 11.09 -35.74
N MET A 1014 -30.85 12.19 -36.51
CA MET A 1014 -31.91 13.19 -36.49
C MET A 1014 -32.44 13.38 -37.90
N ARG A 1015 -33.67 12.91 -38.13
CA ARG A 1015 -34.36 13.01 -39.42
C ARG A 1015 -35.50 14.01 -39.34
N THR A 1016 -35.43 15.05 -40.17
CA THR A 1016 -36.49 16.05 -40.29
C THR A 1016 -37.44 15.63 -41.40
N LEU A 1017 -38.74 15.61 -41.12
CA LEU A 1017 -39.77 15.25 -42.10
C LEU A 1017 -40.31 16.49 -42.81
N PRO A 1018 -40.92 16.34 -44.00
CA PRO A 1018 -41.53 17.47 -44.71
C PRO A 1018 -42.53 18.24 -43.83
N PRO A 1019 -42.56 19.59 -43.91
CA PRO A 1019 -43.55 20.40 -43.21
C PRO A 1019 -44.98 20.02 -43.60
N ILE A 1020 -45.85 19.90 -42.60
CA ILE A 1020 -47.28 19.63 -42.79
C ILE A 1020 -48.02 20.97 -42.72
N ALA A 1021 -48.54 21.41 -43.87
CA ALA A 1021 -49.24 22.69 -43.98
C ALA A 1021 -50.56 22.69 -43.17
N PRO A 1022 -51.04 23.86 -42.70
CA PRO A 1022 -52.30 23.97 -41.96
C PRO A 1022 -53.53 23.44 -42.73
N ASP A 1023 -53.51 23.57 -44.05
CA ASP A 1023 -54.55 23.19 -45.00
C ASP A 1023 -54.40 21.76 -45.59
N ASP A 1024 -53.33 21.02 -45.22
CA ASP A 1024 -53.10 19.66 -45.74
C ASP A 1024 -54.12 18.64 -45.17
N GLU A 1025 -55.14 18.31 -45.97
CA GLU A 1025 -56.23 17.42 -45.60
C GLU A 1025 -55.79 15.95 -45.38
N ARG A 1026 -54.62 15.54 -45.89
CA ARG A 1026 -54.10 14.17 -45.68
C ARG A 1026 -53.93 13.85 -44.20
N PHE A 1027 -53.63 14.87 -43.40
CA PHE A 1027 -53.46 14.73 -41.95
C PHE A 1027 -54.74 15.01 -41.15
N GLY A 1028 -55.90 15.16 -41.80
CA GLY A 1028 -57.21 15.27 -41.15
C GLY A 1028 -57.63 16.71 -40.87
N ARG A 1029 -58.92 16.93 -40.58
CA ARG A 1029 -59.50 18.26 -40.36
C ARG A 1029 -59.56 18.58 -38.87
N GLY A 1030 -58.96 19.71 -38.48
CA GLY A 1030 -58.87 20.18 -37.09
C GLY A 1030 -57.85 19.43 -36.21
N TYR A 1031 -57.49 20.03 -35.08
CA TYR A 1031 -56.39 19.58 -34.22
C TYR A 1031 -56.52 18.14 -33.68
N ARG A 1032 -57.76 17.64 -33.47
CA ARG A 1032 -57.99 16.28 -32.92
C ARG A 1032 -57.61 15.18 -33.92
N GLU A 1033 -58.10 15.29 -35.16
CA GLU A 1033 -57.76 14.33 -36.22
C GLU A 1033 -56.29 14.43 -36.62
N ARG A 1034 -55.77 15.67 -36.73
CA ARG A 1034 -54.34 15.93 -36.97
C ARG A 1034 -53.45 15.27 -35.94
N THR A 1035 -53.79 15.35 -34.64
CA THR A 1035 -53.05 14.66 -33.59
C THR A 1035 -52.97 13.14 -33.86
N LYS A 1036 -54.08 12.50 -34.27
CA LYS A 1036 -54.13 11.05 -34.49
C LYS A 1036 -53.33 10.64 -35.72
N ARG A 1037 -53.54 11.31 -36.87
CA ARG A 1037 -52.86 10.97 -38.14
C ARG A 1037 -51.38 11.30 -38.12
N VAL A 1038 -50.99 12.47 -37.59
CA VAL A 1038 -49.56 12.82 -37.44
C VAL A 1038 -48.87 11.88 -36.45
N SER A 1039 -49.54 11.48 -35.36
CA SER A 1039 -48.97 10.49 -34.43
C SER A 1039 -48.77 9.12 -35.09
N ALA A 1040 -49.68 8.68 -35.96
CA ALA A 1040 -49.52 7.43 -36.73
C ALA A 1040 -48.34 7.54 -37.71
N TYR A 1041 -48.30 8.59 -38.53
CA TYR A 1041 -47.22 8.88 -39.46
C TYR A 1041 -45.84 8.94 -38.78
N PHE A 1042 -45.77 9.59 -37.61
CA PHE A 1042 -44.54 9.68 -36.82
C PHE A 1042 -44.09 8.30 -36.31
N ARG A 1043 -45.01 7.47 -35.82
CA ARG A 1043 -44.68 6.13 -35.31
C ARG A 1043 -44.19 5.21 -36.42
N GLU A 1044 -44.81 5.28 -37.59
CA GLU A 1044 -44.42 4.52 -38.78
C GLU A 1044 -43.01 4.93 -39.22
N THR A 1045 -42.76 6.23 -39.38
CA THR A 1045 -41.43 6.74 -39.76
C THR A 1045 -40.36 6.39 -38.72
N TYR A 1046 -40.68 6.47 -37.42
CA TYR A 1046 -39.75 6.06 -36.36
C TYR A 1046 -39.46 4.55 -36.41
N ARG A 1047 -40.45 3.72 -36.75
CA ARG A 1047 -40.25 2.28 -36.95
C ARG A 1047 -39.31 2.02 -38.13
N GLU A 1048 -39.51 2.67 -39.27
CA GLU A 1048 -38.60 2.55 -40.43
C GLU A 1048 -37.16 2.91 -40.07
N VAL A 1049 -36.95 4.03 -39.34
CA VAL A 1049 -35.62 4.44 -38.88
C VAL A 1049 -35.00 3.40 -37.94
N ARG A 1050 -35.79 2.84 -37.03
CA ARG A 1050 -35.32 1.75 -36.15
C ARG A 1050 -34.95 0.52 -36.95
N ASP A 1051 -35.80 0.07 -37.87
CA ASP A 1051 -35.56 -1.15 -38.64
C ASP A 1051 -34.32 -1.05 -39.54
N ALA A 1052 -34.01 0.16 -40.03
CA ALA A 1052 -32.81 0.44 -40.82
C ALA A 1052 -31.52 0.53 -39.98
N ILE A 1053 -31.59 1.04 -38.74
CA ILE A 1053 -30.40 1.32 -37.91
C ILE A 1053 -30.14 0.24 -36.86
N GLU A 1054 -31.16 -0.34 -36.23
CA GLU A 1054 -31.09 -1.30 -35.11
C GLU A 1054 -30.71 -2.72 -35.57
N THR A 1055 -29.56 -2.81 -36.22
CA THR A 1055 -28.92 -4.05 -36.68
C THR A 1055 -27.99 -4.65 -35.61
N PRO A 1056 -27.52 -5.90 -35.78
CA PRO A 1056 -26.47 -6.47 -34.92
C PRO A 1056 -25.25 -5.57 -34.76
N ALA A 1057 -24.82 -4.87 -35.82
CA ALA A 1057 -23.72 -3.92 -35.75
C ALA A 1057 -24.00 -2.73 -34.80
N TYR A 1058 -25.24 -2.22 -34.75
CA TYR A 1058 -25.63 -1.16 -33.82
C TYR A 1058 -25.56 -1.62 -32.36
N PHE A 1059 -25.97 -2.86 -32.07
CA PHE A 1059 -25.93 -3.42 -30.71
C PHE A 1059 -24.59 -4.03 -30.30
N ARG A 1060 -23.57 -3.97 -31.16
CA ARG A 1060 -22.25 -4.55 -30.85
C ARG A 1060 -21.64 -4.03 -29.55
N GLU A 1061 -21.73 -2.73 -29.26
CA GLU A 1061 -21.21 -2.19 -27.98
C GLU A 1061 -21.98 -2.78 -26.80
N GLN A 1062 -23.32 -2.80 -26.89
CA GLN A 1062 -24.18 -3.37 -25.84
C GLN A 1062 -23.85 -4.84 -25.58
N LEU A 1063 -23.65 -5.62 -26.64
CA LEU A 1063 -23.24 -7.01 -26.54
C LEU A 1063 -21.94 -7.14 -25.76
N ILE A 1064 -20.87 -6.45 -26.18
CA ILE A 1064 -19.56 -6.51 -25.51
C ILE A 1064 -19.68 -6.12 -24.04
N ARG A 1065 -20.47 -5.09 -23.73
CA ARG A 1065 -20.72 -4.63 -22.35
C ARG A 1065 -21.33 -5.71 -21.47
N ASN A 1066 -22.06 -6.69 -22.00
CA ASN A 1066 -22.61 -7.79 -21.19
C ASN A 1066 -21.54 -8.78 -20.70
N TYR A 1067 -20.37 -8.81 -21.33
CA TYR A 1067 -19.28 -9.74 -21.00
C TYR A 1067 -18.05 -9.05 -20.38
N ILE A 1068 -18.04 -7.73 -20.25
CA ILE A 1068 -17.01 -7.06 -19.44
C ILE A 1068 -17.13 -7.52 -17.98
N TYR A 1069 -16.01 -7.56 -17.26
CA TYR A 1069 -15.93 -8.07 -15.88
C TYR A 1069 -16.27 -9.56 -15.70
N LYS A 1070 -16.50 -10.32 -16.78
CA LYS A 1070 -16.70 -11.78 -16.73
C LYS A 1070 -15.42 -12.59 -16.95
N GLY A 1071 -14.29 -11.91 -17.11
CA GLY A 1071 -12.95 -12.47 -17.29
C GLY A 1071 -12.24 -11.86 -18.49
N PRO A 1072 -10.91 -11.64 -18.42
CA PRO A 1072 -10.16 -10.93 -19.45
C PRO A 1072 -10.17 -11.67 -20.80
N VAL A 1073 -10.03 -13.00 -20.76
CA VAL A 1073 -10.03 -13.85 -21.97
C VAL A 1073 -11.39 -13.80 -22.67
N LEU A 1074 -12.49 -13.92 -21.92
CA LEU A 1074 -13.84 -13.91 -22.48
C LEU A 1074 -14.17 -12.55 -23.09
N GLU A 1075 -13.78 -11.46 -22.43
CA GLU A 1075 -13.98 -10.12 -23.00
C GLU A 1075 -13.20 -9.95 -24.31
N TRP A 1076 -11.92 -10.31 -24.32
CA TRP A 1076 -11.07 -10.20 -25.50
C TRP A 1076 -11.64 -11.02 -26.65
N TYR A 1077 -12.07 -12.26 -26.37
CA TYR A 1077 -12.77 -13.12 -27.31
C TYR A 1077 -14.01 -12.43 -27.89
N MET A 1078 -14.88 -11.87 -27.04
CA MET A 1078 -16.10 -11.19 -27.49
C MET A 1078 -15.80 -9.99 -28.39
N ARG A 1079 -14.72 -9.23 -28.10
CA ARG A 1079 -14.32 -8.08 -28.94
C ARG A 1079 -13.87 -8.50 -30.33
N ILE A 1080 -13.10 -9.58 -30.43
CA ILE A 1080 -12.55 -10.09 -31.68
C ILE A 1080 -13.61 -10.84 -32.47
N LYS A 1081 -14.27 -11.83 -31.86
CA LYS A 1081 -15.26 -12.68 -32.52
C LYS A 1081 -16.42 -11.86 -33.09
N THR A 1082 -16.93 -10.87 -32.36
CA THR A 1082 -17.97 -9.96 -32.88
C THR A 1082 -17.52 -9.09 -34.06
N ARG A 1083 -16.20 -8.84 -34.18
CA ARG A 1083 -15.64 -8.07 -35.31
C ARG A 1083 -15.49 -8.97 -36.54
N ILE A 1084 -15.02 -10.21 -36.36
CA ILE A 1084 -14.86 -11.20 -37.42
C ILE A 1084 -16.23 -11.61 -37.96
N ASP A 1085 -17.15 -12.02 -37.09
CA ASP A 1085 -18.48 -12.53 -37.48
C ASP A 1085 -19.47 -11.39 -37.83
N ARG A 1086 -19.00 -10.15 -38.07
CA ARG A 1086 -19.89 -8.98 -38.29
C ARG A 1086 -20.85 -9.22 -39.45
N GLU A 1087 -20.33 -9.60 -40.62
CA GLU A 1087 -21.17 -9.83 -41.81
C GLU A 1087 -22.11 -11.02 -41.61
N LEU A 1088 -21.63 -12.09 -40.96
CA LEU A 1088 -22.43 -13.26 -40.62
C LEU A 1088 -23.63 -12.90 -39.74
N HIS A 1089 -23.43 -12.10 -38.69
CA HIS A 1089 -24.52 -11.66 -37.81
C HIS A 1089 -25.59 -10.86 -38.58
N GLU A 1090 -25.17 -9.97 -39.47
CA GLU A 1090 -26.09 -9.18 -40.31
C GLU A 1090 -26.92 -10.09 -41.23
N ARG A 1091 -26.28 -11.04 -41.91
CA ARG A 1091 -26.97 -11.99 -42.79
C ARG A 1091 -27.96 -12.86 -42.02
N ILE A 1092 -27.57 -13.45 -40.89
CA ILE A 1092 -28.48 -14.24 -40.07
C ILE A 1092 -29.64 -13.38 -39.55
N HIS A 1093 -29.37 -12.14 -39.10
CA HIS A 1093 -30.43 -11.24 -38.65
C HIS A 1093 -31.47 -10.96 -39.74
N ALA A 1094 -31.04 -10.81 -41.01
CA ALA A 1094 -31.91 -10.62 -42.16
C ALA A 1094 -32.71 -11.89 -42.53
N LEU A 1095 -32.17 -13.07 -42.26
CA LEU A 1095 -32.82 -14.35 -42.54
C LEU A 1095 -33.88 -14.74 -41.49
N VAL A 1096 -33.70 -14.33 -40.24
CA VAL A 1096 -34.58 -14.63 -39.11
C VAL A 1096 -35.78 -13.67 -39.07
N PRO A 1097 -37.03 -14.15 -38.90
CA PRO A 1097 -38.21 -13.29 -38.85
C PRO A 1097 -38.12 -12.21 -37.76
N ARG A 1098 -38.71 -11.02 -38.01
CA ARG A 1098 -38.63 -9.86 -37.10
C ARG A 1098 -39.47 -10.03 -35.82
N SER A 1099 -40.43 -10.96 -35.83
CA SER A 1099 -41.26 -11.38 -34.70
C SER A 1099 -41.49 -12.89 -34.78
N GLY A 1100 -41.71 -13.55 -33.64
CA GLY A 1100 -41.91 -15.01 -33.61
C GLY A 1100 -40.90 -15.73 -32.71
N SER A 1101 -40.93 -17.06 -32.70
CA SER A 1101 -40.03 -17.90 -31.90
C SER A 1101 -38.79 -18.32 -32.68
N VAL A 1102 -37.62 -18.19 -32.05
CA VAL A 1102 -36.31 -18.51 -32.62
C VAL A 1102 -35.55 -19.39 -31.65
N VAL A 1103 -35.00 -20.50 -32.13
CA VAL A 1103 -34.20 -21.42 -31.31
C VAL A 1103 -32.77 -21.48 -31.85
N ASP A 1104 -31.81 -21.14 -30.99
CA ASP A 1104 -30.38 -21.12 -31.28
C ASP A 1104 -29.72 -22.35 -30.64
N LEU A 1105 -29.43 -23.37 -31.46
CA LEU A 1105 -28.89 -24.67 -31.06
C LEU A 1105 -27.35 -24.59 -31.07
N GLY A 1106 -26.73 -24.85 -29.92
CA GLY A 1106 -25.29 -24.62 -29.74
C GLY A 1106 -24.94 -23.16 -29.52
N CYS A 1107 -25.74 -22.45 -28.73
CA CYS A 1107 -25.62 -21.00 -28.60
C CYS A 1107 -24.30 -20.53 -27.93
N GLY A 1108 -23.55 -21.45 -27.32
CA GLY A 1108 -22.32 -21.17 -26.58
C GLY A 1108 -22.54 -20.15 -25.49
N TYR A 1109 -21.78 -19.05 -25.53
CA TYR A 1109 -21.93 -17.94 -24.59
C TYR A 1109 -23.17 -17.05 -24.86
N GLY A 1110 -24.03 -17.41 -25.83
CA GLY A 1110 -25.29 -16.73 -26.13
C GLY A 1110 -25.14 -15.45 -26.95
N GLN A 1111 -24.02 -15.29 -27.66
CA GLN A 1111 -23.67 -14.06 -28.37
C GLN A 1111 -24.71 -13.71 -29.45
N MET A 1112 -25.02 -14.69 -30.31
CA MET A 1112 -25.96 -14.49 -31.42
C MET A 1112 -27.39 -14.43 -30.91
N THR A 1113 -27.74 -15.29 -29.96
CA THR A 1113 -29.02 -15.28 -29.24
C THR A 1113 -29.36 -13.88 -28.69
N LEU A 1114 -28.40 -13.24 -28.00
CA LEU A 1114 -28.59 -11.92 -27.42
C LEU A 1114 -28.68 -10.83 -28.52
N LEU A 1115 -27.87 -10.89 -29.57
CA LEU A 1115 -27.97 -9.95 -30.70
C LEU A 1115 -29.32 -10.04 -31.42
N LEU A 1116 -29.82 -11.25 -31.65
CA LEU A 1116 -31.13 -11.46 -32.28
C LEU A 1116 -32.26 -10.88 -31.43
N HIS A 1117 -32.19 -11.05 -30.10
CA HIS A 1117 -33.13 -10.45 -29.16
C HIS A 1117 -33.05 -8.91 -29.14
N LEU A 1118 -31.85 -8.33 -29.11
CA LEU A 1118 -31.66 -6.87 -29.10
C LEU A 1118 -32.12 -6.21 -30.41
N SER A 1119 -31.81 -6.85 -31.55
CA SER A 1119 -32.14 -6.34 -32.90
C SER A 1119 -33.58 -6.64 -33.34
N GLY A 1120 -34.29 -7.47 -32.58
CA GLY A 1120 -35.69 -7.82 -32.81
C GLY A 1120 -36.42 -8.01 -31.49
N PRO A 1121 -36.86 -6.93 -30.81
CA PRO A 1121 -37.42 -7.00 -29.46
C PRO A 1121 -38.71 -7.81 -29.34
N ASP A 1122 -39.40 -8.03 -30.46
CA ASP A 1122 -40.64 -8.80 -30.54
C ASP A 1122 -40.37 -10.29 -30.87
N ARG A 1123 -39.10 -10.71 -30.92
CA ARG A 1123 -38.69 -12.13 -31.00
C ARG A 1123 -38.68 -12.79 -29.63
N GLN A 1124 -39.09 -14.05 -29.58
CA GLN A 1124 -38.90 -14.97 -28.47
C GLN A 1124 -37.71 -15.87 -28.80
N VAL A 1125 -36.55 -15.61 -28.20
CA VAL A 1125 -35.30 -16.32 -28.54
C VAL A 1125 -34.92 -17.28 -27.42
N LEU A 1126 -34.76 -18.56 -27.75
CA LEU A 1126 -34.29 -19.61 -26.85
C LEU A 1126 -32.90 -20.07 -27.32
N GLY A 1127 -31.86 -19.80 -26.53
CA GLY A 1127 -30.52 -20.35 -26.77
C GLY A 1127 -30.30 -21.62 -25.95
N VAL A 1128 -29.84 -22.68 -26.59
CA VAL A 1128 -29.52 -23.94 -25.88
C VAL A 1128 -28.11 -24.40 -26.17
N ASP A 1129 -27.44 -24.97 -25.18
CA ASP A 1129 -26.08 -25.49 -25.31
C ASP A 1129 -25.85 -26.63 -24.31
N HIS A 1130 -24.91 -27.53 -24.59
CA HIS A 1130 -24.57 -28.64 -23.69
C HIS A 1130 -23.64 -28.19 -22.55
N ASP A 1131 -22.91 -27.08 -22.72
CA ASP A 1131 -22.00 -26.55 -21.71
C ASP A 1131 -22.73 -25.64 -20.70
N ALA A 1132 -23.04 -26.21 -19.54
CA ALA A 1132 -23.67 -25.51 -18.43
C ALA A 1132 -22.93 -24.22 -18.00
N GLU A 1133 -21.60 -24.15 -18.12
CA GLU A 1133 -20.83 -22.95 -17.78
C GLU A 1133 -21.13 -21.82 -18.76
N LYS A 1134 -21.17 -22.12 -20.06
CA LYS A 1134 -21.46 -21.12 -21.10
C LYS A 1134 -22.89 -20.60 -20.98
N VAL A 1135 -23.85 -21.50 -20.75
CA VAL A 1135 -25.27 -21.18 -20.50
C VAL A 1135 -25.43 -20.32 -19.25
N ALA A 1136 -24.73 -20.64 -18.16
CA ALA A 1136 -24.77 -19.83 -16.94
C ALA A 1136 -24.23 -18.41 -17.18
N VAL A 1137 -23.14 -18.28 -17.93
CA VAL A 1137 -22.58 -16.98 -18.31
C VAL A 1137 -23.56 -16.18 -19.20
N ALA A 1138 -24.16 -16.82 -20.20
CA ALA A 1138 -25.15 -16.22 -21.08
C ALA A 1138 -26.39 -15.74 -20.31
N SER A 1139 -26.87 -16.57 -19.38
CA SER A 1139 -28.06 -16.32 -18.54
C SER A 1139 -27.90 -15.12 -17.61
N ASN A 1140 -26.67 -14.74 -17.27
CA ASN A 1140 -26.33 -13.64 -16.38
C ASN A 1140 -25.91 -12.36 -17.14
N CYS A 1141 -26.39 -12.15 -18.36
CA CYS A 1141 -26.22 -10.89 -19.09
C CYS A 1141 -27.23 -9.84 -18.61
N PHE A 1142 -26.77 -8.63 -18.26
CA PHE A 1142 -27.66 -7.59 -17.71
C PHE A 1142 -28.69 -7.06 -18.73
N SER A 1143 -28.44 -7.25 -20.03
CA SER A 1143 -29.36 -6.86 -21.12
C SER A 1143 -30.43 -7.92 -21.41
N ARG A 1144 -30.51 -9.00 -20.63
CA ARG A 1144 -31.52 -10.04 -20.80
C ARG A 1144 -32.92 -9.48 -20.56
N GLY A 1145 -33.79 -9.60 -21.57
CA GLY A 1145 -35.21 -9.27 -21.50
C GLY A 1145 -36.10 -10.50 -21.28
N PRO A 1146 -37.41 -10.31 -21.11
CA PRO A 1146 -38.38 -11.39 -20.92
C PRO A 1146 -38.50 -12.33 -22.12
N GLY A 1147 -38.18 -11.87 -23.34
CA GLY A 1147 -38.19 -12.68 -24.57
C GLY A 1147 -36.89 -13.43 -24.86
N LEU A 1148 -36.00 -13.57 -23.88
CA LEU A 1148 -34.72 -14.27 -24.02
C LEU A 1148 -34.54 -15.30 -22.91
N ALA A 1149 -34.43 -16.56 -23.32
CA ALA A 1149 -34.21 -17.71 -22.44
C ALA A 1149 -32.96 -18.47 -22.85
N TYR A 1150 -32.33 -19.12 -21.88
CA TYR A 1150 -31.21 -20.02 -22.09
C TYR A 1150 -31.45 -21.32 -21.33
N ALA A 1151 -31.07 -22.45 -21.91
CA ALA A 1151 -31.19 -23.77 -21.27
C ALA A 1151 -29.98 -24.65 -21.56
N THR A 1152 -29.59 -25.46 -20.56
CA THR A 1152 -28.59 -26.51 -20.74
C THR A 1152 -29.28 -27.77 -21.22
N VAL A 1153 -28.91 -28.28 -22.39
CA VAL A 1153 -29.54 -29.46 -23.00
C VAL A 1153 -28.49 -30.35 -23.66
N ASP A 1154 -28.75 -31.66 -23.71
CA ASP A 1154 -27.91 -32.57 -24.48
C ASP A 1154 -28.40 -32.65 -25.92
N LEU A 1155 -27.68 -32.01 -26.85
CA LEU A 1155 -28.08 -31.89 -28.25
C LEU A 1155 -28.26 -33.24 -28.95
N ASP A 1156 -27.60 -34.30 -28.47
CA ASP A 1156 -27.74 -35.64 -29.04
C ASP A 1156 -29.17 -36.19 -28.89
N THR A 1157 -29.85 -35.82 -27.79
CA THR A 1157 -31.19 -36.35 -27.44
C THR A 1157 -32.25 -35.25 -27.34
N TYR A 1158 -31.89 -34.01 -27.63
CA TYR A 1158 -32.76 -32.88 -27.45
C TYR A 1158 -33.82 -32.81 -28.54
N GLU A 1159 -35.08 -32.71 -28.12
CA GLU A 1159 -36.19 -32.43 -29.01
C GLU A 1159 -36.52 -30.93 -29.00
N PRO A 1160 -36.26 -30.19 -30.08
CA PRO A 1160 -36.49 -28.75 -30.11
C PRO A 1160 -38.00 -28.41 -30.06
N PRO A 1161 -38.39 -27.28 -29.44
CA PRO A 1161 -39.78 -26.80 -29.46
C PRO A 1161 -40.13 -26.21 -30.83
N ILE A 1162 -41.42 -26.08 -31.15
CA ILE A 1162 -41.89 -25.47 -32.41
C ILE A 1162 -41.38 -24.04 -32.55
N ALA A 1163 -40.74 -23.73 -33.68
CA ALA A 1163 -40.12 -22.44 -33.93
C ALA A 1163 -40.29 -21.92 -35.37
N ASP A 1164 -40.29 -20.60 -35.51
CA ASP A 1164 -40.26 -19.91 -36.80
C ASP A 1164 -38.86 -19.88 -37.41
N ALA A 1165 -37.81 -20.02 -36.59
CA ALA A 1165 -36.45 -20.22 -37.09
C ALA A 1165 -35.61 -21.08 -36.14
N TYR A 1166 -34.86 -22.03 -36.72
CA TYR A 1166 -33.79 -22.76 -36.04
C TYR A 1166 -32.44 -22.27 -36.55
N LEU A 1167 -31.50 -22.03 -35.64
CA LEU A 1167 -30.14 -21.62 -35.96
C LEU A 1167 -29.14 -22.66 -35.46
N PHE A 1168 -28.30 -23.13 -36.36
CA PHE A 1168 -27.10 -23.91 -36.07
C PHE A 1168 -25.90 -23.07 -36.48
N LYS A 1169 -25.04 -22.73 -35.52
CA LYS A 1169 -23.81 -21.99 -35.79
C LYS A 1169 -22.65 -22.72 -35.13
N ASP A 1170 -21.85 -23.39 -35.94
CA ASP A 1170 -20.58 -24.01 -35.53
C ASP A 1170 -20.78 -25.12 -34.50
N VAL A 1171 -21.85 -25.89 -34.65
CA VAL A 1171 -22.27 -26.88 -33.65
C VAL A 1171 -22.43 -28.29 -34.21
N LEU A 1172 -22.82 -28.46 -35.48
CA LEU A 1172 -23.20 -29.79 -35.96
C LEU A 1172 -21.99 -30.71 -36.02
N HIS A 1173 -20.81 -30.19 -36.37
CA HIS A 1173 -19.57 -30.97 -36.39
C HIS A 1173 -19.10 -31.53 -35.03
N TYR A 1174 -19.74 -31.13 -33.92
CA TYR A 1174 -19.53 -31.72 -32.60
C TYR A 1174 -20.43 -32.94 -32.30
N LEU A 1175 -21.41 -33.22 -33.15
CA LEU A 1175 -22.39 -34.30 -32.99
C LEU A 1175 -22.00 -35.48 -33.90
N GLU A 1176 -22.35 -36.70 -33.50
CA GLU A 1176 -22.23 -37.87 -34.38
C GLU A 1176 -23.16 -37.76 -35.59
N PRO A 1177 -22.81 -38.34 -36.76
CA PRO A 1177 -23.61 -38.21 -37.99
C PRO A 1177 -25.10 -38.60 -37.83
N GLU A 1178 -25.40 -39.62 -37.03
CA GLU A 1178 -26.79 -40.02 -36.74
C GLU A 1178 -27.54 -38.96 -35.93
N ALA A 1179 -26.87 -38.34 -34.94
CA ALA A 1179 -27.43 -37.26 -34.15
C ALA A 1179 -27.64 -35.98 -34.98
N GLN A 1180 -26.69 -35.67 -35.88
CA GLN A 1180 -26.84 -34.56 -36.84
C GLN A 1180 -28.10 -34.71 -37.68
N ARG A 1181 -28.29 -35.88 -38.32
CA ARG A 1181 -29.48 -36.17 -39.14
C ARG A 1181 -30.76 -36.09 -38.31
N ARG A 1182 -30.80 -36.73 -37.14
CA ARG A 1182 -31.96 -36.75 -36.24
C ARG A 1182 -32.38 -35.33 -35.83
N LEU A 1183 -31.43 -34.50 -35.42
CA LEU A 1183 -31.70 -33.14 -34.95
C LEU A 1183 -32.19 -32.23 -36.09
N LEU A 1184 -31.60 -32.35 -37.29
CA LEU A 1184 -32.05 -31.61 -38.48
C LEU A 1184 -33.47 -32.04 -38.91
N SER A 1185 -33.76 -33.34 -38.93
CA SER A 1185 -35.10 -33.85 -39.24
C SER A 1185 -36.14 -33.40 -38.21
N ALA A 1186 -35.82 -33.46 -36.90
CA ALA A 1186 -36.70 -32.98 -35.84
C ALA A 1186 -37.00 -31.47 -35.96
N CYS A 1187 -36.02 -30.66 -36.37
CA CYS A 1187 -36.24 -29.24 -36.67
C CYS A 1187 -37.18 -29.07 -37.87
N ALA A 1188 -37.01 -29.86 -38.94
CA ALA A 1188 -37.84 -29.76 -40.15
C ALA A 1188 -39.32 -30.10 -39.90
N GLU A 1189 -39.57 -31.11 -39.07
CA GLU A 1189 -40.92 -31.51 -38.65
C GLU A 1189 -41.61 -30.47 -37.78
N ARG A 1190 -40.86 -29.82 -36.88
CA ARG A 1190 -41.38 -28.86 -35.89
C ARG A 1190 -41.27 -27.39 -36.32
N MET A 1191 -40.84 -27.13 -37.54
CA MET A 1191 -40.76 -25.79 -38.10
C MET A 1191 -42.15 -25.27 -38.49
N SER A 1192 -42.42 -23.99 -38.22
CA SER A 1192 -43.62 -23.28 -38.69
C SER A 1192 -43.77 -23.33 -40.22
N PRO A 1193 -44.96 -23.11 -40.80
CA PRO A 1193 -45.18 -23.16 -42.25
C PRO A 1193 -44.23 -22.30 -43.09
N ASP A 1194 -43.93 -21.07 -42.63
CA ASP A 1194 -42.97 -20.15 -43.24
C ASP A 1194 -41.58 -20.16 -42.54
N GLY A 1195 -41.35 -21.16 -41.71
CA GLY A 1195 -40.15 -21.23 -40.89
C GLY A 1195 -38.90 -21.56 -41.72
N ARG A 1196 -37.73 -21.35 -41.10
CA ARG A 1196 -36.43 -21.56 -41.74
C ARG A 1196 -35.46 -22.29 -40.82
N ILE A 1197 -34.66 -23.20 -41.36
CA ILE A 1197 -33.49 -23.76 -40.66
C ILE A 1197 -32.24 -23.11 -41.26
N ILE A 1198 -31.48 -22.42 -40.43
CA ILE A 1198 -30.28 -21.67 -40.81
C ILE A 1198 -29.07 -22.43 -40.26
N VAL A 1199 -28.19 -22.89 -41.15
CA VAL A 1199 -27.03 -23.71 -40.78
C VAL A 1199 -25.76 -23.00 -41.24
N ARG A 1200 -24.87 -22.68 -40.30
CA ARG A 1200 -23.48 -22.28 -40.58
C ARG A 1200 -22.55 -23.33 -40.00
N ASP A 1201 -21.86 -24.05 -40.88
CA ASP A 1201 -20.88 -25.06 -40.49
C ASP A 1201 -19.80 -25.26 -41.57
N GLY A 1202 -18.73 -25.99 -41.24
CA GLY A 1202 -17.64 -26.34 -42.13
C GLY A 1202 -17.96 -27.58 -42.96
N PHE A 1203 -17.94 -27.45 -44.29
CA PHE A 1203 -18.19 -28.58 -45.20
C PHE A 1203 -16.88 -29.10 -45.81
N THR A 1204 -16.80 -30.40 -46.08
CA THR A 1204 -15.55 -31.09 -46.53
C THR A 1204 -15.20 -30.90 -48.01
N GLY A 1205 -15.88 -30.00 -48.74
CA GLY A 1205 -15.77 -29.88 -50.20
C GLY A 1205 -14.46 -29.29 -50.75
N ASP A 1206 -13.82 -28.35 -50.03
CA ASP A 1206 -12.54 -27.72 -50.42
C ASP A 1206 -11.45 -28.13 -49.41
N GLU A 1207 -10.50 -28.96 -49.86
CA GLU A 1207 -9.51 -29.59 -48.98
C GLU A 1207 -8.56 -28.57 -48.31
N GLN A 1208 -8.22 -27.47 -48.98
CA GLN A 1208 -7.33 -26.45 -48.40
C GLN A 1208 -8.05 -25.57 -47.38
N LEU A 1209 -9.26 -25.12 -47.72
CA LEU A 1209 -10.08 -24.33 -46.79
C LEU A 1209 -10.50 -25.18 -45.59
N HIS A 1210 -10.76 -26.47 -45.78
CA HIS A 1210 -11.14 -27.39 -44.72
C HIS A 1210 -10.00 -27.67 -43.74
N LYS A 1211 -8.75 -27.82 -44.22
CA LYS A 1211 -7.55 -27.91 -43.36
C LYS A 1211 -7.42 -26.71 -42.41
N ARG A 1212 -7.77 -25.50 -42.89
CA ARG A 1212 -7.79 -24.29 -42.05
C ARG A 1212 -8.89 -24.34 -41.00
N THR A 1213 -10.10 -24.78 -41.36
CA THR A 1213 -11.23 -24.97 -40.43
C THR A 1213 -10.86 -25.97 -39.32
N LEU A 1214 -10.27 -27.11 -39.68
CA LEU A 1214 -9.77 -28.12 -38.74
C LEU A 1214 -8.72 -27.54 -37.79
N ALA A 1215 -7.76 -26.78 -38.31
CA ALA A 1215 -6.75 -26.12 -37.48
C ALA A 1215 -7.38 -25.15 -36.48
N THR A 1216 -8.38 -24.36 -36.89
CA THR A 1216 -9.06 -23.43 -35.98
C THR A 1216 -9.83 -24.13 -34.87
N GLU A 1217 -10.53 -25.23 -35.16
CA GLU A 1217 -11.24 -26.01 -34.14
C GLU A 1217 -10.27 -26.77 -33.22
N PHE A 1218 -9.19 -27.33 -33.77
CA PHE A 1218 -8.13 -27.97 -32.99
C PHE A 1218 -7.54 -27.03 -31.93
N TRP A 1219 -7.23 -25.78 -32.31
CA TRP A 1219 -6.78 -24.77 -31.36
C TRP A 1219 -7.87 -24.38 -30.35
N SER A 1220 -9.12 -24.23 -30.78
CA SER A 1220 -10.25 -23.91 -29.90
C SER A 1220 -10.47 -24.95 -28.80
N ILE A 1221 -10.38 -26.24 -29.16
CA ILE A 1221 -10.53 -27.37 -28.24
C ILE A 1221 -9.33 -27.47 -27.29
N ASN A 1222 -8.10 -27.39 -27.81
CA ASN A 1222 -6.89 -27.52 -26.99
C ASN A 1222 -6.71 -26.36 -25.99
N ILE A 1223 -7.16 -25.16 -26.33
CA ILE A 1223 -7.18 -24.01 -25.41
C ILE A 1223 -8.34 -24.16 -24.38
N GLY A 1224 -9.24 -25.14 -24.55
CA GLY A 1224 -10.34 -25.46 -23.64
C GLY A 1224 -11.51 -24.48 -23.74
N PHE A 1225 -11.66 -23.83 -24.90
CA PHE A 1225 -12.73 -22.87 -25.20
C PHE A 1225 -14.00 -23.58 -25.71
N ASN A 1226 -13.84 -24.60 -26.54
CA ASN A 1226 -14.91 -25.53 -26.93
C ASN A 1226 -14.70 -26.92 -26.30
N LYS A 1227 -15.80 -27.64 -26.05
CA LYS A 1227 -15.80 -28.99 -25.51
C LYS A 1227 -16.31 -29.92 -26.60
N ALA A 1228 -15.51 -30.91 -26.97
CA ALA A 1228 -15.94 -32.01 -27.84
C ALA A 1228 -16.09 -33.26 -26.97
N LYS A 1229 -17.25 -33.93 -27.05
CA LYS A 1229 -17.49 -35.23 -26.38
C LYS A 1229 -16.87 -36.38 -27.18
N THR A 1230 -16.87 -36.27 -28.50
CA THR A 1230 -16.44 -37.25 -29.50
C THR A 1230 -15.46 -36.60 -30.48
N GLU A 1231 -14.96 -37.37 -31.46
CA GLU A 1231 -14.19 -36.80 -32.58
C GLU A 1231 -15.05 -35.81 -33.39
N LEU A 1232 -14.40 -34.86 -34.07
CA LEU A 1232 -15.12 -33.88 -34.89
C LEU A 1232 -15.63 -34.54 -36.19
N HIS A 1233 -16.93 -34.43 -36.45
CA HIS A 1233 -17.59 -35.03 -37.61
C HIS A 1233 -18.08 -33.96 -38.59
N PHE A 1234 -17.21 -33.50 -39.49
CA PHE A 1234 -17.60 -32.56 -40.54
C PHE A 1234 -18.37 -33.26 -41.67
N MET A 1235 -19.43 -32.62 -42.16
CA MET A 1235 -20.34 -33.20 -43.16
C MET A 1235 -19.93 -32.80 -44.59
N PRO A 1236 -20.13 -33.68 -45.59
CA PRO A 1236 -20.13 -33.27 -46.99
C PRO A 1236 -21.40 -32.50 -47.31
N ARG A 1237 -21.37 -31.63 -48.33
CA ARG A 1237 -22.55 -30.84 -48.72
C ARG A 1237 -23.75 -31.72 -49.11
N SER A 1238 -23.48 -32.86 -49.75
CA SER A 1238 -24.49 -33.83 -50.16
C SER A 1238 -25.35 -34.34 -49.00
N PHE A 1239 -24.81 -34.40 -47.78
CA PHE A 1239 -25.55 -34.86 -46.59
C PHE A 1239 -26.72 -33.93 -46.26
N ILE A 1240 -26.52 -32.60 -46.29
CA ILE A 1240 -27.59 -31.64 -46.02
C ILE A 1240 -28.63 -31.65 -47.15
N ASP A 1241 -28.19 -31.77 -48.40
CA ASP A 1241 -29.10 -31.81 -49.53
C ASP A 1241 -29.98 -33.06 -49.51
N GLU A 1242 -29.47 -34.18 -48.97
CA GLU A 1242 -30.22 -35.42 -48.76
C GLU A 1242 -31.26 -35.28 -47.63
N VAL A 1243 -30.85 -34.80 -46.45
CA VAL A 1243 -31.76 -34.55 -45.32
C VAL A 1243 -32.86 -33.57 -45.70
N ALA A 1244 -32.53 -32.51 -46.45
CA ALA A 1244 -33.50 -31.56 -46.95
C ALA A 1244 -34.52 -32.21 -47.90
N ARG A 1245 -34.06 -33.07 -48.82
CA ARG A 1245 -34.93 -33.78 -49.76
C ARG A 1245 -35.90 -34.72 -49.06
N GLU A 1246 -35.42 -35.47 -48.07
CA GLU A 1246 -36.26 -36.35 -47.24
C GLU A 1246 -37.34 -35.58 -46.47
N ALA A 1247 -36.99 -34.40 -45.98
CA ALA A 1247 -37.90 -33.52 -45.26
C ALA A 1247 -38.78 -32.62 -46.16
N GLY A 1248 -38.68 -32.73 -47.49
CA GLY A 1248 -39.42 -31.89 -48.44
C GLY A 1248 -39.03 -30.40 -48.42
N LEU A 1249 -37.77 -30.10 -48.12
CA LEU A 1249 -37.20 -28.76 -48.04
C LEU A 1249 -36.28 -28.45 -49.24
N VAL A 1250 -36.12 -27.16 -49.54
CA VAL A 1250 -35.17 -26.63 -50.52
C VAL A 1250 -34.01 -25.98 -49.76
N VAL A 1251 -32.78 -26.26 -50.19
CA VAL A 1251 -31.55 -25.67 -49.63
C VAL A 1251 -31.09 -24.50 -50.49
N GLU A 1252 -30.88 -23.35 -49.87
CA GLU A 1252 -30.33 -22.14 -50.48
C GLU A 1252 -28.99 -21.79 -49.83
N GLU A 1253 -27.95 -21.59 -50.64
CA GLU A 1253 -26.67 -21.10 -50.15
C GLU A 1253 -26.67 -19.57 -50.09
N VAL A 1254 -26.44 -19.01 -48.90
CA VAL A 1254 -26.52 -17.57 -48.66
C VAL A 1254 -25.13 -16.93 -48.63
N MET A 1255 -24.11 -17.63 -48.13
CA MET A 1255 -22.75 -17.11 -48.01
C MET A 1255 -21.73 -18.25 -47.95
N THR A 1256 -20.58 -18.06 -48.61
CA THR A 1256 -19.39 -18.91 -48.47
C THR A 1256 -18.22 -18.05 -47.99
N GLU A 1257 -17.55 -18.48 -46.91
CA GLU A 1257 -16.40 -17.75 -46.35
C GLU A 1257 -15.17 -17.89 -47.25
N ARG A 1258 -14.38 -16.80 -47.38
CA ARG A 1258 -13.19 -16.80 -48.25
C ARG A 1258 -11.97 -17.52 -47.65
N SER A 1259 -11.95 -17.71 -46.33
CA SER A 1259 -10.76 -18.13 -45.58
C SER A 1259 -10.88 -19.50 -44.92
N THR A 1260 -12.09 -20.05 -44.84
CA THR A 1260 -12.45 -21.31 -44.17
C THR A 1260 -13.45 -22.06 -45.05
N SER A 1261 -13.65 -23.34 -44.78
CA SER A 1261 -14.67 -24.15 -45.48
C SER A 1261 -16.10 -23.91 -44.97
N ASN A 1262 -16.34 -22.80 -44.26
CA ASN A 1262 -17.63 -22.51 -43.65
C ASN A 1262 -18.61 -21.94 -44.67
N GLN A 1263 -19.80 -22.51 -44.73
CA GLN A 1263 -20.90 -22.02 -45.56
C GLN A 1263 -22.13 -21.73 -44.69
N LEU A 1264 -22.91 -20.72 -45.08
CA LEU A 1264 -24.20 -20.38 -44.47
C LEU A 1264 -25.33 -20.81 -45.42
N LEU A 1265 -26.11 -21.78 -44.96
CA LEU A 1265 -27.19 -22.40 -45.71
C LEU A 1265 -28.53 -22.11 -45.06
N VAL A 1266 -29.58 -22.06 -45.87
CA VAL A 1266 -30.96 -21.90 -45.42
C VAL A 1266 -31.82 -23.00 -46.03
N LEU A 1267 -32.47 -23.78 -45.17
CA LEU A 1267 -33.45 -24.77 -45.58
C LEU A 1267 -34.85 -24.20 -45.31
N ARG A 1268 -35.71 -24.26 -46.32
CA ARG A 1268 -37.09 -23.76 -46.25
C ARG A 1268 -38.04 -24.63 -47.06
N ARG A 1269 -39.33 -24.61 -46.72
CA ARG A 1269 -40.35 -25.28 -47.53
C ARG A 1269 -40.43 -24.58 -48.91
N PRO A 1270 -40.66 -25.34 -50.00
CA PRO A 1270 -40.89 -24.73 -51.31
C PRO A 1270 -42.12 -23.82 -51.24
N SER A 1271 -42.01 -22.62 -51.83
CA SER A 1271 -43.14 -21.69 -51.90
C SER A 1271 -44.28 -22.36 -52.67
N ARG A 1272 -45.48 -22.44 -52.07
CA ARG A 1272 -46.69 -22.79 -52.82
C ARG A 1272 -46.88 -21.70 -53.88
N SER A 1273 -46.73 -22.08 -55.16
CA SER A 1273 -47.00 -21.23 -56.33
C SER A 1273 -48.46 -20.80 -56.38
#